data_AF-A0A6N2CYG4-F1
#
_entry.id   AF-A0A6N2CYG4-F1
#
_cell.length_a   1.000
_cell.length_b   1.000
_cell.length_c   1.000
_cell.angle_alpha   90.00
_cell.angle_beta   90.00
_cell.angle_gamma   90.00
#
_symmetry.space_group_name_H-M   'P 1'
#
loop_
_entity.id
_entity.type
_entity.pdbx_description
1 polymer ?
#
loop_
_entity_poly.entity_id
_entity_poly.type
_entity_poly.pdbx_seq_one_letter_code
_entity_poly.pdbx_strand_id
1 'polypeptide(L)'
;MFSIQKNKYQIFTRVTFAIDKNRRVYKKKIKLLTFNPKKMKLLLFYITICFFINLNFNYSQIILERTAELDSNANVFMYDVPIELNSLSSKFHLDGTIQIKESYNANQDTILGYLNLDTQTSFVLSRVRPSRFEENVTFTFFQQYYDNIEVEGGGYTIKEDTSTGKLIHFIPHIYCNINISTTPTYTESQVISFFSNDDLLSKELIITNRFEDFNLVWICNVIKNDSLKLYFIDAHYGNILDVVDWLAGINAETFSYGEQNLNDNTVGNITTLEWPNNTISHSLIIYEGFTRNEWITPLGIEFDQLPPENIPSTTNAEWGNDANIISREVFYTTNLVIPAFYNAGIEFGNVRIGTNLEYRTALAHPDSNLDTCSCFYGIRNGVPISLFDAVGHEMGHCFLFNFINYRNPTTNMSLHEGISDILGEYIESFMPGPDHEDGDLRDDYTNDWVIGGDHPEISRWVERDLSQNICFDDFTSQTGHHRRGLVIGHWYYAISTGIVEDNIPAIGMQDALDIVLEALNRLPNRNAGFWEMRTQTLLVAEEWYGVCSPHYQAVVNAWDRVCITGESEECLCDTYDPPIVDQNLIENSCPDLNVNLNDYYTGTPPENNILVWSTDPNGWPESGSIVDPLIELPQNTTYYAYYYNTEEGCYSVPSDGIEVYIESCCDDTDNVYISGNEIFDTPRSIGGDIFIEDQGTLTITNYLEMGEDKRIIVENGGKLVIQGSSAVLTVCNSSSGVWNGIRVLAGGELKTRGGKILNARNGIYAQSDLITYTIPPPVIDIQGIEIVGNSLSDITRGITLFGVTPVNLSESSIENYNYGIYLWGGVGFNVIKNLELKDINFAGIYSIYSNFRVEHSKFINTGIGINVLHSNFGFIRSNIFEDLHTGISTWNSRNMVIFENQMYLDNITNSRGVDLRNTPQSWIFNNDPIQTEEFGVYAFNSPDIEIKTNNFIVGDPGIQGQTQSGMGIYLTACSRSIVELNEINMLRGRNGIQLDNSATVEIKNNAISNASSNISPFSAIRLRGSSNNNIESNSMTCDENRGFGILIINSPGNSISCNVANSFHMGIRINPNSESQIIRGNALDGNFDLHVRSEIGQQFYHGNLFMGGTALGDGLTPQQLSNSRFFVNSEFDYHMPSNPIPGNNEWFLDEDEMEFYECPDGTNIPEQWIPFDHGGFDLCDYYSRLKTIKPLDPIKFYLSVFDLLYFSESLQDFILPNCILLDSNFQSLCGLEEMVDIVIDLEKYGQHELATDILLSYQYQWLETTDSIQRTQLDSL
;
A
#
# COMPACT_ATOMS: atom_id res chain seq x y z
N MET A 1 -21.89 29.60 60.93
CA MET A 1 -22.56 30.89 61.22
C MET A 1 -23.08 31.47 59.91
N PHE A 2 -23.81 32.60 59.92
CA PHE A 2 -24.40 33.37 58.81
C PHE A 2 -23.79 33.12 57.39
N SER A 3 -24.51 32.79 56.31
CA SER A 3 -25.78 33.31 55.71
C SER A 3 -25.62 34.70 55.05
N ILE A 4 -26.15 34.99 53.84
CA ILE A 4 -27.60 35.06 53.50
C ILE A 4 -27.87 35.11 51.96
N GLN A 5 -28.86 34.32 51.48
CA GLN A 5 -29.81 34.57 50.34
C GLN A 5 -29.29 34.79 48.88
N LYS A 6 -30.06 34.59 47.78
CA LYS A 6 -31.52 34.33 47.61
C LYS A 6 -31.91 33.69 46.25
N ASN A 7 -32.95 32.84 46.25
CA ASN A 7 -33.93 32.57 45.17
C ASN A 7 -33.45 31.96 43.82
N LYS A 8 -34.26 31.18 43.07
CA LYS A 8 -35.71 30.89 43.17
C LYS A 8 -36.10 29.51 42.57
N TYR A 9 -37.16 28.90 43.12
CA TYR A 9 -37.98 27.79 42.58
C TYR A 9 -37.38 26.39 42.25
N GLN A 10 -37.27 25.57 43.30
CA GLN A 10 -37.71 24.15 43.30
C GLN A 10 -39.28 24.13 43.27
N ILE A 11 -40.07 23.06 43.05
CA ILE A 11 -40.01 21.59 43.33
C ILE A 11 -40.93 20.86 42.28
N PHE A 12 -41.12 19.53 42.16
CA PHE A 12 -41.46 18.50 43.17
C PHE A 12 -41.13 17.06 42.70
N THR A 13 -40.92 16.13 43.65
CA THR A 13 -40.66 14.69 43.47
C THR A 13 -41.30 13.88 44.63
N ARG A 14 -41.22 12.52 44.63
CA ARG A 14 -41.62 11.58 45.74
C ARG A 14 -43.15 11.34 45.88
N VAL A 15 -43.70 10.27 46.51
CA VAL A 15 -43.26 8.94 47.06
C VAL A 15 -44.54 8.07 47.27
N THR A 16 -44.59 6.76 47.59
CA THR A 16 -43.95 5.46 47.22
C THR A 16 -44.54 4.38 48.19
N PHE A 17 -44.43 3.08 47.88
CA PHE A 17 -44.92 1.89 48.64
C PHE A 17 -46.45 1.64 48.59
N ALA A 18 -47.03 0.41 48.61
CA ALA A 18 -46.67 -1.02 48.38
C ALA A 18 -47.35 -1.93 49.44
N ILE A 19 -47.46 -3.25 49.15
CA ILE A 19 -47.77 -4.36 50.10
C ILE A 19 -49.26 -4.39 50.56
N ASP A 20 -49.97 -5.51 50.83
CA ASP A 20 -49.54 -6.88 51.20
C ASP A 20 -50.43 -8.05 50.68
N LYS A 21 -49.94 -9.26 50.91
CA LYS A 21 -50.57 -10.58 50.83
C LYS A 21 -51.62 -10.81 51.96
N ASN A 22 -52.83 -11.21 51.57
CA ASN A 22 -53.80 -12.04 52.34
C ASN A 22 -54.53 -11.53 53.62
N ARG A 23 -55.88 -11.55 53.51
CA ARG A 23 -56.89 -11.99 54.53
C ARG A 23 -57.07 -11.19 55.86
N ARG A 24 -58.10 -10.30 55.90
CA ARG A 24 -59.46 -10.60 56.45
C ARG A 24 -60.42 -9.38 56.56
N VAL A 25 -61.70 -9.62 56.24
CA VAL A 25 -62.94 -9.11 56.91
C VAL A 25 -63.37 -7.61 56.78
N TYR A 26 -64.51 -7.44 56.07
CA TYR A 26 -65.61 -6.44 56.27
C TYR A 26 -65.59 -4.99 55.73
N LYS A 27 -66.39 -4.78 54.65
CA LYS A 27 -67.49 -3.79 54.51
C LYS A 27 -67.22 -2.26 54.70
N LYS A 28 -67.33 -1.49 53.58
CA LYS A 28 -68.56 -0.73 53.13
C LYS A 28 -68.32 0.70 52.56
N LYS A 29 -68.64 0.90 51.28
CA LYS A 29 -69.10 2.15 50.58
C LYS A 29 -68.38 3.50 50.82
N ILE A 30 -68.03 4.21 49.73
CA ILE A 30 -68.81 5.38 49.23
C ILE A 30 -68.51 5.72 47.74
N LYS A 31 -69.42 6.49 47.15
CA LYS A 31 -69.60 6.95 45.74
C LYS A 31 -68.37 7.64 45.11
N LEU A 32 -68.09 7.61 43.78
CA LEU A 32 -68.90 7.71 42.53
C LEU A 32 -69.07 9.17 42.03
N LEU A 33 -68.43 9.50 40.90
CA LEU A 33 -68.71 10.64 40.01
C LEU A 33 -68.58 10.19 38.53
N THR A 34 -69.31 10.83 37.61
CA THR A 34 -69.45 10.39 36.20
C THR A 34 -69.41 11.58 35.23
N PHE A 35 -68.76 11.43 34.07
CA PHE A 35 -68.74 12.43 32.99
C PHE A 35 -69.55 12.02 31.74
N ASN A 36 -69.86 13.01 30.88
CA ASN A 36 -70.90 12.91 29.86
C ASN A 36 -70.34 12.61 28.45
N PRO A 37 -70.73 11.49 27.80
CA PRO A 37 -70.13 11.04 26.55
C PRO A 37 -70.46 11.90 25.31
N LYS A 38 -71.47 12.78 25.36
CA LYS A 38 -71.89 13.55 24.16
C LYS A 38 -70.89 14.63 23.71
N LYS A 39 -70.03 15.15 24.58
CA LYS A 39 -68.98 16.11 24.18
C LYS A 39 -67.78 15.45 23.50
N MET A 40 -67.51 14.17 23.80
CA MET A 40 -66.31 13.47 23.32
C MET A 40 -66.34 13.20 21.81
N LYS A 41 -67.50 12.85 21.25
CA LYS A 41 -67.64 12.56 19.81
C LYS A 41 -67.46 13.77 18.89
N LEU A 42 -67.82 14.98 19.35
CA LEU A 42 -67.61 16.20 18.56
C LEU A 42 -66.13 16.62 18.54
N LEU A 43 -65.41 16.35 19.64
CA LEU A 43 -63.97 16.60 19.74
C LEU A 43 -63.17 15.65 18.84
N LEU A 44 -63.47 14.34 18.84
CA LEU A 44 -62.82 13.38 17.95
C LEU A 44 -62.97 13.76 16.47
N PHE A 45 -64.18 14.15 16.02
CA PHE A 45 -64.43 14.47 14.61
C PHE A 45 -63.60 15.67 14.12
N TYR A 46 -63.42 16.69 14.96
CA TYR A 46 -62.53 17.82 14.65
C TYR A 46 -61.05 17.41 14.64
N ILE A 47 -60.62 16.58 15.59
CA ILE A 47 -59.24 16.06 15.63
C ILE A 47 -58.93 15.27 14.36
N THR A 48 -59.81 14.36 13.91
CA THR A 48 -59.57 13.55 12.70
C THR A 48 -59.41 14.40 11.43
N ILE A 49 -60.23 15.44 11.25
CA ILE A 49 -60.12 16.32 10.07
C ILE A 49 -58.83 17.16 10.13
N CYS A 50 -58.46 17.69 11.29
CA CYS A 50 -57.18 18.39 11.46
C CYS A 50 -55.97 17.45 11.28
N PHE A 51 -56.09 16.15 11.61
CA PHE A 51 -55.02 15.17 11.39
C PHE A 51 -54.77 14.94 9.90
N PHE A 52 -55.82 14.67 9.11
CA PHE A 52 -55.71 14.41 7.67
C PHE A 52 -55.29 15.63 6.84
N ILE A 53 -55.54 16.86 7.31
CA ILE A 53 -55.10 18.08 6.61
C ILE A 53 -53.62 18.38 6.90
N ASN A 54 -53.12 18.14 8.13
CA ASN A 54 -51.69 18.30 8.43
C ASN A 54 -50.83 17.18 7.82
N LEU A 55 -51.33 15.94 7.73
CA LEU A 55 -50.57 14.82 7.14
C LEU A 55 -50.14 15.07 5.68
N ASN A 56 -50.95 15.79 4.89
CA ASN A 56 -50.59 16.17 3.51
C ASN A 56 -49.73 17.45 3.41
N PHE A 57 -49.55 18.20 4.49
CA PHE A 57 -48.65 19.37 4.55
C PHE A 57 -47.28 19.01 5.12
N ASN A 58 -47.21 18.06 6.05
CA ASN A 58 -45.93 17.55 6.54
C ASN A 58 -45.18 16.72 5.49
N TYR A 59 -45.85 16.11 4.51
CA TYR A 59 -45.17 15.27 3.52
C TYR A 59 -44.23 16.06 2.59
N SER A 60 -44.53 17.34 2.32
CA SER A 60 -43.62 18.22 1.56
C SER A 60 -42.56 18.90 2.43
N GLN A 61 -42.86 19.24 3.70
CA GLN A 61 -41.82 19.72 4.61
C GLN A 61 -40.80 18.63 4.97
N ILE A 62 -41.23 17.37 5.16
CA ILE A 62 -40.32 16.26 5.40
C ILE A 62 -39.39 15.99 4.20
N ILE A 63 -39.77 16.38 2.97
CA ILE A 63 -38.86 16.32 1.82
C ILE A 63 -37.89 17.51 1.85
N LEU A 64 -38.36 18.73 2.14
CA LEU A 64 -37.51 19.93 2.25
C LEU A 64 -36.55 19.94 3.46
N GLU A 65 -36.84 19.17 4.52
CA GLU A 65 -35.96 18.96 5.68
C GLU A 65 -35.06 17.71 5.50
N ARG A 66 -35.21 16.94 4.41
CA ARG A 66 -34.38 15.75 4.08
C ARG A 66 -33.20 16.04 3.14
N THR A 67 -33.07 17.29 2.70
CA THR A 67 -32.23 17.65 1.56
C THR A 67 -31.32 18.84 1.86
N ALA A 68 -30.83 18.90 3.10
CA ALA A 68 -29.78 19.80 3.57
C ALA A 68 -28.47 19.05 3.93
N GLU A 69 -28.54 17.72 4.02
CA GLU A 69 -27.42 16.81 4.32
C GLU A 69 -26.91 16.06 3.07
N LEU A 70 -27.71 16.03 1.99
CA LEU A 70 -27.21 15.67 0.67
C LEU A 70 -26.47 16.87 0.08
N ASP A 71 -25.24 16.61 -0.38
CA ASP A 71 -24.47 17.50 -1.23
C ASP A 71 -25.37 18.09 -2.33
N SER A 72 -25.39 19.42 -2.45
CA SER A 72 -26.50 20.16 -3.06
C SER A 72 -26.76 19.86 -4.55
N ASN A 73 -25.79 19.23 -5.24
CA ASN A 73 -25.88 18.81 -6.62
C ASN A 73 -25.92 17.28 -6.83
N ALA A 74 -25.83 16.48 -5.75
CA ALA A 74 -25.92 15.02 -5.80
C ALA A 74 -27.38 14.56 -5.78
N ASN A 75 -27.70 13.50 -6.54
CA ASN A 75 -29.00 12.82 -6.55
C ASN A 75 -30.23 13.73 -6.73
N VAL A 76 -30.10 14.85 -7.47
CA VAL A 76 -31.12 15.93 -7.52
C VAL A 76 -32.51 15.47 -8.02
N PHE A 77 -32.59 14.35 -8.73
CA PHE A 77 -33.87 13.71 -9.08
C PHE A 77 -34.69 13.28 -7.84
N MET A 78 -34.08 13.17 -6.65
CA MET A 78 -34.75 12.85 -5.39
C MET A 78 -35.62 13.99 -4.83
N TYR A 79 -35.39 15.25 -5.22
CA TYR A 79 -36.23 16.38 -4.80
C TYR A 79 -37.64 16.30 -5.38
N ASP A 80 -37.82 15.71 -6.58
CA ASP A 80 -39.11 15.65 -7.30
C ASP A 80 -39.24 14.29 -8.03
N VAL A 81 -39.11 13.19 -7.25
CA VAL A 81 -38.96 11.81 -7.74
C VAL A 81 -39.95 11.45 -8.86
N PRO A 82 -39.45 11.12 -10.08
CA PRO A 82 -40.27 10.68 -11.21
C PRO A 82 -41.35 9.65 -10.84
N ILE A 83 -42.55 9.84 -11.43
CA ILE A 83 -43.71 8.98 -11.19
C ILE A 83 -43.42 7.54 -11.67
N GLU A 84 -42.62 7.44 -12.72
CA GLU A 84 -42.09 6.24 -13.33
C GLU A 84 -41.19 5.45 -12.36
N LEU A 85 -40.26 6.12 -11.66
CA LEU A 85 -39.42 5.50 -10.62
C LEU A 85 -40.25 5.04 -9.41
N ASN A 86 -41.24 5.84 -8.99
CA ASN A 86 -42.22 5.42 -7.98
C ASN A 86 -43.02 4.17 -8.40
N SER A 87 -43.20 3.95 -9.71
CA SER A 87 -43.93 2.78 -10.22
C SER A 87 -43.10 1.49 -10.13
N LEU A 88 -41.78 1.54 -10.30
CA LEU A 88 -40.88 0.37 -10.25
C LEU A 88 -40.22 0.14 -8.87
N SER A 89 -40.04 1.19 -8.06
CA SER A 89 -39.41 1.12 -6.73
C SER A 89 -40.33 0.51 -5.66
N SER A 90 -39.86 -0.46 -4.88
CA SER A 90 -40.58 -0.93 -3.67
C SER A 90 -40.38 0.04 -2.49
N LYS A 91 -39.21 0.68 -2.43
CA LYS A 91 -38.76 1.55 -1.35
C LYS A 91 -37.64 2.47 -1.86
N PHE A 92 -37.71 3.75 -1.48
CA PHE A 92 -36.57 4.66 -1.54
C PHE A 92 -35.95 4.77 -0.14
N HIS A 93 -34.63 4.79 -0.08
CA HIS A 93 -33.83 5.02 1.12
C HIS A 93 -33.46 6.52 1.23
N LEU A 94 -32.67 6.92 2.23
CA LEU A 94 -32.36 8.34 2.52
C LEU A 94 -31.18 8.88 1.70
N ASP A 95 -30.19 8.02 1.47
CA ASP A 95 -29.07 8.15 0.52
C ASP A 95 -29.50 8.38 -0.95
N GLY A 96 -30.69 7.89 -1.32
CA GLY A 96 -31.17 7.84 -2.70
C GLY A 96 -31.33 6.43 -3.25
N THR A 97 -30.95 5.39 -2.51
CA THR A 97 -31.03 4.00 -2.99
C THR A 97 -32.47 3.60 -3.29
N ILE A 98 -32.64 3.05 -4.50
CA ILE A 98 -33.89 2.59 -5.07
C ILE A 98 -33.92 1.07 -5.00
N GLN A 99 -34.74 0.52 -4.11
CA GLN A 99 -35.02 -0.91 -4.09
C GLN A 99 -36.07 -1.24 -5.17
N ILE A 100 -35.81 -2.23 -6.01
CA ILE A 100 -36.68 -2.57 -7.13
C ILE A 100 -37.77 -3.55 -6.68
N LYS A 101 -39.03 -3.33 -7.09
CA LYS A 101 -40.11 -4.31 -6.85
C LYS A 101 -39.77 -5.63 -7.55
N GLU A 102 -39.80 -6.75 -6.83
CA GLU A 102 -39.52 -8.08 -7.38
C GLU A 102 -40.33 -8.45 -8.63
N SER A 103 -41.55 -7.91 -8.76
CA SER A 103 -42.45 -8.12 -9.89
C SER A 103 -42.11 -7.31 -11.14
N TYR A 104 -41.07 -6.47 -11.09
CA TYR A 104 -40.60 -5.64 -12.19
C TYR A 104 -39.23 -6.16 -12.65
N ASN A 105 -39.09 -6.39 -13.96
CA ASN A 105 -37.78 -6.63 -14.56
C ASN A 105 -37.31 -5.31 -15.19
N ALA A 106 -36.61 -4.50 -14.40
CA ALA A 106 -36.00 -3.24 -14.83
C ALA A 106 -34.50 -3.45 -15.02
N ASN A 107 -33.97 -3.02 -16.16
CA ASN A 107 -32.53 -2.95 -16.38
C ASN A 107 -32.00 -1.54 -16.08
N GLN A 108 -30.66 -1.43 -16.03
CA GLN A 108 -29.90 -0.19 -15.90
C GLN A 108 -30.43 0.95 -16.78
N ASP A 109 -30.54 0.74 -18.10
CA ASP A 109 -31.03 1.75 -19.06
C ASP A 109 -32.41 2.31 -18.72
N THR A 110 -33.31 1.44 -18.22
CA THR A 110 -34.68 1.81 -17.86
C THR A 110 -34.69 2.81 -16.69
N ILE A 111 -33.83 2.63 -15.70
CA ILE A 111 -33.73 3.56 -14.56
C ILE A 111 -33.08 4.87 -14.99
N LEU A 112 -31.93 4.81 -15.68
CA LEU A 112 -31.24 6.00 -16.19
C LEU A 112 -32.17 6.88 -17.06
N GLY A 113 -32.97 6.24 -17.91
CA GLY A 113 -33.97 6.91 -18.75
C GLY A 113 -35.09 7.64 -18.00
N TYR A 114 -35.27 7.39 -16.69
CA TYR A 114 -36.21 8.13 -15.85
C TYR A 114 -35.56 9.22 -14.99
N LEU A 115 -34.24 9.17 -14.75
CA LEU A 115 -33.54 10.18 -13.93
C LEU A 115 -33.43 11.56 -14.60
N ASN A 116 -33.78 11.67 -15.90
CA ASN A 116 -33.73 12.91 -16.69
C ASN A 116 -32.35 13.60 -16.60
N LEU A 117 -31.30 12.81 -16.79
CA LEU A 117 -29.92 13.29 -16.77
C LEU A 117 -29.61 14.20 -17.97
N ASP A 118 -28.63 15.09 -17.80
CA ASP A 118 -28.10 15.92 -18.88
C ASP A 118 -27.58 15.07 -20.05
N THR A 119 -27.75 15.53 -21.29
CA THR A 119 -27.36 14.77 -22.50
C THR A 119 -25.85 14.56 -22.67
N GLN A 120 -25.05 15.22 -21.83
CA GLN A 120 -23.60 15.12 -21.74
C GLN A 120 -23.17 14.05 -20.71
N THR A 121 -24.08 13.66 -19.80
CA THR A 121 -23.79 12.66 -18.76
C THR A 121 -23.80 11.25 -19.35
N SER A 122 -22.74 10.50 -19.05
CA SER A 122 -22.56 9.10 -19.41
C SER A 122 -21.92 8.35 -18.25
N PHE A 123 -21.86 7.02 -18.34
CA PHE A 123 -21.28 6.18 -17.29
C PHE A 123 -20.46 5.05 -17.88
N VAL A 124 -19.35 4.72 -17.23
CA VAL A 124 -18.47 3.61 -17.63
C VAL A 124 -18.42 2.59 -16.49
N LEU A 125 -18.38 1.30 -16.82
CA LEU A 125 -18.19 0.23 -15.86
C LEU A 125 -16.80 0.36 -15.22
N SER A 126 -16.76 0.58 -13.91
CA SER A 126 -15.52 0.72 -13.12
C SER A 126 -15.08 -0.62 -12.53
N ARG A 127 -15.96 -1.30 -11.77
CA ARG A 127 -15.64 -2.60 -11.12
C ARG A 127 -16.87 -3.48 -10.95
N VAL A 128 -16.65 -4.80 -10.83
CA VAL A 128 -17.66 -5.80 -10.46
C VAL A 128 -17.14 -6.57 -9.25
N ARG A 129 -17.99 -6.85 -8.27
CA ARG A 129 -17.70 -7.73 -7.13
C ARG A 129 -18.85 -8.73 -6.96
N PRO A 130 -18.60 -10.05 -6.85
CA PRO A 130 -19.64 -10.99 -6.40
C PRO A 130 -20.00 -10.72 -4.93
N SER A 131 -21.21 -11.10 -4.52
CA SER A 131 -21.53 -11.25 -3.10
C SER A 131 -20.74 -12.44 -2.54
N ARG A 132 -20.20 -12.31 -1.31
CA ARG A 132 -19.56 -13.44 -0.61
C ARG A 132 -20.58 -14.51 -0.16
N PHE A 133 -21.87 -14.14 -0.03
CA PHE A 133 -22.88 -14.95 0.65
C PHE A 133 -24.09 -15.32 -0.24
N GLU A 134 -24.32 -14.58 -1.33
CA GLU A 134 -25.36 -14.88 -2.31
C GLU A 134 -24.67 -15.31 -3.62
N GLU A 135 -24.51 -16.61 -3.85
CA GLU A 135 -23.73 -17.20 -4.96
C GLU A 135 -24.10 -16.67 -6.37
N ASN A 136 -25.32 -16.15 -6.53
CA ASN A 136 -25.84 -15.60 -7.77
C ASN A 136 -26.11 -14.08 -7.70
N VAL A 137 -25.28 -13.33 -6.97
CA VAL A 137 -25.40 -11.85 -6.87
C VAL A 137 -24.07 -11.16 -7.17
N THR A 138 -24.14 -10.05 -7.90
CA THR A 138 -23.02 -9.12 -8.08
C THR A 138 -23.39 -7.69 -7.73
N PHE A 139 -22.42 -6.98 -7.16
CA PHE A 139 -22.38 -5.52 -7.05
C PHE A 139 -21.53 -4.96 -8.20
N THR A 140 -22.16 -4.21 -9.09
CA THR A 140 -21.53 -3.64 -10.29
C THR A 140 -21.53 -2.12 -10.19
N PHE A 141 -20.36 -1.51 -10.31
CA PHE A 141 -20.10 -0.11 -9.99
C PHE A 141 -19.79 0.67 -11.27
N PHE A 142 -20.45 1.82 -11.45
CA PHE A 142 -20.34 2.66 -12.64
C PHE A 142 -19.87 4.07 -12.27
N GLN A 143 -18.81 4.53 -12.93
CA GLN A 143 -18.23 5.85 -12.76
C GLN A 143 -18.93 6.85 -13.70
N GLN A 144 -19.21 8.07 -13.20
CA GLN A 144 -19.87 9.13 -13.96
C GLN A 144 -18.87 9.95 -14.78
N TYR A 145 -19.27 10.27 -16.01
CA TYR A 145 -18.58 11.21 -16.89
C TYR A 145 -19.56 12.25 -17.41
N TYR A 146 -19.11 13.47 -17.62
CA TYR A 146 -19.85 14.54 -18.30
C TYR A 146 -19.00 15.08 -19.46
N ASP A 147 -19.55 15.08 -20.68
CA ASP A 147 -18.81 15.32 -21.94
C ASP A 147 -17.56 14.42 -22.12
N ASN A 148 -17.60 13.20 -21.57
CA ASN A 148 -16.50 12.22 -21.51
C ASN A 148 -15.35 12.61 -20.56
N ILE A 149 -15.58 13.50 -19.60
CA ILE A 149 -14.65 13.89 -18.53
C ILE A 149 -15.18 13.35 -17.20
N GLU A 150 -14.32 12.73 -16.38
CA GLU A 150 -14.74 12.06 -15.15
C GLU A 150 -15.27 13.05 -14.11
N VAL A 151 -16.30 12.66 -13.35
CA VAL A 151 -16.86 13.45 -12.24
C VAL A 151 -16.44 12.81 -10.91
N GLU A 152 -15.62 13.50 -10.11
CA GLU A 152 -15.11 13.00 -8.82
C GLU A 152 -16.27 12.56 -7.90
N GLY A 153 -16.19 11.35 -7.36
CA GLY A 153 -17.25 10.72 -6.55
C GLY A 153 -18.55 10.38 -7.28
N GLY A 154 -18.77 10.90 -8.49
CA GLY A 154 -20.00 10.72 -9.25
C GLY A 154 -20.15 9.29 -9.81
N GLY A 155 -21.30 8.68 -9.63
CA GLY A 155 -21.54 7.32 -10.14
C GLY A 155 -22.81 6.65 -9.64
N TYR A 156 -22.88 5.33 -9.78
CA TYR A 156 -23.85 4.49 -9.07
C TYR A 156 -23.37 3.04 -8.99
N THR A 157 -23.91 2.32 -8.00
CA THR A 157 -23.75 0.86 -7.87
C THR A 157 -25.08 0.18 -8.13
N ILE A 158 -25.06 -0.99 -8.77
CA ILE A 158 -26.22 -1.89 -8.86
C ILE A 158 -25.95 -3.18 -8.10
N LYS A 159 -26.93 -3.65 -7.32
CA LYS A 159 -27.00 -5.04 -6.84
C LYS A 159 -27.87 -5.81 -7.82
N GLU A 160 -27.31 -6.80 -8.52
CA GLU A 160 -27.99 -7.61 -9.53
C GLU A 160 -27.92 -9.10 -9.17
N ASP A 161 -29.02 -9.81 -9.36
CA ASP A 161 -29.06 -11.28 -9.40
C ASP A 161 -28.56 -11.76 -10.78
N THR A 162 -27.39 -12.39 -10.80
CA THR A 162 -26.72 -12.86 -12.02
C THR A 162 -27.39 -14.09 -12.64
N SER A 163 -28.19 -14.85 -11.87
CA SER A 163 -28.93 -16.01 -12.39
C SER A 163 -30.16 -15.59 -13.20
N THR A 164 -30.79 -14.46 -12.84
CA THR A 164 -31.98 -13.94 -13.54
C THR A 164 -31.75 -12.67 -14.35
N GLY A 165 -30.56 -12.04 -14.24
CA GLY A 165 -30.24 -10.76 -14.89
C GLY A 165 -31.12 -9.62 -14.37
N LYS A 166 -31.38 -9.62 -13.06
CA LYS A 166 -32.42 -8.81 -12.42
C LYS A 166 -31.84 -7.87 -11.38
N LEU A 167 -32.09 -6.59 -11.60
CA LEU A 167 -31.74 -5.52 -10.68
C LEU A 167 -32.53 -5.61 -9.36
N ILE A 168 -31.82 -5.69 -8.24
CA ILE A 168 -32.35 -5.73 -6.86
C ILE A 168 -32.31 -4.32 -6.25
N HIS A 169 -31.15 -3.66 -6.31
CA HIS A 169 -30.92 -2.31 -5.82
C HIS A 169 -30.21 -1.46 -6.88
N PHE A 170 -30.61 -0.19 -6.99
CA PHE A 170 -29.86 0.85 -7.70
C PHE A 170 -29.47 1.91 -6.66
N ILE A 171 -28.16 2.11 -6.47
CA ILE A 171 -27.53 2.89 -5.39
C ILE A 171 -26.83 4.09 -6.06
N PRO A 172 -27.49 5.24 -6.22
CA PRO A 172 -26.94 6.37 -6.96
C PRO A 172 -26.12 7.31 -6.08
N HIS A 173 -25.07 7.89 -6.66
CA HIS A 173 -24.43 9.13 -6.22
C HIS A 173 -24.18 10.00 -7.46
N ILE A 174 -25.26 10.39 -8.14
CA ILE A 174 -25.20 10.98 -9.48
C ILE A 174 -25.29 12.50 -9.37
N TYR A 175 -24.26 13.19 -9.83
CA TYR A 175 -24.23 14.65 -9.87
C TYR A 175 -25.02 15.18 -11.07
N CYS A 176 -25.89 16.17 -10.83
CA CYS A 176 -26.80 16.75 -11.82
C CYS A 176 -26.62 18.27 -11.93
N ASN A 177 -27.05 18.86 -13.06
CA ASN A 177 -26.93 20.30 -13.34
C ASN A 177 -25.47 20.81 -13.42
N ILE A 178 -24.52 19.93 -13.77
CA ILE A 178 -23.13 20.29 -14.05
C ILE A 178 -23.13 21.31 -15.20
N ASN A 179 -22.87 22.58 -14.86
CA ASN A 179 -23.05 23.74 -15.76
C ASN A 179 -21.74 24.50 -15.95
N ILE A 180 -20.71 23.77 -16.39
CA ILE A 180 -19.36 24.28 -16.63
C ILE A 180 -18.93 24.06 -18.09
N SER A 181 -17.88 24.74 -18.52
CA SER A 181 -17.25 24.45 -19.81
C SER A 181 -16.38 23.20 -19.66
N THR A 182 -16.59 22.18 -20.48
CA THR A 182 -15.77 20.96 -20.50
C THR A 182 -14.53 21.09 -21.39
N THR A 183 -14.43 22.18 -22.17
CA THR A 183 -13.21 22.50 -22.91
C THR A 183 -12.24 23.27 -22.01
N PRO A 184 -11.05 22.73 -21.67
CA PRO A 184 -10.08 23.43 -20.86
C PRO A 184 -9.48 24.62 -21.63
N THR A 185 -9.41 25.77 -20.98
CA THR A 185 -8.78 26.99 -21.54
C THR A 185 -7.27 26.96 -21.29
N TYR A 186 -6.85 26.36 -20.17
CA TYR A 186 -5.46 26.10 -19.84
C TYR A 186 -5.09 24.71 -20.37
N THR A 187 -4.32 24.68 -21.45
CA THR A 187 -4.07 23.44 -22.21
C THR A 187 -3.08 22.52 -21.51
N GLU A 188 -3.13 21.23 -21.84
CA GLU A 188 -2.23 20.18 -21.33
C GLU A 188 -0.74 20.59 -21.39
N SER A 189 -0.29 21.18 -22.49
CA SER A 189 1.10 21.66 -22.64
C SER A 189 1.47 22.80 -21.68
N GLN A 190 0.50 23.58 -21.23
CA GLN A 190 0.70 24.63 -20.24
C GLN A 190 0.66 24.06 -18.82
N VAL A 191 -0.18 23.06 -18.55
CA VAL A 191 -0.18 22.31 -17.28
C VAL A 191 1.18 21.65 -17.04
N ILE A 192 1.72 20.96 -18.06
CA ILE A 192 3.08 20.40 -18.01
C ILE A 192 4.14 21.48 -17.70
N SER A 193 3.92 22.74 -18.09
CA SER A 193 4.90 23.81 -17.84
C SER A 193 4.97 24.30 -16.39
N PHE A 194 3.93 24.06 -15.56
CA PHE A 194 4.03 24.27 -14.10
C PHE A 194 5.10 23.38 -13.47
N PHE A 195 5.18 22.14 -13.96
CA PHE A 195 6.08 21.09 -13.46
C PHE A 195 7.33 20.97 -14.34
N SER A 196 7.80 22.08 -14.92
CA SER A 196 8.94 22.07 -15.84
C SER A 196 10.30 21.74 -15.17
N ASN A 197 10.33 21.65 -13.84
CA ASN A 197 11.45 21.21 -13.00
C ASN A 197 11.08 20.02 -12.06
N ASP A 198 9.86 19.48 -12.14
CA ASP A 198 9.33 18.46 -11.21
C ASP A 198 8.87 17.20 -11.98
N ASP A 199 8.97 16.01 -11.39
CA ASP A 199 8.67 14.76 -12.11
C ASP A 199 7.16 14.45 -12.13
N LEU A 200 6.47 14.96 -13.15
CA LEU A 200 5.05 14.76 -13.43
C LEU A 200 4.75 13.32 -13.90
N LEU A 201 4.45 12.43 -12.95
CA LEU A 201 4.16 11.01 -13.16
C LEU A 201 2.89 10.78 -13.99
N SER A 202 1.80 11.43 -13.61
CA SER A 202 0.51 11.31 -14.29
C SER A 202 -0.30 12.59 -14.16
N LYS A 203 -1.27 12.76 -15.07
CA LYS A 203 -2.22 13.87 -15.01
C LYS A 203 -3.53 13.47 -15.67
N GLU A 204 -4.62 13.96 -15.11
CA GLU A 204 -5.97 13.65 -15.52
C GLU A 204 -6.82 14.90 -15.47
N LEU A 205 -7.78 15.02 -16.40
CA LEU A 205 -8.74 16.10 -16.42
C LEU A 205 -10.05 15.57 -15.84
N ILE A 206 -10.50 16.15 -14.74
CA ILE A 206 -11.72 15.76 -14.02
C ILE A 206 -12.63 16.96 -13.80
N ILE A 207 -13.83 16.67 -13.33
CA ILE A 207 -14.82 17.61 -12.81
C ILE A 207 -15.01 17.29 -11.33
N THR A 208 -14.74 18.25 -10.45
CA THR A 208 -14.89 18.10 -8.99
C THR A 208 -15.78 19.19 -8.43
N ASN A 209 -16.49 18.91 -7.33
CA ASN A 209 -17.21 19.91 -6.53
C ASN A 209 -16.57 20.18 -5.16
N ARG A 210 -15.32 19.75 -4.96
CA ARG A 210 -14.54 19.95 -3.72
C ARG A 210 -14.41 21.44 -3.32
N PHE A 211 -14.58 22.37 -4.25
CA PHE A 211 -14.26 23.80 -4.12
C PHE A 211 -15.51 24.71 -4.16
N GLU A 212 -16.54 24.36 -3.36
CA GLU A 212 -17.88 25.00 -3.25
C GLU A 212 -18.79 24.91 -4.50
N ASP A 213 -18.24 25.08 -5.70
CA ASP A 213 -18.92 24.91 -7.00
C ASP A 213 -18.27 23.75 -7.80
N PHE A 214 -18.86 23.36 -8.94
CA PHE A 214 -18.16 22.46 -9.88
C PHE A 214 -17.00 23.19 -10.57
N ASN A 215 -15.79 22.61 -10.53
CA ASN A 215 -14.61 23.10 -11.23
C ASN A 215 -14.13 22.12 -12.32
N LEU A 216 -13.75 22.71 -13.45
CA LEU A 216 -12.79 22.20 -14.44
C LEU A 216 -11.41 21.96 -13.80
N VAL A 217 -10.94 20.74 -13.49
CA VAL A 217 -9.66 20.55 -12.77
C VAL A 217 -8.74 19.52 -13.42
N TRP A 218 -7.47 19.89 -13.62
CA TRP A 218 -6.38 18.95 -13.85
C TRP A 218 -5.83 18.44 -12.52
N ILE A 219 -6.02 17.17 -12.22
CA ILE A 219 -5.25 16.47 -11.19
C ILE A 219 -3.89 16.12 -11.78
N CYS A 220 -2.80 16.38 -11.06
CA CYS A 220 -1.42 16.06 -11.46
C CYS A 220 -0.68 15.38 -10.31
N ASN A 221 -0.21 14.15 -10.53
CA ASN A 221 0.71 13.44 -9.63
C ASN A 221 2.13 13.85 -9.97
N VAL A 222 2.83 14.46 -9.01
CA VAL A 222 4.14 15.08 -9.21
C VAL A 222 5.08 14.67 -8.08
N ILE A 223 6.23 14.10 -8.40
CA ILE A 223 7.33 13.99 -7.43
C ILE A 223 8.02 15.36 -7.37
N LYS A 224 8.02 15.97 -6.18
CA LYS A 224 8.63 17.28 -5.94
C LYS A 224 9.33 17.26 -4.58
N ASN A 225 10.65 17.44 -4.61
CA ASN A 225 11.53 17.24 -3.44
C ASN A 225 11.33 15.83 -2.85
N ASP A 226 11.37 14.81 -3.72
CA ASP A 226 11.25 13.37 -3.44
C ASP A 226 9.93 12.87 -2.80
N SER A 227 9.09 13.78 -2.28
CA SER A 227 7.70 13.49 -1.91
C SER A 227 6.76 13.49 -3.12
N LEU A 228 5.79 12.57 -3.13
CA LEU A 228 4.69 12.54 -4.10
C LEU A 228 3.60 13.54 -3.69
N LYS A 229 3.32 14.52 -4.55
CA LYS A 229 2.29 15.55 -4.35
C LYS A 229 1.19 15.45 -5.40
N LEU A 230 -0.05 15.60 -4.96
CA LEU A 230 -1.25 15.64 -5.78
C LEU A 230 -1.71 17.09 -5.95
N TYR A 231 -1.44 17.68 -7.11
CA TYR A 231 -1.83 19.04 -7.46
C TYR A 231 -3.19 19.08 -8.15
N PHE A 232 -4.09 19.95 -7.68
CA PHE A 232 -5.36 20.26 -8.34
C PHE A 232 -5.24 21.62 -9.01
N ILE A 233 -5.27 21.69 -10.35
CA ILE A 233 -5.12 22.94 -11.11
C ILE A 233 -6.40 23.25 -11.91
N ASP A 234 -6.99 24.43 -11.72
CA ASP A 234 -8.15 24.86 -12.50
C ASP A 234 -7.82 24.92 -14.00
N ALA A 235 -8.57 24.16 -14.80
CA ALA A 235 -8.34 23.95 -16.22
C ALA A 235 -8.86 25.10 -17.11
N HIS A 236 -9.50 26.14 -16.54
CA HIS A 236 -9.84 27.37 -17.25
C HIS A 236 -8.90 28.53 -16.90
N TYR A 237 -8.56 28.68 -15.63
CA TYR A 237 -7.80 29.81 -15.11
C TYR A 237 -6.31 29.51 -14.94
N GLY A 238 -5.93 28.23 -14.80
CA GLY A 238 -4.56 27.79 -14.56
C GLY A 238 -4.09 27.93 -13.12
N ASN A 239 -4.98 28.29 -12.18
CA ASN A 239 -4.63 28.45 -10.78
C ASN A 239 -4.53 27.08 -10.09
N ILE A 240 -3.51 26.87 -9.27
CA ILE A 240 -3.51 25.76 -8.31
C ILE A 240 -4.62 26.05 -7.28
N LEU A 241 -5.55 25.10 -7.13
CA LEU A 241 -6.67 25.14 -6.18
C LEU A 241 -6.30 24.46 -4.86
N ASP A 242 -5.55 23.36 -4.93
CA ASP A 242 -5.20 22.49 -3.80
C ASP A 242 -3.89 21.72 -4.09
N VAL A 243 -3.16 21.34 -3.04
CA VAL A 243 -1.92 20.54 -3.10
C VAL A 243 -1.86 19.63 -1.87
N VAL A 244 -1.91 18.32 -2.10
CA VAL A 244 -1.90 17.29 -1.04
C VAL A 244 -0.58 16.52 -1.10
N ASP A 245 0.16 16.42 -0.01
CA ASP A 245 1.28 15.48 0.11
C ASP A 245 0.75 14.05 0.37
N TRP A 246 1.22 13.09 -0.42
CA TRP A 246 0.76 11.70 -0.36
C TRP A 246 1.46 10.87 0.73
N LEU A 247 2.65 11.30 1.14
CA LEU A 247 3.49 10.67 2.17
C LEU A 247 4.14 11.77 3.00
N ALA A 248 3.38 12.36 3.93
CA ALA A 248 3.92 13.22 4.98
C ALA A 248 4.73 12.36 5.96
N GLY A 249 4.09 11.36 6.57
CA GLY A 249 4.77 10.22 7.18
C GLY A 249 5.69 10.64 8.31
N ILE A 250 5.28 11.59 9.17
CA ILE A 250 6.15 12.05 10.26
C ILE A 250 6.02 11.15 11.49
N ASN A 251 7.15 10.92 12.16
CA ASN A 251 7.20 10.00 13.30
C ASN A 251 6.51 10.59 14.53
N ALA A 252 5.93 9.71 15.34
CA ALA A 252 5.22 10.04 16.56
C ALA A 252 5.48 9.01 17.66
N GLU A 253 5.84 9.46 18.86
CA GLU A 253 5.83 8.59 20.05
C GLU A 253 4.39 8.25 20.43
N THR A 254 4.00 6.99 20.28
CA THR A 254 2.79 6.42 20.91
C THR A 254 3.14 5.96 22.33
N PHE A 255 2.16 5.80 23.21
CA PHE A 255 2.39 5.34 24.58
C PHE A 255 2.62 3.82 24.64
N SER A 256 1.87 3.07 23.84
CA SER A 256 1.77 1.62 23.88
C SER A 256 2.66 0.92 22.84
N TYR A 257 2.97 1.58 21.72
CA TYR A 257 3.67 0.98 20.56
C TYR A 257 4.99 1.70 20.19
N GLY A 258 5.48 2.60 21.05
CA GLY A 258 6.74 3.33 20.82
C GLY A 258 6.67 4.36 19.68
N GLU A 259 7.81 4.68 19.08
CA GLU A 259 7.89 5.59 17.93
C GLU A 259 7.31 4.91 16.68
N GLN A 260 6.27 5.50 16.12
CA GLN A 260 5.53 4.98 14.96
C GLN A 260 5.44 6.05 13.87
N ASN A 261 5.47 5.60 12.61
CA ASN A 261 5.22 6.46 11.46
C ASN A 261 3.69 6.62 11.28
N LEU A 262 3.20 7.85 11.15
CA LEU A 262 1.77 8.12 11.00
C LEU A 262 1.41 8.40 9.54
N ASN A 263 0.33 7.79 9.04
CA ASN A 263 -0.23 8.06 7.70
C ASN A 263 -0.99 9.40 7.66
N ASP A 264 -0.32 10.48 8.05
CA ASP A 264 -0.87 11.82 8.15
C ASP A 264 -0.85 12.59 6.81
N ASN A 265 -1.58 13.69 6.79
CA ASN A 265 -1.71 14.58 5.64
C ASN A 265 -0.81 15.80 5.83
N THR A 266 -0.10 16.25 4.79
CA THR A 266 0.54 17.58 4.79
C THR A 266 -0.02 18.46 3.70
N VAL A 267 -0.35 19.69 4.07
CA VAL A 267 -0.75 20.76 3.15
C VAL A 267 0.16 21.97 3.42
N GLY A 268 1.08 22.21 2.49
CA GLY A 268 2.11 23.26 2.64
C GLY A 268 3.19 22.87 3.65
N ASN A 269 3.19 23.51 4.82
CA ASN A 269 4.09 23.22 5.94
C ASN A 269 3.34 22.77 7.21
N ILE A 270 2.04 22.49 7.09
CA ILE A 270 1.18 22.03 8.18
C ILE A 270 0.86 20.56 7.94
N THR A 271 1.26 19.72 8.88
CA THR A 271 0.86 18.30 8.94
C THR A 271 -0.34 18.17 9.88
N THR A 272 -1.37 17.42 9.49
CA THR A 272 -2.63 17.22 10.21
C THR A 272 -2.86 15.73 10.50
N LEU A 273 -3.41 15.40 11.68
CA LEU A 273 -3.86 14.02 11.99
C LEU A 273 -5.17 13.68 11.28
N GLU A 274 -5.09 13.64 9.95
CA GLU A 274 -6.13 13.20 9.03
C GLU A 274 -5.50 12.38 7.89
N TRP A 275 -6.29 11.49 7.28
CA TRP A 275 -5.92 10.71 6.10
C TRP A 275 -6.99 10.91 5.02
N PRO A 276 -6.69 11.60 3.90
CA PRO A 276 -7.67 11.93 2.87
C PRO A 276 -8.15 10.73 2.05
N ASN A 277 -9.47 10.67 1.82
CA ASN A 277 -10.14 9.67 0.98
C ASN A 277 -9.87 9.93 -0.52
N ASN A 278 -8.81 9.34 -1.07
CA ASN A 278 -8.37 9.61 -2.45
C ASN A 278 -7.90 8.36 -3.26
N THR A 279 -7.83 7.17 -2.66
CA THR A 279 -7.56 5.89 -3.37
C THR A 279 -8.27 4.68 -2.76
N ILE A 280 -8.45 4.65 -1.45
CA ILE A 280 -9.23 3.65 -0.73
C ILE A 280 -10.46 4.36 -0.16
N SER A 281 -11.63 3.69 -0.12
CA SER A 281 -12.95 4.31 0.02
C SER A 281 -13.29 4.90 1.41
N HIS A 282 -12.29 5.24 2.23
CA HIS A 282 -12.43 5.75 3.60
C HIS A 282 -11.59 7.00 3.85
N SER A 283 -11.96 7.75 4.89
CA SER A 283 -11.10 8.77 5.52
C SER A 283 -10.90 8.45 7.00
N LEU A 284 -9.84 8.97 7.60
CA LEU A 284 -9.63 8.99 9.05
C LEU A 284 -9.33 10.42 9.49
N ILE A 285 -10.03 10.96 10.50
CA ILE A 285 -9.80 12.32 11.01
C ILE A 285 -9.81 12.32 12.55
N ILE A 286 -8.76 12.86 13.17
CA ILE A 286 -8.69 13.05 14.62
C ILE A 286 -9.14 14.46 15.00
N TYR A 287 -9.85 14.58 16.13
CA TYR A 287 -10.28 15.83 16.74
C TYR A 287 -9.86 15.88 18.21
N GLU A 288 -9.54 17.08 18.68
CA GLU A 288 -8.97 17.37 20.00
C GLU A 288 -9.67 18.54 20.72
N GLY A 289 -9.10 19.01 21.84
CA GLY A 289 -9.47 20.28 22.48
C GLY A 289 -10.76 20.30 23.31
N PHE A 290 -11.55 19.22 23.29
CA PHE A 290 -12.84 19.16 23.97
C PHE A 290 -12.76 19.30 25.50
N THR A 291 -13.67 20.05 26.11
CA THR A 291 -13.81 20.07 27.57
C THR A 291 -14.70 18.93 28.07
N ARG A 292 -14.45 18.53 29.33
CA ARG A 292 -15.23 17.52 30.05
C ARG A 292 -16.73 17.81 30.17
N ASN A 293 -17.20 19.04 29.93
CA ASN A 293 -18.63 19.36 29.98
C ASN A 293 -19.34 19.14 28.64
N GLU A 294 -18.67 19.36 27.50
CA GLU A 294 -19.24 19.07 26.18
C GLU A 294 -19.57 17.57 26.06
N TRP A 295 -18.72 16.70 26.62
CA TRP A 295 -18.86 15.24 26.60
C TRP A 295 -20.00 14.68 27.48
N ILE A 296 -20.68 15.51 28.29
CA ILE A 296 -21.80 15.04 29.14
C ILE A 296 -23.11 14.90 28.33
N THR A 297 -23.14 15.44 27.10
CA THR A 297 -24.19 15.17 26.11
C THR A 297 -23.55 14.88 24.74
N PRO A 298 -23.11 13.63 24.47
CA PRO A 298 -22.61 13.24 23.15
C PRO A 298 -23.63 13.53 22.04
N LEU A 299 -24.93 13.35 22.35
CA LEU A 299 -26.12 13.73 21.57
C LEU A 299 -26.30 15.25 21.33
N GLY A 300 -25.21 15.99 21.17
CA GLY A 300 -25.17 17.44 20.99
C GLY A 300 -23.88 17.95 20.34
N ILE A 301 -23.02 17.04 19.86
CA ILE A 301 -21.85 17.34 19.02
C ILE A 301 -21.99 16.48 17.77
N GLU A 302 -22.38 17.10 16.65
CA GLU A 302 -22.25 16.48 15.33
C GLU A 302 -20.79 16.69 14.88
N PHE A 303 -20.09 15.62 14.49
CA PHE A 303 -18.69 15.73 14.06
C PHE A 303 -18.53 16.63 12.82
N ASP A 304 -19.55 16.68 11.95
CA ASP A 304 -19.67 17.60 10.81
C ASP A 304 -19.76 19.08 11.20
N GLN A 305 -20.01 19.38 12.48
CA GLN A 305 -19.99 20.73 13.05
C GLN A 305 -18.74 21.01 13.90
N LEU A 306 -17.79 20.07 14.02
CA LEU A 306 -16.50 20.34 14.64
C LEU A 306 -15.64 21.14 13.66
N PRO A 307 -15.17 22.35 14.05
CA PRO A 307 -14.47 23.22 13.14
C PRO A 307 -13.02 22.74 12.93
N PRO A 308 -12.38 23.02 11.79
CA PRO A 308 -11.07 22.44 11.45
C PRO A 308 -9.95 22.74 12.45
N GLU A 309 -10.01 23.82 13.23
CA GLU A 309 -9.05 24.10 14.30
C GLU A 309 -9.05 23.08 15.46
N ASN A 310 -10.00 22.14 15.49
CA ASN A 310 -9.99 21.00 16.40
C ASN A 310 -9.16 19.82 15.86
N ILE A 311 -8.74 19.80 14.60
CA ILE A 311 -7.85 18.76 14.06
C ILE A 311 -6.42 19.05 14.53
N PRO A 312 -5.73 18.09 15.20
CA PRO A 312 -4.35 18.28 15.61
C PRO A 312 -3.46 18.59 14.41
N SER A 313 -2.64 19.63 14.54
CA SER A 313 -1.76 20.12 13.47
C SER A 313 -0.38 20.48 14.03
N THR A 314 0.66 20.19 13.25
CA THR A 314 2.05 20.55 13.57
C THR A 314 2.77 21.13 12.36
N THR A 315 3.82 21.91 12.62
CA THR A 315 4.81 22.34 11.62
C THR A 315 6.20 21.81 11.96
N ASN A 316 6.29 20.80 12.84
CA ASN A 316 7.51 20.12 13.24
C ASN A 316 7.73 18.88 12.35
N ALA A 317 8.98 18.39 12.28
CA ALA A 317 9.33 17.17 11.54
C ALA A 317 8.98 15.85 12.25
N GLU A 318 8.43 15.95 13.47
CA GLU A 318 7.95 14.86 14.33
C GLU A 318 6.73 15.38 15.11
N TRP A 319 5.80 14.50 15.48
CA TRP A 319 4.66 14.90 16.31
C TRP A 319 5.08 15.13 17.77
N GLY A 320 5.40 16.39 18.08
CA GLY A 320 5.70 16.86 19.43
C GLY A 320 4.47 16.92 20.33
N ASN A 321 4.42 17.90 21.24
CA ASN A 321 3.28 18.12 22.13
C ASN A 321 2.09 18.82 21.43
N ASP A 322 2.16 18.87 20.09
CA ASP A 322 1.26 19.59 19.18
C ASP A 322 -0.01 18.75 18.90
N ALA A 323 0.13 17.43 19.00
CA ALA A 323 -0.94 16.48 19.21
C ALA A 323 -0.78 15.80 20.57
N ASN A 324 -1.88 15.48 21.23
CA ASN A 324 -1.87 14.70 22.46
C ASN A 324 -1.45 13.24 22.18
N ILE A 325 -0.71 12.62 23.11
CA ILE A 325 -0.18 11.25 22.92
C ILE A 325 -1.26 10.20 22.59
N ILE A 326 -2.47 10.35 23.13
CA ILE A 326 -3.64 9.52 22.79
C ILE A 326 -4.13 9.73 21.35
N SER A 327 -3.99 10.92 20.78
CA SER A 327 -4.32 11.22 19.39
C SER A 327 -3.35 10.55 18.44
N ARG A 328 -2.05 10.61 18.76
CA ARG A 328 -0.97 9.93 18.01
C ARG A 328 -1.20 8.41 18.01
N GLU A 329 -1.47 7.84 19.18
CA GLU A 329 -1.74 6.40 19.33
C GLU A 329 -3.03 5.95 18.67
N VAL A 330 -4.15 6.64 18.88
CA VAL A 330 -5.43 6.21 18.30
C VAL A 330 -5.46 6.39 16.78
N PHE A 331 -4.72 7.35 16.21
CA PHE A 331 -4.55 7.47 14.77
C PHE A 331 -3.81 6.24 14.22
N TYR A 332 -2.67 5.89 14.81
CA TYR A 332 -1.91 4.68 14.48
C TYR A 332 -2.75 3.40 14.54
N THR A 333 -3.43 3.14 15.66
CA THR A 333 -4.23 1.91 15.81
C THR A 333 -5.46 1.90 14.90
N THR A 334 -6.14 3.04 14.71
CA THR A 334 -7.33 3.10 13.84
C THR A 334 -6.96 2.92 12.37
N ASN A 335 -5.83 3.49 11.93
CA ASN A 335 -5.25 3.31 10.59
C ASN A 335 -5.02 1.82 10.26
N LEU A 336 -4.55 1.02 11.23
CA LEU A 336 -4.37 -0.43 11.06
C LEU A 336 -5.68 -1.24 11.20
N VAL A 337 -6.59 -0.81 12.07
CA VAL A 337 -7.88 -1.47 12.32
C VAL A 337 -8.85 -1.38 11.13
N ILE A 338 -8.87 -0.26 10.39
CA ILE A 338 -9.78 -0.08 9.23
C ILE A 338 -9.59 -1.18 8.16
N PRO A 339 -8.37 -1.52 7.70
CA PRO A 339 -8.11 -2.67 6.81
C PRO A 339 -8.58 -4.02 7.37
N ALA A 340 -8.49 -4.27 8.67
CA ALA A 340 -8.95 -5.53 9.26
C ALA A 340 -10.49 -5.66 9.22
N PHE A 341 -11.23 -4.55 9.42
CA PHE A 341 -12.68 -4.53 9.21
C PHE A 341 -13.07 -4.80 7.76
N TYR A 342 -12.31 -4.25 6.80
CA TYR A 342 -12.50 -4.55 5.39
C TYR A 342 -12.33 -6.06 5.09
N ASN A 343 -11.37 -6.74 5.72
CA ASN A 343 -11.21 -8.19 5.59
C ASN A 343 -12.44 -8.96 6.13
N ALA A 344 -13.00 -8.52 7.26
CA ALA A 344 -14.26 -8.99 7.83
C ALA A 344 -15.52 -8.65 6.99
N GLY A 345 -15.37 -7.95 5.85
CA GLY A 345 -16.47 -7.53 4.99
C GLY A 345 -17.23 -6.29 5.48
N ILE A 346 -16.68 -5.57 6.45
CA ILE A 346 -17.23 -4.34 7.03
C ILE A 346 -16.46 -3.15 6.45
N GLU A 347 -17.01 -2.52 5.41
CA GLU A 347 -16.43 -1.31 4.82
C GLU A 347 -16.97 -0.06 5.53
N PHE A 348 -16.09 0.67 6.23
CA PHE A 348 -16.40 2.02 6.73
C PHE A 348 -16.06 3.08 5.67
N GLY A 349 -16.83 4.16 5.65
CA GLY A 349 -16.53 5.38 4.90
C GLY A 349 -15.68 6.35 5.73
N ASN A 350 -16.30 7.41 6.26
CA ASN A 350 -15.58 8.42 7.05
C ASN A 350 -15.43 7.98 8.51
N VAL A 351 -14.20 7.80 8.99
CA VAL A 351 -13.91 7.48 10.39
C VAL A 351 -13.43 8.74 11.11
N ARG A 352 -14.12 9.12 12.19
CA ARG A 352 -13.85 10.36 12.93
C ARG A 352 -13.67 10.09 14.41
N ILE A 353 -12.54 10.52 14.97
CA ILE A 353 -12.12 10.13 16.31
C ILE A 353 -11.91 11.37 17.19
N GLY A 354 -12.63 11.50 18.31
CA GLY A 354 -12.41 12.56 19.29
C GLY A 354 -11.61 12.09 20.51
N THR A 355 -10.50 12.74 20.87
CA THR A 355 -9.69 12.35 22.04
C THR A 355 -9.83 13.32 23.21
N ASN A 356 -9.66 12.82 24.46
CA ASN A 356 -9.73 13.67 25.65
C ASN A 356 -8.94 13.14 26.86
N LEU A 357 -7.90 13.87 27.29
CA LEU A 357 -7.07 13.55 28.46
C LEU A 357 -7.82 13.51 29.81
N GLU A 358 -8.91 14.25 29.98
CA GLU A 358 -9.72 14.20 31.22
C GLU A 358 -10.68 13.00 31.26
N TYR A 359 -10.97 12.40 30.10
CA TYR A 359 -11.90 11.28 29.96
C TYR A 359 -11.21 9.94 30.28
N ARG A 360 -11.99 8.92 30.69
CA ARG A 360 -11.48 7.71 31.36
C ARG A 360 -12.15 6.40 30.93
N THR A 361 -12.68 6.41 29.72
CA THR A 361 -13.32 5.31 28.98
C THR A 361 -13.18 5.65 27.49
N ALA A 362 -13.44 4.71 26.59
CA ALA A 362 -13.81 5.02 25.22
C ALA A 362 -15.35 5.05 25.08
N LEU A 363 -15.87 5.51 23.93
CA LEU A 363 -17.29 5.58 23.59
C LEU A 363 -17.53 5.84 22.08
N ALA A 364 -18.30 4.99 21.41
CA ALA A 364 -18.84 5.27 20.08
C ALA A 364 -20.05 6.23 20.10
N HIS A 365 -20.13 7.12 19.12
CA HIS A 365 -21.22 8.09 19.01
C HIS A 365 -22.53 7.40 18.58
N PRO A 366 -23.66 7.55 19.32
CA PRO A 366 -24.91 6.78 19.08
C PRO A 366 -25.69 7.01 17.79
N ASP A 367 -25.19 7.85 16.88
CA ASP A 367 -25.76 8.12 15.55
C ASP A 367 -24.79 7.69 14.41
N SER A 368 -23.66 7.04 14.77
CA SER A 368 -22.71 6.44 13.82
C SER A 368 -23.33 5.31 12.99
N ASN A 369 -22.73 5.06 11.83
CA ASN A 369 -23.13 4.03 10.87
C ASN A 369 -21.90 3.57 10.04
N LEU A 370 -22.11 2.97 8.87
CA LEU A 370 -21.02 2.56 7.97
C LEU A 370 -20.42 3.74 7.19
N ASP A 371 -21.27 4.61 6.63
CA ASP A 371 -20.85 5.78 5.84
C ASP A 371 -20.11 6.81 6.70
N THR A 372 -20.43 6.88 7.99
CA THR A 372 -19.69 7.66 8.99
C THR A 372 -19.64 6.96 10.34
N CYS A 373 -18.46 6.46 10.72
CA CYS A 373 -18.17 5.96 12.06
C CYS A 373 -17.55 7.08 12.90
N SER A 374 -18.09 7.33 14.09
CA SER A 374 -17.62 8.38 14.98
C SER A 374 -17.38 7.84 16.38
N CYS A 375 -16.12 7.84 16.84
CA CYS A 375 -15.71 7.25 18.11
C CYS A 375 -14.95 8.26 18.99
N PHE A 376 -14.85 7.95 20.28
CA PHE A 376 -14.21 8.80 21.28
C PHE A 376 -13.31 7.99 22.22
N TYR A 377 -12.12 8.50 22.55
CA TYR A 377 -11.16 7.81 23.42
C TYR A 377 -10.59 8.71 24.52
N GLY A 378 -10.26 8.10 25.66
CA GLY A 378 -9.70 8.78 26.84
C GLY A 378 -8.58 7.99 27.51
N ILE A 379 -8.04 8.53 28.60
CA ILE A 379 -6.86 7.99 29.30
C ILE A 379 -7.23 7.38 30.65
N ARG A 380 -6.76 6.16 30.92
CA ARG A 380 -6.87 5.45 32.18
C ARG A 380 -5.56 5.50 32.97
N ASN A 381 -5.55 6.27 34.06
CA ASN A 381 -4.44 6.34 35.03
C ASN A 381 -3.06 6.74 34.44
N GLY A 382 -3.01 7.24 33.20
CA GLY A 382 -1.80 7.61 32.47
C GLY A 382 -1.66 6.92 31.11
N VAL A 383 -2.37 5.81 30.93
CA VAL A 383 -2.35 4.94 29.73
C VAL A 383 -3.55 5.27 28.83
N PRO A 384 -3.41 5.38 27.51
CA PRO A 384 -4.56 5.45 26.59
C PRO A 384 -5.46 4.20 26.67
N ILE A 385 -6.66 4.30 26.11
CA ILE A 385 -7.61 3.16 25.98
C ILE A 385 -7.66 2.68 24.52
N SER A 386 -6.85 3.29 23.65
CA SER A 386 -6.73 3.00 22.21
C SER A 386 -5.77 1.84 21.94
N LEU A 387 -6.11 0.66 22.45
CA LEU A 387 -5.48 -0.62 22.08
C LEU A 387 -6.23 -1.23 20.88
N PHE A 388 -5.67 -2.22 20.19
CA PHE A 388 -6.28 -2.78 18.98
C PHE A 388 -7.68 -3.36 19.22
N ASP A 389 -7.83 -4.25 20.21
CA ASP A 389 -9.12 -4.80 20.65
C ASP A 389 -10.15 -3.72 21.02
N ALA A 390 -9.72 -2.66 21.70
CA ALA A 390 -10.57 -1.60 22.23
C ALA A 390 -11.00 -0.63 21.11
N VAL A 391 -10.16 -0.41 20.10
CA VAL A 391 -10.51 0.36 18.91
C VAL A 391 -11.44 -0.45 18.00
N GLY A 392 -11.17 -1.75 17.83
CA GLY A 392 -12.09 -2.68 17.18
C GLY A 392 -13.45 -2.76 17.89
N HIS A 393 -13.48 -2.75 19.22
CA HIS A 393 -14.70 -2.77 20.02
C HIS A 393 -15.59 -1.53 19.78
N GLU A 394 -15.02 -0.34 19.87
CA GLU A 394 -15.76 0.91 19.69
C GLU A 394 -16.20 1.10 18.24
N MET A 395 -15.36 0.76 17.25
CA MET A 395 -15.78 0.73 15.84
C MET A 395 -16.84 -0.35 15.58
N GLY A 396 -16.82 -1.46 16.32
CA GLY A 396 -17.89 -2.45 16.33
C GLY A 396 -19.26 -1.85 16.68
N HIS A 397 -19.32 -0.85 17.56
CA HIS A 397 -20.58 -0.14 17.83
C HIS A 397 -21.09 0.63 16.60
N CYS A 398 -20.21 1.30 15.83
CA CYS A 398 -20.57 2.01 14.59
C CYS A 398 -21.31 1.09 13.60
N PHE A 399 -20.80 -0.14 13.44
CA PHE A 399 -21.47 -1.19 12.67
C PHE A 399 -22.80 -1.59 13.32
N LEU A 400 -22.79 -1.92 14.62
CA LEU A 400 -23.93 -2.48 15.34
C LEU A 400 -25.13 -1.55 15.55
N PHE A 401 -24.98 -0.22 15.49
CA PHE A 401 -26.14 0.70 15.56
C PHE A 401 -27.15 0.48 14.41
N ASN A 402 -26.70 -0.12 13.31
CA ASN A 402 -27.55 -0.53 12.18
C ASN A 402 -28.49 -1.71 12.51
N PHE A 403 -28.11 -2.55 13.48
CA PHE A 403 -28.78 -3.81 13.80
C PHE A 403 -29.43 -3.79 15.19
N ILE A 404 -28.80 -3.19 16.20
CA ILE A 404 -29.22 -3.26 17.61
C ILE A 404 -29.33 -1.85 18.22
N ASN A 405 -30.52 -1.52 18.74
CA ASN A 405 -30.87 -0.27 19.38
C ASN A 405 -30.21 -0.14 20.76
N TYR A 406 -29.09 0.58 20.84
CA TYR A 406 -28.36 0.84 22.08
C TYR A 406 -29.15 1.65 23.14
N ARG A 407 -30.26 2.31 22.78
CA ARG A 407 -30.97 3.27 23.66
C ARG A 407 -31.95 2.66 24.67
N ASN A 408 -31.94 1.34 24.88
CA ASN A 408 -32.81 0.62 25.82
C ASN A 408 -31.99 -0.23 26.81
N PRO A 409 -32.02 0.05 28.14
CA PRO A 409 -31.06 -0.48 29.12
C PRO A 409 -31.30 -1.93 29.58
N THR A 410 -31.48 -2.84 28.62
CA THR A 410 -31.86 -4.25 28.85
C THR A 410 -30.89 -5.22 28.16
N THR A 411 -31.37 -6.40 27.77
CA THR A 411 -30.59 -7.48 27.13
C THR A 411 -29.96 -7.04 25.81
N ASN A 412 -30.66 -6.21 25.03
CA ASN A 412 -30.20 -5.71 23.73
C ASN A 412 -28.95 -4.81 23.81
N MET A 413 -28.85 -3.91 24.79
CA MET A 413 -27.56 -3.21 25.05
C MET A 413 -26.46 -4.21 25.35
N SER A 414 -26.76 -5.26 26.13
CA SER A 414 -25.73 -6.22 26.58
C SER A 414 -25.27 -7.14 25.44
N LEU A 415 -26.18 -7.51 24.54
CA LEU A 415 -25.85 -8.19 23.29
C LEU A 415 -24.97 -7.29 22.40
N HIS A 416 -25.32 -6.01 22.28
CA HIS A 416 -24.54 -5.04 21.52
C HIS A 416 -23.11 -4.89 22.08
N GLU A 417 -22.92 -4.76 23.40
CA GLU A 417 -21.57 -4.76 24.02
C GLU A 417 -20.78 -6.01 23.63
N GLY A 418 -21.36 -7.19 23.82
CA GLY A 418 -20.64 -8.44 23.64
C GLY A 418 -20.35 -8.79 22.18
N ILE A 419 -21.10 -8.25 21.21
CA ILE A 419 -20.74 -8.38 19.80
C ILE A 419 -19.67 -7.34 19.41
N SER A 420 -19.64 -6.16 20.03
CA SER A 420 -18.48 -5.29 19.94
C SER A 420 -17.22 -5.92 20.56
N ASP A 421 -17.34 -6.62 21.69
CA ASP A 421 -16.23 -7.40 22.27
C ASP A 421 -15.71 -8.44 21.26
N ILE A 422 -16.60 -9.20 20.60
CA ILE A 422 -16.27 -10.17 19.54
C ILE A 422 -15.57 -9.52 18.35
N LEU A 423 -16.03 -8.36 17.91
CA LEU A 423 -15.42 -7.63 16.79
C LEU A 423 -14.03 -7.10 17.17
N GLY A 424 -13.82 -6.61 18.39
CA GLY A 424 -12.50 -6.23 18.90
C GLY A 424 -11.51 -7.39 18.86
N GLU A 425 -11.88 -8.50 19.50
CA GLU A 425 -11.11 -9.75 19.58
C GLU A 425 -10.70 -10.28 18.19
N TYR A 426 -11.67 -10.32 17.26
CA TYR A 426 -11.44 -10.78 15.90
C TYR A 426 -10.49 -9.84 15.13
N ILE A 427 -10.66 -8.52 15.27
CA ILE A 427 -9.84 -7.52 14.60
C ILE A 427 -8.39 -7.56 15.10
N GLU A 428 -8.18 -7.74 16.39
CA GLU A 428 -6.84 -7.83 16.99
C GLU A 428 -6.05 -9.06 16.51
N SER A 429 -6.73 -10.16 16.15
CA SER A 429 -6.09 -11.38 15.61
C SER A 429 -5.30 -11.18 14.31
N PHE A 430 -5.41 -10.01 13.66
CA PHE A 430 -4.67 -9.63 12.44
C PHE A 430 -3.53 -8.63 12.71
N MET A 431 -3.33 -8.18 13.94
CA MET A 431 -2.43 -7.07 14.25
C MET A 431 -1.02 -7.53 14.63
N PRO A 432 0.03 -6.78 14.25
CA PRO A 432 1.35 -6.95 14.84
C PRO A 432 1.31 -6.45 16.29
N GLY A 433 1.36 -7.38 17.25
CA GLY A 433 1.44 -7.03 18.67
C GLY A 433 2.73 -6.27 19.03
N PRO A 434 2.76 -5.55 20.16
CA PRO A 434 3.86 -4.65 20.52
C PRO A 434 5.20 -5.40 20.71
N ASP A 435 6.23 -4.96 19.98
CA ASP A 435 7.59 -5.51 20.01
C ASP A 435 8.16 -5.55 21.45
N HIS A 436 8.20 -6.74 22.02
CA HIS A 436 8.81 -6.97 23.33
C HIS A 436 10.35 -6.91 23.19
N GLU A 437 11.02 -6.03 23.95
CA GLU A 437 12.43 -5.58 23.79
C GLU A 437 13.55 -6.65 23.62
N ASP A 438 13.27 -7.96 23.76
CA ASP A 438 14.26 -9.05 23.61
C ASP A 438 14.56 -9.43 22.14
N GLY A 439 13.82 -8.89 21.15
CA GLY A 439 14.17 -8.98 19.72
C GLY A 439 14.09 -10.37 19.09
N ASP A 440 13.19 -11.21 19.58
CA ASP A 440 12.97 -12.59 19.13
C ASP A 440 11.56 -12.69 18.49
N LEU A 441 11.48 -12.52 17.16
CA LEU A 441 10.25 -12.65 16.38
C LEU A 441 9.70 -14.08 16.53
N ARG A 442 8.64 -14.27 17.33
CA ARG A 442 8.13 -15.61 17.70
C ARG A 442 6.70 -15.88 17.28
N ASP A 443 6.51 -17.13 16.84
CA ASP A 443 5.26 -17.75 16.39
C ASP A 443 4.23 -18.03 17.53
N ASP A 444 4.14 -17.19 18.56
CA ASP A 444 3.38 -17.46 19.81
C ASP A 444 2.45 -16.30 20.23
N TYR A 445 2.03 -15.46 19.29
CA TYR A 445 0.89 -14.55 19.48
C TYR A 445 -0.42 -15.35 19.37
N THR A 446 -0.81 -15.98 20.47
CA THR A 446 -2.19 -16.46 20.66
C THR A 446 -3.09 -15.28 21.05
N ASN A 447 -4.25 -15.12 20.42
CA ASN A 447 -5.33 -14.27 20.95
C ASN A 447 -5.50 -14.54 22.46
N ASP A 448 -5.45 -13.48 23.28
CA ASP A 448 -5.45 -13.63 24.73
C ASP A 448 -6.88 -13.72 25.32
N TRP A 449 -7.89 -13.37 24.52
CA TRP A 449 -9.31 -13.37 24.84
C TRP A 449 -9.73 -12.35 25.91
N VAL A 450 -8.99 -11.25 26.08
CA VAL A 450 -9.22 -10.24 27.14
C VAL A 450 -9.19 -8.82 26.59
N ILE A 451 -10.36 -8.15 26.49
CA ILE A 451 -10.41 -6.77 25.99
C ILE A 451 -9.64 -5.79 26.90
N GLY A 452 -8.71 -5.06 26.33
CA GLY A 452 -7.64 -4.30 26.97
C GLY A 452 -6.40 -5.15 27.34
N GLY A 453 -6.19 -6.29 26.68
CA GLY A 453 -5.27 -7.38 27.08
C GLY A 453 -3.82 -6.91 27.11
N ASP A 454 -3.37 -6.37 25.96
CA ASP A 454 -2.08 -5.73 25.66
C ASP A 454 -1.51 -4.90 26.84
N HIS A 455 -2.36 -4.16 27.57
CA HIS A 455 -1.91 -3.35 28.69
C HIS A 455 -2.57 -3.72 30.03
N PRO A 456 -1.82 -4.31 31.00
CA PRO A 456 -2.37 -4.82 32.27
C PRO A 456 -3.11 -3.83 33.19
N GLU A 457 -3.08 -2.51 32.96
CA GLU A 457 -3.92 -1.54 33.69
C GLU A 457 -5.28 -1.30 33.00
N ILE A 458 -5.39 -1.60 31.70
CA ILE A 458 -6.63 -1.49 30.92
C ILE A 458 -7.47 -2.74 31.13
N SER A 459 -6.96 -3.95 30.85
CA SER A 459 -7.66 -5.23 31.14
C SER A 459 -8.16 -5.34 32.59
N ARG A 460 -7.38 -4.89 33.59
CA ARG A 460 -7.81 -4.82 35.00
C ARG A 460 -8.93 -3.81 35.31
N TRP A 461 -9.16 -2.84 34.44
CA TRP A 461 -10.26 -1.87 34.58
C TRP A 461 -11.48 -2.27 33.75
N VAL A 462 -11.25 -2.78 32.54
CA VAL A 462 -12.28 -3.27 31.61
C VAL A 462 -12.95 -4.53 32.16
N GLU A 463 -12.17 -5.45 32.74
CA GLU A 463 -12.63 -6.73 33.32
C GLU A 463 -13.48 -7.56 32.33
N ARG A 464 -13.05 -7.65 31.06
CA ARG A 464 -13.70 -8.42 30.00
C ARG A 464 -12.80 -9.53 29.46
N ASP A 465 -12.91 -10.72 30.06
CA ASP A 465 -12.26 -11.96 29.63
C ASP A 465 -13.34 -12.84 28.97
N LEU A 466 -13.21 -13.09 27.66
CA LEU A 466 -14.11 -13.91 26.84
C LEU A 466 -13.86 -15.40 27.07
N SER A 467 -12.65 -15.82 27.45
CA SER A 467 -12.39 -17.20 27.88
C SER A 467 -13.10 -17.54 29.20
N GLN A 468 -13.47 -16.52 29.99
CA GLN A 468 -14.07 -16.71 31.31
C GLN A 468 -15.43 -17.41 31.26
N ASN A 469 -15.45 -18.64 31.78
CA ASN A 469 -16.65 -19.42 32.09
C ASN A 469 -17.74 -18.57 32.79
N ILE A 470 -18.80 -18.25 32.04
CA ILE A 470 -19.87 -17.30 32.41
C ILE A 470 -21.25 -17.85 32.04
N CYS A 471 -22.23 -17.65 32.93
CA CYS A 471 -23.61 -18.13 32.84
C CYS A 471 -24.57 -16.93 32.96
N PHE A 472 -25.52 -16.78 32.02
CA PHE A 472 -26.46 -15.65 31.98
C PHE A 472 -27.23 -15.45 33.29
N ASP A 473 -27.61 -16.54 33.97
CA ASP A 473 -28.38 -16.52 35.21
C ASP A 473 -27.68 -15.73 36.33
N ASP A 474 -26.35 -15.76 36.41
CA ASP A 474 -25.54 -15.02 37.40
C ASP A 474 -25.68 -13.49 37.26
N PHE A 475 -26.09 -13.01 36.09
CA PHE A 475 -26.21 -11.59 35.77
C PHE A 475 -27.65 -11.10 35.60
N THR A 476 -28.65 -11.98 35.71
CA THR A 476 -30.10 -11.63 35.68
C THR A 476 -30.52 -10.58 36.71
N SER A 477 -29.76 -10.45 37.81
CA SER A 477 -29.98 -9.45 38.87
C SER A 477 -29.08 -8.21 38.79
N GLN A 478 -28.15 -8.17 37.83
CA GLN A 478 -27.16 -7.11 37.65
C GLN A 478 -27.61 -6.11 36.56
N THR A 479 -27.17 -4.84 36.66
CA THR A 479 -27.58 -3.76 35.73
C THR A 479 -26.49 -3.29 34.76
N GLY A 480 -25.26 -3.79 34.87
CA GLY A 480 -24.19 -3.47 33.92
C GLY A 480 -24.38 -4.20 32.58
N HIS A 481 -24.13 -3.51 31.46
CA HIS A 481 -24.20 -4.09 30.12
C HIS A 481 -22.91 -4.81 29.74
N HIS A 482 -21.72 -4.20 29.92
CA HIS A 482 -20.43 -4.81 29.54
C HIS A 482 -20.24 -6.23 30.13
N ARG A 483 -20.35 -6.38 31.45
CA ARG A 483 -20.29 -7.70 32.13
C ARG A 483 -21.41 -8.68 31.75
N ARG A 484 -22.47 -8.25 31.07
CA ARG A 484 -23.48 -9.13 30.46
C ARG A 484 -23.17 -9.43 29.00
N GLY A 485 -22.37 -8.62 28.31
CA GLY A 485 -21.83 -8.90 26.97
C GLY A 485 -20.92 -10.12 26.95
N LEU A 486 -20.18 -10.35 28.04
CA LEU A 486 -19.40 -11.59 28.25
C LEU A 486 -20.21 -12.89 28.13
N VAL A 487 -21.55 -12.84 28.18
CA VAL A 487 -22.40 -14.01 27.89
C VAL A 487 -22.38 -14.38 26.39
N ILE A 488 -22.38 -13.41 25.47
CA ILE A 488 -22.19 -13.69 24.04
C ILE A 488 -20.69 -13.80 23.69
N GLY A 489 -19.81 -13.04 24.36
CA GLY A 489 -18.36 -13.16 24.20
C GLY A 489 -17.84 -14.57 24.55
N HIS A 490 -18.27 -15.13 25.69
CA HIS A 490 -17.91 -16.49 26.06
C HIS A 490 -18.57 -17.57 25.19
N TRP A 491 -19.78 -17.30 24.68
CA TRP A 491 -20.41 -18.17 23.68
C TRP A 491 -19.59 -18.21 22.38
N TYR A 492 -19.08 -17.06 21.91
CA TYR A 492 -18.26 -16.95 20.71
C TYR A 492 -16.88 -17.60 20.89
N TYR A 493 -16.22 -17.37 22.03
CA TYR A 493 -15.02 -18.12 22.43
C TYR A 493 -15.28 -19.63 22.37
N ALA A 494 -16.34 -20.10 23.03
CA ALA A 494 -16.62 -21.53 23.16
C ALA A 494 -16.83 -22.23 21.81
N ILE A 495 -17.52 -21.61 20.84
CA ILE A 495 -17.64 -22.17 19.49
C ILE A 495 -16.34 -22.01 18.68
N SER A 496 -15.62 -20.90 18.82
CA SER A 496 -14.38 -20.66 18.09
C SER A 496 -13.28 -21.66 18.45
N THR A 497 -13.04 -21.88 19.75
CA THR A 497 -11.96 -22.74 20.27
C THR A 497 -12.39 -24.17 20.58
N GLY A 498 -13.70 -24.40 20.73
CA GLY A 498 -14.26 -25.64 21.28
C GLY A 498 -14.08 -25.75 22.80
N ILE A 499 -14.94 -26.55 23.44
CA ILE A 499 -14.86 -26.95 24.85
C ILE A 499 -15.24 -28.44 24.97
N VAL A 500 -14.24 -29.30 25.13
CA VAL A 500 -14.38 -30.76 25.16
C VAL A 500 -15.20 -31.26 26.36
N GLU A 501 -15.15 -30.59 27.52
CA GLU A 501 -15.91 -31.01 28.71
C GLU A 501 -17.43 -30.86 28.55
N ASP A 502 -17.87 -30.03 27.61
CA ASP A 502 -19.27 -29.65 27.35
C ASP A 502 -19.76 -30.10 25.96
N ASN A 503 -18.98 -30.92 25.24
CA ASN A 503 -19.24 -31.36 23.86
C ASN A 503 -19.45 -30.18 22.88
N ILE A 504 -18.70 -29.10 23.02
CA ILE A 504 -18.70 -27.98 22.05
C ILE A 504 -17.51 -28.21 21.11
N PRO A 505 -17.71 -28.62 19.84
CA PRO A 505 -16.61 -28.71 18.88
C PRO A 505 -16.14 -27.31 18.45
N ALA A 506 -14.88 -27.20 18.07
CA ALA A 506 -14.29 -25.97 17.55
C ALA A 506 -14.69 -25.76 16.09
N ILE A 507 -15.14 -24.56 15.74
CA ILE A 507 -15.45 -24.15 14.35
C ILE A 507 -14.53 -23.03 13.83
N GLY A 508 -13.67 -22.47 14.69
CA GLY A 508 -12.79 -21.37 14.32
C GLY A 508 -13.45 -19.98 14.36
N MET A 509 -12.64 -18.93 14.44
CA MET A 509 -13.10 -17.55 14.62
C MET A 509 -13.83 -16.97 13.41
N GLN A 510 -13.47 -17.38 12.18
CA GLN A 510 -14.09 -16.93 10.94
C GLN A 510 -15.55 -17.41 10.84
N ASP A 511 -15.77 -18.73 10.81
CA ASP A 511 -17.10 -19.33 10.73
C ASP A 511 -18.00 -18.89 11.91
N ALA A 512 -17.42 -18.79 13.11
CA ALA A 512 -18.12 -18.23 14.27
C ALA A 512 -18.54 -16.76 14.07
N LEU A 513 -17.71 -15.94 13.41
CA LEU A 513 -18.04 -14.54 13.12
C LEU A 513 -19.07 -14.44 12.00
N ASP A 514 -18.96 -15.22 10.92
CA ASP A 514 -19.93 -15.21 9.82
C ASP A 514 -21.33 -15.63 10.31
N ILE A 515 -21.42 -16.62 11.22
CA ILE A 515 -22.68 -16.97 11.91
C ILE A 515 -23.23 -15.78 12.71
N VAL A 516 -22.37 -14.98 13.36
CA VAL A 516 -22.79 -13.76 14.10
C VAL A 516 -23.24 -12.65 13.15
N LEU A 517 -22.50 -12.38 12.08
CA LEU A 517 -22.79 -11.32 11.12
C LEU A 517 -24.09 -11.60 10.35
N GLU A 518 -24.33 -12.84 9.93
CA GLU A 518 -25.60 -13.20 9.30
C GLU A 518 -26.76 -13.26 10.30
N ALA A 519 -26.52 -13.70 11.55
CA ALA A 519 -27.54 -13.64 12.59
C ALA A 519 -27.98 -12.19 12.90
N LEU A 520 -27.07 -11.21 12.79
CA LEU A 520 -27.38 -9.77 12.87
C LEU A 520 -28.31 -9.32 11.73
N ASN A 521 -28.02 -9.71 10.48
CA ASN A 521 -28.87 -9.41 9.32
C ASN A 521 -30.31 -9.92 9.51
N ARG A 522 -30.47 -11.08 10.18
CA ARG A 522 -31.74 -11.76 10.40
C ARG A 522 -32.53 -11.28 11.62
N LEU A 523 -31.98 -10.36 12.44
CA LEU A 523 -32.65 -9.93 13.69
C LEU A 523 -34.05 -9.33 13.42
N PRO A 524 -35.13 -9.85 14.04
CA PRO A 524 -36.50 -9.50 13.66
C PRO A 524 -36.90 -8.06 14.01
N ASN A 525 -36.14 -7.38 14.87
CA ASN A 525 -36.21 -5.94 15.11
C ASN A 525 -34.98 -5.46 15.93
N ARG A 526 -34.67 -4.16 15.88
CA ARG A 526 -33.52 -3.58 16.61
C ARG A 526 -33.55 -3.72 18.15
N ASN A 527 -34.61 -4.22 18.79
CA ASN A 527 -34.63 -4.45 20.25
C ASN A 527 -34.35 -5.91 20.65
N ALA A 528 -33.90 -6.75 19.70
CA ALA A 528 -33.42 -8.10 19.96
C ALA A 528 -32.34 -8.15 21.05
N GLY A 529 -32.39 -9.18 21.90
CA GLY A 529 -31.33 -9.54 22.84
C GLY A 529 -30.89 -11.00 22.64
N PHE A 530 -30.22 -11.56 23.64
CA PHE A 530 -29.63 -12.91 23.56
C PHE A 530 -30.60 -14.01 23.14
N TRP A 531 -31.90 -13.92 23.48
CA TRP A 531 -32.89 -14.92 23.08
C TRP A 531 -33.19 -14.87 21.58
N GLU A 532 -33.37 -13.67 21.01
CA GLU A 532 -33.51 -13.49 19.58
C GLU A 532 -32.22 -13.84 18.82
N MET A 533 -31.04 -13.53 19.40
CA MET A 533 -29.74 -13.93 18.85
C MET A 533 -29.54 -15.44 18.87
N ARG A 534 -29.96 -16.15 19.94
CA ARG A 534 -29.97 -17.63 19.98
C ARG A 534 -30.81 -18.19 18.85
N THR A 535 -32.02 -17.67 18.65
CA THR A 535 -32.87 -18.10 17.54
C THR A 535 -32.23 -17.82 16.18
N GLN A 536 -31.61 -16.66 15.94
CA GLN A 536 -31.01 -16.38 14.63
C GLN A 536 -29.72 -17.17 14.39
N THR A 537 -28.81 -17.27 15.36
CA THR A 537 -27.57 -18.07 15.22
C THR A 537 -27.86 -19.57 15.05
N LEU A 538 -28.88 -20.10 15.72
CA LEU A 538 -29.36 -21.47 15.47
C LEU A 538 -29.93 -21.62 14.06
N LEU A 539 -30.79 -20.71 13.61
CA LEU A 539 -31.36 -20.75 12.25
C LEU A 539 -30.30 -20.58 11.15
N VAL A 540 -29.26 -19.78 11.38
CA VAL A 540 -28.11 -19.68 10.46
C VAL A 540 -27.33 -21.00 10.43
N ALA A 541 -26.99 -21.56 11.59
CA ALA A 541 -26.26 -22.82 11.64
C ALA A 541 -27.09 -24.01 11.09
N GLU A 542 -28.41 -23.97 11.22
CA GLU A 542 -29.37 -24.91 10.65
C GLU A 542 -29.45 -24.79 9.12
N GLU A 543 -29.58 -23.57 8.60
CA GLU A 543 -29.72 -23.32 7.16
C GLU A 543 -28.40 -23.57 6.40
N TRP A 544 -27.25 -23.24 7.00
CA TRP A 544 -25.94 -23.37 6.38
C TRP A 544 -25.33 -24.77 6.56
N TYR A 545 -25.60 -25.45 7.68
CA TYR A 545 -24.92 -26.71 8.02
C TYR A 545 -25.86 -27.84 8.52
N GLY A 546 -27.10 -27.55 8.91
CA GLY A 546 -28.08 -28.53 9.39
C GLY A 546 -28.05 -28.81 10.91
N VAL A 547 -29.21 -29.16 11.48
CA VAL A 547 -29.45 -29.33 12.95
C VAL A 547 -28.56 -30.34 13.68
N CYS A 548 -27.85 -31.19 12.94
CA CYS A 548 -26.99 -32.24 13.50
C CYS A 548 -25.51 -32.08 13.11
N SER A 549 -25.14 -30.94 12.51
CA SER A 549 -23.74 -30.59 12.24
C SER A 549 -22.99 -30.15 13.51
N PRO A 550 -21.65 -30.27 13.55
CA PRO A 550 -20.83 -29.63 14.58
C PRO A 550 -21.07 -28.13 14.73
N HIS A 551 -21.41 -27.40 13.65
CA HIS A 551 -21.74 -25.98 13.73
C HIS A 551 -23.02 -25.74 14.54
N TYR A 552 -24.13 -26.42 14.21
CA TYR A 552 -25.36 -26.30 14.99
C TYR A 552 -25.18 -26.84 16.41
N GLN A 553 -24.49 -27.97 16.59
CA GLN A 553 -24.23 -28.57 17.90
C GLN A 553 -23.30 -27.69 18.77
N ALA A 554 -22.29 -27.04 18.19
CA ALA A 554 -21.48 -26.04 18.89
C ALA A 554 -22.34 -24.85 19.32
N VAL A 555 -23.17 -24.31 18.41
CA VAL A 555 -24.07 -23.18 18.72
C VAL A 555 -25.08 -23.56 19.81
N VAL A 556 -25.75 -24.73 19.74
CA VAL A 556 -26.66 -25.25 20.77
C VAL A 556 -25.93 -25.40 22.10
N ASN A 557 -24.85 -26.19 22.12
CA ASN A 557 -24.16 -26.56 23.35
C ASN A 557 -23.53 -25.32 23.99
N ALA A 558 -22.98 -24.38 23.21
CA ALA A 558 -22.51 -23.09 23.73
C ALA A 558 -23.64 -22.21 24.29
N TRP A 559 -24.82 -22.16 23.66
CA TRP A 559 -25.96 -21.38 24.19
C TRP A 559 -26.47 -21.95 25.53
N ASP A 560 -26.56 -23.27 25.62
CA ASP A 560 -26.92 -23.94 26.86
C ASP A 560 -25.80 -23.81 27.91
N ARG A 561 -24.53 -23.80 27.48
CA ARG A 561 -23.34 -23.59 28.31
C ARG A 561 -23.26 -22.21 28.96
N VAL A 562 -23.76 -21.17 28.27
CA VAL A 562 -23.94 -19.82 28.84
C VAL A 562 -25.32 -19.64 29.48
N CYS A 563 -26.05 -20.72 29.76
CA CYS A 563 -27.33 -20.76 30.47
C CYS A 563 -28.50 -20.07 29.76
N ILE A 564 -28.49 -20.00 28.43
CA ILE A 564 -29.60 -19.48 27.61
C ILE A 564 -30.28 -20.67 26.93
N THR A 565 -30.82 -21.55 27.76
CA THR A 565 -31.51 -22.79 27.34
C THR A 565 -32.92 -22.49 26.82
N GLY A 566 -33.29 -23.04 25.68
CA GLY A 566 -34.65 -22.97 25.13
C GLY A 566 -35.05 -24.27 24.43
N GLU A 567 -36.25 -24.31 23.87
CA GLU A 567 -36.57 -25.35 22.87
C GLU A 567 -35.61 -25.14 21.67
N SER A 568 -34.71 -26.10 21.48
CA SER A 568 -33.98 -26.35 20.24
C SER A 568 -34.57 -27.61 19.61
N GLU A 569 -34.35 -27.83 18.32
CA GLU A 569 -34.68 -29.12 17.70
C GLU A 569 -33.77 -30.18 18.34
N GLU A 570 -34.32 -31.08 19.17
CA GLU A 570 -33.61 -32.31 19.52
C GLU A 570 -33.40 -33.08 18.21
N CYS A 571 -32.17 -33.48 17.88
CA CYS A 571 -31.90 -34.31 16.71
C CYS A 571 -32.49 -35.72 16.95
N LEU A 572 -33.79 -35.85 16.66
CA LEU A 572 -34.67 -36.94 17.07
C LEU A 572 -34.53 -38.14 16.12
N CYS A 573 -33.36 -38.77 16.16
CA CYS A 573 -33.01 -39.80 15.21
C CYS A 573 -33.81 -41.08 15.45
N ASP A 574 -34.83 -41.30 14.63
CA ASP A 574 -35.55 -42.56 14.57
C ASP A 574 -34.52 -43.64 14.18
N THR A 575 -34.30 -44.63 15.06
CA THR A 575 -33.12 -45.50 14.94
C THR A 575 -33.28 -46.49 13.79
N TYR A 576 -32.87 -46.09 12.59
CA TYR A 576 -32.85 -46.94 11.41
C TYR A 576 -31.88 -48.12 11.57
N ASP A 577 -32.25 -49.27 10.98
CA ASP A 577 -31.28 -50.35 10.75
C ASP A 577 -30.11 -49.82 9.90
N PRO A 578 -28.87 -50.26 10.16
CA PRO A 578 -27.69 -49.71 9.49
C PRO A 578 -27.68 -50.01 7.98
N PRO A 579 -27.03 -49.17 7.16
CA PRO A 579 -26.77 -49.47 5.75
C PRO A 579 -26.05 -50.81 5.57
N ILE A 580 -26.44 -51.54 4.51
CA ILE A 580 -25.86 -52.84 4.19
C ILE A 580 -24.88 -52.68 3.01
N VAL A 581 -23.61 -52.87 3.34
CA VAL A 581 -22.49 -52.95 2.39
C VAL A 581 -22.23 -54.42 2.06
N ASP A 582 -21.88 -54.75 0.81
CA ASP A 582 -21.67 -56.15 0.39
C ASP A 582 -20.22 -56.63 0.42
N GLN A 583 -19.29 -55.68 0.56
CA GLN A 583 -17.85 -55.89 0.66
C GLN A 583 -17.28 -55.09 1.83
N ASN A 584 -16.15 -55.57 2.35
CA ASN A 584 -15.45 -55.03 3.51
C ASN A 584 -13.95 -54.76 3.24
N LEU A 585 -13.52 -54.94 1.99
CA LEU A 585 -12.27 -54.45 1.42
C LEU A 585 -12.58 -54.00 -0.02
N ILE A 586 -12.13 -52.81 -0.43
CA ILE A 586 -12.23 -52.32 -1.82
C ILE A 586 -10.85 -51.85 -2.32
N GLU A 587 -10.55 -52.16 -3.58
CA GLU A 587 -9.38 -51.72 -4.33
C GLU A 587 -9.83 -50.85 -5.53
N ASN A 588 -9.07 -49.82 -5.91
CA ASN A 588 -9.38 -48.99 -7.07
C ASN A 588 -9.14 -49.71 -8.41
N SER A 589 -9.67 -49.15 -9.51
CA SER A 589 -9.46 -49.65 -10.86
C SER A 589 -8.67 -48.64 -11.70
N CYS A 590 -7.42 -49.00 -12.03
CA CYS A 590 -6.55 -48.14 -12.81
C CYS A 590 -7.12 -47.77 -14.20
N PRO A 591 -6.91 -46.52 -14.66
CA PRO A 591 -5.99 -45.49 -14.15
C PRO A 591 -6.57 -44.56 -13.05
N ASP A 592 -7.76 -44.84 -12.53
CA ASP A 592 -8.46 -43.95 -11.60
C ASP A 592 -7.92 -44.10 -10.17
N LEU A 593 -7.54 -42.99 -9.51
CA LEU A 593 -7.12 -42.95 -8.09
C LEU A 593 -8.32 -42.71 -7.16
N ASN A 594 -9.45 -43.34 -7.48
CA ASN A 594 -10.67 -43.18 -6.71
C ASN A 594 -11.49 -44.47 -6.61
N VAL A 595 -12.37 -44.49 -5.61
CA VAL A 595 -13.35 -45.54 -5.33
C VAL A 595 -14.66 -44.85 -4.96
N ASN A 596 -15.74 -45.13 -5.71
CA ASN A 596 -17.08 -44.69 -5.32
C ASN A 596 -17.71 -45.73 -4.38
N LEU A 597 -17.74 -45.42 -3.08
CA LEU A 597 -18.31 -46.27 -2.04
C LEU A 597 -19.78 -46.61 -2.28
N ASN A 598 -20.54 -45.75 -2.97
CA ASN A 598 -21.96 -46.01 -3.28
C ASN A 598 -22.16 -47.26 -4.16
N ASP A 599 -21.17 -47.66 -4.96
CA ASP A 599 -21.27 -48.86 -5.81
C ASP A 599 -21.27 -50.18 -5.01
N TYR A 600 -20.90 -50.12 -3.72
CA TYR A 600 -20.75 -51.25 -2.79
C TYR A 600 -21.87 -51.30 -1.73
N TYR A 601 -22.76 -50.31 -1.76
CA TYR A 601 -23.99 -50.27 -0.98
C TYR A 601 -25.10 -51.03 -1.72
N THR A 602 -25.74 -52.01 -1.05
CA THR A 602 -26.73 -52.90 -1.68
C THR A 602 -28.15 -52.76 -1.13
N GLY A 603 -28.38 -51.76 -0.28
CA GLY A 603 -29.70 -51.47 0.26
C GLY A 603 -30.59 -50.65 -0.68
N THR A 604 -31.62 -50.05 -0.09
CA THR A 604 -32.29 -48.86 -0.63
C THR A 604 -32.54 -47.95 0.56
N PRO A 605 -32.19 -46.64 0.52
CA PRO A 605 -32.36 -45.78 1.68
C PRO A 605 -33.83 -45.75 2.14
N PRO A 606 -34.08 -45.62 3.45
CA PRO A 606 -35.43 -45.36 3.96
C PRO A 606 -36.05 -44.13 3.28
N GLU A 607 -37.38 -44.00 3.35
CA GLU A 607 -38.06 -42.80 2.86
C GLU A 607 -37.49 -41.55 3.58
N ASN A 608 -37.26 -40.48 2.82
CA ASN A 608 -36.64 -39.22 3.25
C ASN A 608 -35.17 -39.30 3.76
N ASN A 609 -34.50 -40.43 3.57
CA ASN A 609 -33.08 -40.61 3.90
C ASN A 609 -32.19 -40.66 2.64
N ILE A 610 -30.99 -40.10 2.74
CA ILE A 610 -29.88 -40.28 1.79
C ILE A 610 -28.80 -41.18 2.39
N LEU A 611 -27.90 -41.69 1.54
CA LEU A 611 -26.71 -42.42 1.97
C LEU A 611 -25.54 -41.44 2.10
N VAL A 612 -24.80 -41.49 3.21
CA VAL A 612 -23.56 -40.74 3.44
C VAL A 612 -22.49 -41.66 4.03
N TRP A 613 -21.23 -41.24 3.96
CA TRP A 613 -20.08 -42.02 4.41
C TRP A 613 -19.25 -41.23 5.41
N SER A 614 -18.65 -41.92 6.37
CA SER A 614 -17.73 -41.32 7.35
C SER A 614 -16.60 -42.27 7.70
N THR A 615 -15.48 -41.68 8.13
CA THR A 615 -14.31 -42.37 8.71
C THR A 615 -14.47 -42.71 10.19
N ASP A 616 -15.47 -42.14 10.87
CA ASP A 616 -15.77 -42.41 12.27
C ASP A 616 -16.67 -43.66 12.42
N PRO A 617 -16.31 -44.65 13.26
CA PRO A 617 -17.18 -45.77 13.63
C PRO A 617 -18.24 -45.43 14.71
N ASN A 618 -18.26 -44.23 15.28
CA ASN A 618 -19.26 -43.83 16.27
C ASN A 618 -20.58 -43.41 15.59
N GLY A 619 -21.73 -43.67 16.23
CA GLY A 619 -23.06 -43.43 15.64
C GLY A 619 -23.46 -41.98 15.33
N TRP A 620 -22.53 -41.03 15.37
CA TRP A 620 -22.70 -39.60 15.15
C TRP A 620 -21.46 -39.05 14.43
N PRO A 621 -21.38 -39.13 13.09
CA PRO A 621 -20.26 -38.56 12.35
C PRO A 621 -20.06 -37.07 12.64
N GLU A 622 -18.90 -36.71 13.18
CA GLU A 622 -18.45 -35.31 13.17
C GLU A 622 -18.33 -34.85 11.70
N SER A 623 -18.67 -33.60 11.37
CA SER A 623 -18.65 -33.13 9.96
C SER A 623 -17.27 -33.29 9.29
N GLY A 624 -16.17 -33.14 10.04
CA GLY A 624 -14.81 -33.41 9.54
C GLY A 624 -14.48 -34.90 9.34
N SER A 625 -15.34 -35.81 9.78
CA SER A 625 -15.23 -37.26 9.56
C SER A 625 -16.04 -37.74 8.35
N ILE A 626 -17.07 -36.97 7.94
CA ILE A 626 -17.92 -37.25 6.79
C ILE A 626 -17.10 -37.01 5.51
N VAL A 627 -17.27 -37.90 4.55
CA VAL A 627 -16.53 -37.87 3.28
C VAL A 627 -17.50 -37.98 2.11
N ASP A 628 -17.07 -37.45 0.96
CA ASP A 628 -17.74 -37.77 -0.30
C ASP A 628 -17.69 -39.30 -0.53
N PRO A 629 -18.76 -39.94 -1.01
CA PRO A 629 -18.70 -41.34 -1.42
C PRO A 629 -17.59 -41.64 -2.45
N LEU A 630 -17.16 -40.67 -3.25
CA LEU A 630 -15.99 -40.75 -4.09
C LEU A 630 -14.72 -40.52 -3.23
N ILE A 631 -14.15 -41.60 -2.71
CA ILE A 631 -12.85 -41.55 -2.02
C ILE A 631 -11.76 -41.37 -3.05
N GLU A 632 -10.91 -40.37 -2.85
CA GLU A 632 -9.82 -39.99 -3.76
C GLU A 632 -8.46 -40.03 -3.06
N LEU A 633 -7.39 -40.30 -3.83
CA LEU A 633 -5.98 -40.32 -3.40
C LEU A 633 -5.63 -41.48 -2.44
N PRO A 634 -4.34 -41.85 -2.26
CA PRO A 634 -3.97 -43.01 -1.44
C PRO A 634 -4.28 -42.82 0.06
N GLN A 635 -5.47 -43.23 0.47
CA GLN A 635 -5.89 -43.41 1.85
C GLN A 635 -6.12 -44.90 2.14
N ASN A 636 -5.50 -45.40 3.21
CA ASN A 636 -5.75 -46.73 3.75
C ASN A 636 -6.59 -46.59 5.02
N THR A 637 -7.89 -46.39 4.83
CA THR A 637 -8.83 -45.97 5.87
C THR A 637 -10.07 -46.88 5.85
N THR A 638 -10.70 -47.06 7.02
CA THR A 638 -11.98 -47.75 7.12
C THR A 638 -13.12 -46.74 7.05
N TYR A 639 -14.06 -46.95 6.15
CA TYR A 639 -15.25 -46.12 5.96
C TYR A 639 -16.51 -46.86 6.38
N TYR A 640 -17.47 -46.11 6.92
CA TYR A 640 -18.74 -46.60 7.43
C TYR A 640 -19.87 -45.85 6.73
N ALA A 641 -20.86 -46.57 6.22
CA ALA A 641 -22.06 -45.98 5.64
C ALA A 641 -23.09 -45.65 6.73
N TYR A 642 -23.74 -44.51 6.57
CA TYR A 642 -24.85 -44.03 7.39
C TYR A 642 -26.04 -43.67 6.49
N TYR A 643 -27.26 -43.84 6.99
CA TYR A 643 -28.40 -43.10 6.47
C TYR A 643 -28.44 -41.74 7.16
N TYR A 644 -28.51 -40.67 6.36
CA TYR A 644 -28.77 -39.31 6.83
C TYR A 644 -30.21 -38.93 6.45
N ASN A 645 -31.08 -38.71 7.43
CA ASN A 645 -32.41 -38.18 7.19
C ASN A 645 -32.30 -36.68 6.90
N THR A 646 -32.59 -36.28 5.65
CA THR A 646 -32.52 -34.87 5.24
C THR A 646 -33.62 -33.98 5.82
N GLU A 647 -34.69 -34.56 6.39
CA GLU A 647 -35.75 -33.81 7.10
C GLU A 647 -35.51 -33.69 8.61
N GLU A 648 -34.75 -34.61 9.21
CA GLU A 648 -34.48 -34.66 10.67
C GLU A 648 -33.01 -34.33 11.03
N GLY A 649 -32.13 -34.17 10.03
CA GLY A 649 -30.68 -34.02 10.19
C GLY A 649 -29.95 -35.29 10.68
N CYS A 650 -30.65 -36.42 10.76
CA CYS A 650 -30.26 -37.51 11.64
C CYS A 650 -29.46 -38.64 10.98
N TYR A 651 -28.42 -39.11 11.67
CA TYR A 651 -27.61 -40.27 11.25
C TYR A 651 -28.15 -41.58 11.85
N SER A 652 -28.09 -42.67 11.08
CA SER A 652 -28.34 -44.02 11.56
C SER A 652 -27.20 -44.55 12.44
N VAL A 653 -27.32 -45.79 12.94
CA VAL A 653 -26.11 -46.56 13.29
C VAL A 653 -25.29 -46.89 12.03
N PRO A 654 -23.95 -46.99 12.12
CA PRO A 654 -23.09 -47.31 10.99
C PRO A 654 -23.27 -48.73 10.45
N SER A 655 -22.93 -48.92 9.18
CA SER A 655 -22.67 -50.22 8.58
C SER A 655 -21.52 -50.99 9.26
N ASP A 656 -21.31 -52.25 8.88
CA ASP A 656 -19.98 -52.85 9.00
C ASP A 656 -18.98 -51.99 8.19
N GLY A 657 -17.74 -51.86 8.70
CA GLY A 657 -16.73 -51.00 8.09
C GLY A 657 -16.12 -51.60 6.82
N ILE A 658 -15.91 -50.76 5.81
CA ILE A 658 -15.19 -51.08 4.57
C ILE A 658 -13.76 -50.54 4.65
N GLU A 659 -12.77 -51.42 4.62
CA GLU A 659 -11.37 -51.02 4.40
C GLU A 659 -11.18 -50.63 2.93
N VAL A 660 -10.69 -49.43 2.63
CA VAL A 660 -10.35 -49.00 1.25
C VAL A 660 -8.84 -48.99 1.08
N TYR A 661 -8.38 -49.47 -0.07
CA TYR A 661 -6.98 -49.49 -0.47
C TYR A 661 -6.84 -48.91 -1.89
N ILE A 662 -6.47 -47.64 -1.99
CA ILE A 662 -6.20 -46.99 -3.28
C ILE A 662 -4.71 -47.18 -3.60
N GLU A 663 -4.41 -48.12 -4.49
CA GLU A 663 -3.07 -48.37 -5.04
C GLU A 663 -2.80 -47.42 -6.21
N SER A 664 -1.60 -46.84 -6.27
CA SER A 664 -1.26 -45.95 -7.38
C SER A 664 -0.85 -46.71 -8.63
N CYS A 665 -1.48 -46.34 -9.75
CA CYS A 665 -1.38 -46.96 -11.07
C CYS A 665 -0.05 -46.71 -11.81
N CYS A 666 1.00 -46.34 -11.09
CA CYS A 666 2.34 -46.03 -11.60
C CYS A 666 3.03 -47.21 -12.31
N ASP A 667 2.67 -48.45 -11.93
CA ASP A 667 3.17 -49.66 -12.57
C ASP A 667 2.48 -49.95 -13.93
N ASP A 668 1.36 -49.28 -14.25
CA ASP A 668 0.76 -49.35 -15.59
C ASP A 668 1.48 -48.40 -16.56
N THR A 669 2.47 -48.95 -17.27
CA THR A 669 3.36 -48.17 -18.13
C THR A 669 2.79 -47.78 -19.50
N ASP A 670 1.55 -48.18 -19.83
CA ASP A 670 0.95 -47.95 -21.14
C ASP A 670 0.57 -46.48 -21.39
N ASN A 671 0.79 -46.01 -22.63
CA ASN A 671 0.59 -44.61 -23.01
C ASN A 671 -0.88 -44.28 -23.29
N VAL A 672 -1.31 -43.09 -22.88
CA VAL A 672 -2.68 -42.58 -23.10
C VAL A 672 -2.72 -41.66 -24.31
N TYR A 673 -3.75 -41.79 -25.16
CA TYR A 673 -3.93 -41.02 -26.39
C TYR A 673 -5.27 -40.27 -26.39
N ILE A 674 -5.21 -38.95 -26.39
CA ILE A 674 -6.35 -38.03 -26.35
C ILE A 674 -6.59 -37.46 -27.75
N SER A 675 -7.55 -38.04 -28.48
CA SER A 675 -7.95 -37.64 -29.84
C SER A 675 -9.35 -36.98 -29.89
N GLY A 676 -9.85 -36.53 -28.74
CA GLY A 676 -11.16 -35.93 -28.53
C GLY A 676 -11.15 -34.96 -27.35
N ASN A 677 -12.33 -34.52 -26.90
CA ASN A 677 -12.45 -33.67 -25.72
C ASN A 677 -12.61 -34.53 -24.47
N GLU A 678 -11.56 -34.62 -23.66
CA GLU A 678 -11.51 -35.38 -22.41
C GLU A 678 -11.28 -34.44 -21.22
N ILE A 679 -11.84 -34.78 -20.06
CA ILE A 679 -11.73 -34.00 -18.82
C ILE A 679 -11.25 -34.93 -17.70
N PHE A 680 -10.19 -34.52 -17.00
CA PHE A 680 -9.69 -35.13 -15.78
C PHE A 680 -10.13 -34.24 -14.60
N ASP A 681 -11.37 -34.46 -14.18
CA ASP A 681 -12.07 -33.82 -13.06
C ASP A 681 -11.92 -34.59 -11.73
N THR A 682 -11.38 -35.80 -11.81
CA THR A 682 -11.21 -36.79 -10.75
C THR A 682 -9.75 -37.28 -10.74
N PRO A 683 -9.16 -37.64 -9.58
CA PRO A 683 -7.76 -38.01 -9.49
C PRO A 683 -7.41 -39.28 -10.26
N ARG A 684 -6.28 -39.23 -10.96
CA ARG A 684 -5.79 -40.27 -11.87
C ARG A 684 -4.29 -40.49 -11.67
N SER A 685 -3.83 -41.71 -11.95
CA SER A 685 -2.41 -42.06 -12.02
C SER A 685 -2.14 -42.76 -13.33
N ILE A 686 -1.16 -42.25 -14.08
CA ILE A 686 -0.80 -42.72 -15.42
C ILE A 686 0.70 -42.98 -15.45
N GLY A 687 1.08 -44.26 -15.38
CA GLY A 687 2.47 -44.69 -15.49
C GLY A 687 3.05 -44.57 -16.92
N GLY A 688 2.27 -44.16 -17.92
CA GLY A 688 2.65 -43.90 -19.32
C GLY A 688 2.96 -42.43 -19.67
N ASP A 689 3.38 -42.16 -20.92
CA ASP A 689 3.32 -40.82 -21.50
C ASP A 689 1.86 -40.52 -21.96
N ILE A 690 1.41 -39.27 -21.84
CA ILE A 690 0.11 -38.81 -22.38
C ILE A 690 0.34 -38.04 -23.68
N PHE A 691 -0.37 -38.42 -24.75
CA PHE A 691 -0.35 -37.74 -26.05
C PHE A 691 -1.69 -37.05 -26.28
N ILE A 692 -1.67 -35.77 -26.65
CA ILE A 692 -2.86 -35.02 -27.08
C ILE A 692 -2.69 -34.72 -28.57
N GLU A 693 -3.47 -35.44 -29.39
CA GLU A 693 -3.36 -35.47 -30.85
C GLU A 693 -4.14 -34.32 -31.51
N ASP A 694 -4.10 -34.22 -32.85
CA ASP A 694 -4.84 -33.21 -33.62
C ASP A 694 -6.34 -33.24 -33.31
N GLN A 695 -6.91 -32.07 -32.98
CA GLN A 695 -8.28 -31.85 -32.48
C GLN A 695 -8.57 -32.42 -31.07
N GLY A 696 -7.60 -33.06 -30.41
CA GLY A 696 -7.71 -33.47 -29.01
C GLY A 696 -7.64 -32.29 -28.06
N THR A 697 -8.49 -32.27 -27.02
CA THR A 697 -8.42 -31.34 -25.90
C THR A 697 -8.46 -32.12 -24.60
N LEU A 698 -7.40 -32.05 -23.79
CA LEU A 698 -7.41 -32.49 -22.40
C LEU A 698 -7.61 -31.28 -21.49
N THR A 699 -8.57 -31.37 -20.57
CA THR A 699 -8.76 -30.39 -19.49
C THR A 699 -8.50 -31.08 -18.15
N ILE A 700 -7.57 -30.57 -17.36
CA ILE A 700 -7.25 -31.08 -16.02
C ILE A 700 -7.74 -30.05 -15.00
N THR A 701 -8.63 -30.49 -14.09
CA THR A 701 -9.14 -29.65 -12.98
C THR A 701 -8.89 -30.25 -11.61
N ASN A 702 -8.38 -31.48 -11.55
CA ASN A 702 -8.07 -32.22 -10.32
C ASN A 702 -6.68 -32.91 -10.45
N TYR A 703 -6.31 -33.73 -9.47
CA TYR A 703 -4.99 -34.31 -9.31
C TYR A 703 -4.59 -35.31 -10.42
N LEU A 704 -3.33 -35.30 -10.83
CA LEU A 704 -2.75 -36.24 -11.79
C LEU A 704 -1.35 -36.69 -11.39
N GLU A 705 -1.20 -37.98 -11.08
CA GLU A 705 0.09 -38.65 -10.94
C GLU A 705 0.61 -39.15 -12.30
N MET A 706 1.89 -38.87 -12.57
CA MET A 706 2.61 -39.28 -13.77
C MET A 706 3.76 -40.22 -13.43
N GLY A 707 3.98 -41.25 -14.24
CA GLY A 707 5.12 -42.17 -14.09
C GLY A 707 6.49 -41.47 -14.10
N GLU A 708 7.48 -42.08 -13.43
CA GLU A 708 8.86 -41.59 -13.47
C GLU A 708 9.39 -41.46 -14.92
N ASP A 709 10.07 -40.35 -15.20
CA ASP A 709 10.53 -39.95 -16.54
C ASP A 709 9.44 -39.85 -17.64
N LYS A 710 8.14 -39.96 -17.32
CA LYS A 710 7.03 -39.74 -18.26
C LYS A 710 6.66 -38.26 -18.42
N ARG A 711 5.85 -37.92 -19.43
CA ARG A 711 5.50 -36.53 -19.79
C ARG A 711 4.09 -36.44 -20.39
N ILE A 712 3.57 -35.22 -20.45
CA ILE A 712 2.42 -34.88 -21.30
C ILE A 712 2.95 -34.25 -22.59
N ILE A 713 2.45 -34.67 -23.75
CA ILE A 713 2.84 -34.20 -25.08
C ILE A 713 1.62 -33.60 -25.77
N VAL A 714 1.69 -32.29 -26.06
CA VAL A 714 0.69 -31.60 -26.86
C VAL A 714 1.20 -31.52 -28.30
N GLU A 715 0.55 -32.23 -29.23
CA GLU A 715 0.93 -32.26 -30.63
C GLU A 715 0.29 -31.12 -31.45
N ASN A 716 0.61 -31.05 -32.75
CA ASN A 716 0.02 -30.05 -33.65
C ASN A 716 -1.51 -30.23 -33.74
N GLY A 717 -2.25 -29.19 -33.34
CA GLY A 717 -3.72 -29.20 -33.30
C GLY A 717 -4.30 -29.78 -32.00
N GLY A 718 -3.46 -30.28 -31.10
CA GLY A 718 -3.86 -30.71 -29.76
C GLY A 718 -3.83 -29.56 -28.75
N LYS A 719 -4.56 -29.73 -27.64
CA LYS A 719 -4.75 -28.70 -26.61
C LYS A 719 -4.72 -29.26 -25.19
N LEU A 720 -3.98 -28.61 -24.31
CA LEU A 720 -4.00 -28.84 -22.86
C LEU A 720 -4.53 -27.60 -22.12
N VAL A 721 -5.44 -27.82 -21.18
CA VAL A 721 -5.94 -26.81 -20.23
C VAL A 721 -5.72 -27.33 -18.81
N ILE A 722 -5.15 -26.49 -17.94
CA ILE A 722 -5.02 -26.74 -16.49
C ILE A 722 -5.74 -25.58 -15.79
N GLN A 723 -6.72 -25.85 -14.94
CA GLN A 723 -7.52 -24.79 -14.32
C GLN A 723 -8.08 -25.17 -12.95
N GLY A 724 -8.17 -24.19 -12.03
CA GLY A 724 -8.58 -24.41 -10.65
C GLY A 724 -7.41 -24.79 -9.73
N SER A 725 -7.56 -24.55 -8.43
CA SER A 725 -6.54 -24.83 -7.40
C SER A 725 -6.27 -26.32 -7.20
N SER A 726 -7.28 -27.17 -7.35
CA SER A 726 -7.19 -28.63 -7.22
C SER A 726 -6.41 -29.34 -8.35
N ALA A 727 -6.09 -28.63 -9.44
CA ALA A 727 -5.38 -29.20 -10.59
C ALA A 727 -3.87 -29.39 -10.30
N VAL A 728 -3.53 -30.46 -9.56
CA VAL A 728 -2.16 -30.77 -9.11
C VAL A 728 -1.55 -31.89 -9.94
N LEU A 729 -0.57 -31.57 -10.79
CA LEU A 729 0.17 -32.53 -11.60
C LEU A 729 1.50 -32.88 -10.91
N THR A 730 1.76 -34.16 -10.62
CA THR A 730 2.94 -34.61 -9.87
C THR A 730 3.48 -35.95 -10.40
N VAL A 731 4.58 -36.43 -9.81
CA VAL A 731 5.15 -37.76 -10.09
C VAL A 731 4.73 -38.79 -9.06
N CYS A 732 4.55 -40.02 -9.54
CA CYS A 732 4.63 -41.26 -8.78
C CYS A 732 5.78 -41.27 -7.76
N ASN A 733 5.50 -41.63 -6.50
CA ASN A 733 6.49 -41.61 -5.41
C ASN A 733 7.25 -40.27 -5.31
N SER A 734 6.52 -39.17 -5.13
CA SER A 734 7.02 -37.78 -4.99
C SER A 734 8.24 -37.58 -4.08
N SER A 735 8.44 -38.45 -3.08
CA SER A 735 9.60 -38.43 -2.17
C SER A 735 10.94 -38.80 -2.83
N SER A 736 10.95 -39.36 -4.05
CA SER A 736 12.18 -39.64 -4.80
C SER A 736 12.07 -39.56 -6.33
N GLY A 737 10.85 -39.63 -6.88
CA GLY A 737 10.61 -39.60 -8.32
C GLY A 737 10.81 -38.22 -8.94
N VAL A 738 11.03 -38.19 -10.26
CA VAL A 738 10.84 -37.00 -11.11
C VAL A 738 10.21 -37.40 -12.44
N TRP A 739 9.26 -36.58 -12.91
CA TRP A 739 8.67 -36.72 -14.25
C TRP A 739 9.24 -35.67 -15.20
N ASN A 740 9.07 -35.84 -16.51
CA ASN A 740 9.60 -34.95 -17.54
C ASN A 740 8.65 -33.79 -17.93
N GLY A 741 7.53 -33.62 -17.22
CA GLY A 741 6.63 -32.47 -17.29
C GLY A 741 5.82 -32.33 -18.57
N ILE A 742 5.49 -31.10 -18.94
CA ILE A 742 4.64 -30.79 -20.11
C ILE A 742 5.49 -30.38 -21.31
N ARG A 743 5.26 -31.01 -22.45
CA ARG A 743 5.92 -30.69 -23.73
C ARG A 743 4.91 -30.26 -24.79
N VAL A 744 4.94 -28.98 -25.16
CA VAL A 744 4.11 -28.40 -26.24
C VAL A 744 4.93 -28.33 -27.53
N LEU A 745 4.49 -29.04 -28.56
CA LEU A 745 5.09 -29.01 -29.89
C LEU A 745 4.49 -27.89 -30.74
N ALA A 746 5.13 -27.58 -31.88
CA ALA A 746 4.62 -26.60 -32.83
C ALA A 746 3.17 -26.93 -33.23
N GLY A 747 2.30 -25.91 -33.19
CA GLY A 747 0.86 -26.05 -33.44
C GLY A 747 0.00 -26.55 -32.27
N GLY A 748 0.57 -26.89 -31.11
CA GLY A 748 -0.18 -27.22 -29.90
C GLY A 748 -0.59 -25.99 -29.07
N GLU A 749 -1.68 -26.09 -28.30
CA GLU A 749 -2.15 -25.06 -27.36
C GLU A 749 -1.97 -25.50 -25.90
N LEU A 750 -1.43 -24.63 -25.04
CA LEU A 750 -1.40 -24.78 -23.58
C LEU A 750 -2.00 -23.55 -22.90
N LYS A 751 -2.96 -23.78 -22.00
CA LYS A 751 -3.56 -22.76 -21.13
C LYS A 751 -3.49 -23.18 -19.67
N THR A 752 -3.13 -22.24 -18.79
CA THR A 752 -3.23 -22.42 -17.33
C THR A 752 -4.08 -21.31 -16.72
N ARG A 753 -4.89 -21.65 -15.72
CA ARG A 753 -5.74 -20.73 -14.92
C ARG A 753 -5.80 -21.25 -13.48
N GLY A 754 -4.67 -21.19 -12.79
CA GLY A 754 -4.47 -21.93 -11.54
C GLY A 754 -3.70 -23.24 -11.74
N GLY A 755 -3.65 -24.04 -10.68
CA GLY A 755 -3.07 -25.39 -10.64
C GLY A 755 -1.61 -25.41 -10.15
N LYS A 756 -1.08 -26.62 -9.99
CA LYS A 756 0.29 -26.89 -9.54
C LYS A 756 0.99 -27.91 -10.44
N ILE A 757 2.27 -27.70 -10.73
CA ILE A 757 3.17 -28.66 -11.40
C ILE A 757 4.31 -28.97 -10.43
N LEU A 758 4.27 -30.15 -9.82
CA LEU A 758 5.20 -30.58 -8.78
C LEU A 758 6.16 -31.64 -9.32
N ASN A 759 7.38 -31.69 -8.79
CA ASN A 759 8.38 -32.74 -9.04
C ASN A 759 8.78 -32.94 -10.52
N ALA A 760 8.61 -31.92 -11.35
CA ALA A 760 8.97 -31.97 -12.76
C ALA A 760 10.47 -31.67 -12.99
N ARG A 761 11.09 -32.37 -13.94
CA ARG A 761 12.46 -32.10 -14.43
C ARG A 761 12.49 -30.86 -15.33
N ASN A 762 11.46 -30.68 -16.14
CA ASN A 762 11.15 -29.46 -16.87
C ASN A 762 9.65 -29.21 -16.66
N GLY A 763 9.22 -28.12 -16.02
CA GLY A 763 7.79 -27.91 -15.73
C GLY A 763 6.97 -27.80 -17.02
N ILE A 764 7.30 -26.81 -17.84
CA ILE A 764 6.70 -26.57 -19.16
C ILE A 764 7.81 -26.36 -20.20
N TYR A 765 7.77 -27.08 -21.31
CA TYR A 765 8.67 -26.92 -22.45
C TYR A 765 7.86 -26.70 -23.74
N ALA A 766 7.98 -25.52 -24.36
CA ALA A 766 7.34 -25.18 -25.63
C ALA A 766 8.38 -24.89 -26.72
N GLN A 767 8.18 -25.44 -27.92
CA GLN A 767 9.13 -25.31 -29.03
C GLN A 767 8.44 -25.11 -30.38
N SER A 768 8.87 -24.11 -31.16
CA SER A 768 8.41 -23.89 -32.54
C SER A 768 9.30 -24.57 -33.59
N ASP A 769 8.75 -24.78 -34.79
CA ASP A 769 9.47 -25.29 -35.95
C ASP A 769 10.34 -24.19 -36.60
N LEU A 770 11.58 -24.07 -36.16
CA LEU A 770 12.58 -23.16 -36.73
C LEU A 770 13.23 -23.64 -38.04
N ILE A 771 12.87 -24.83 -38.56
CA ILE A 771 13.53 -25.43 -39.73
C ILE A 771 12.66 -25.27 -40.98
N THR A 772 11.38 -25.62 -40.90
CA THR A 772 10.47 -25.60 -42.05
C THR A 772 9.47 -24.45 -42.03
N TYR A 773 9.15 -23.86 -40.87
CA TYR A 773 8.14 -22.80 -40.69
C TYR A 773 6.76 -23.14 -41.30
N THR A 774 6.48 -24.44 -41.50
CA THR A 774 5.23 -24.91 -42.12
C THR A 774 4.11 -25.16 -41.11
N ILE A 775 4.46 -25.19 -39.83
CA ILE A 775 3.56 -25.38 -38.69
C ILE A 775 3.62 -24.09 -37.85
N PRO A 776 2.50 -23.52 -37.38
CA PRO A 776 2.53 -22.34 -36.52
C PRO A 776 3.29 -22.60 -35.21
N PRO A 777 3.83 -21.56 -34.55
CA PRO A 777 4.36 -21.70 -33.18
C PRO A 777 3.30 -22.23 -32.21
N PRO A 778 3.71 -22.85 -31.08
CA PRO A 778 2.80 -23.20 -29.99
C PRO A 778 2.05 -21.96 -29.46
N VAL A 779 0.80 -22.14 -29.06
CA VAL A 779 0.01 -21.12 -28.37
C VAL A 779 0.14 -21.35 -26.87
N ILE A 780 0.84 -20.45 -26.17
CA ILE A 780 1.12 -20.55 -24.73
C ILE A 780 0.47 -19.38 -24.00
N ASP A 781 -0.38 -19.65 -23.02
CA ASP A 781 -1.13 -18.67 -22.23
C ASP A 781 -1.17 -19.13 -20.76
N ILE A 782 -0.13 -18.72 -20.01
CA ILE A 782 0.17 -19.19 -18.66
C ILE A 782 -0.23 -18.10 -17.64
N GLN A 783 -1.13 -18.48 -16.73
CA GLN A 783 -1.68 -17.64 -15.67
C GLN A 783 -1.95 -18.49 -14.41
N GLY A 784 -1.69 -17.94 -13.21
CA GLY A 784 -2.11 -18.53 -11.93
C GLY A 784 -1.38 -19.79 -11.47
N ILE A 785 -0.33 -20.26 -12.16
CA ILE A 785 0.20 -21.62 -11.92
C ILE A 785 1.44 -21.63 -11.01
N GLU A 786 1.48 -22.61 -10.11
CA GLU A 786 2.63 -22.89 -9.26
C GLU A 786 3.48 -24.01 -9.88
N ILE A 787 4.80 -23.86 -9.96
CA ILE A 787 5.70 -24.86 -10.55
C ILE A 787 6.89 -25.12 -9.61
N VAL A 788 6.91 -26.27 -8.94
CA VAL A 788 7.93 -26.63 -7.94
C VAL A 788 8.76 -27.82 -8.41
N GLY A 789 10.08 -27.63 -8.50
CA GLY A 789 11.04 -28.68 -8.84
C GLY A 789 11.44 -29.54 -7.65
N ASN A 790 12.00 -30.73 -7.92
CA ASN A 790 12.57 -31.65 -6.91
C ASN A 790 14.09 -31.86 -7.12
N SER A 791 14.77 -30.97 -7.86
CA SER A 791 16.19 -31.15 -8.18
C SER A 791 16.88 -29.88 -8.70
N LEU A 792 17.87 -29.41 -7.93
CA LEU A 792 18.84 -28.39 -8.34
C LEU A 792 19.97 -28.98 -9.21
N SER A 793 19.65 -29.87 -10.16
CA SER A 793 20.64 -30.35 -11.14
C SER A 793 20.70 -29.43 -12.36
N ASP A 794 21.89 -29.26 -12.96
CA ASP A 794 22.22 -28.27 -14.00
C ASP A 794 21.23 -28.14 -15.19
N ILE A 795 20.40 -29.16 -15.41
CA ILE A 795 19.49 -29.28 -16.55
C ILE A 795 18.01 -28.97 -16.24
N THR A 796 17.63 -28.71 -14.99
CA THR A 796 16.21 -28.50 -14.63
C THR A 796 15.73 -27.08 -14.93
N ARG A 797 14.47 -26.96 -15.39
CA ARG A 797 13.87 -25.68 -15.80
C ARG A 797 12.38 -25.58 -15.45
N GLY A 798 11.92 -24.47 -14.87
CA GLY A 798 10.50 -24.24 -14.62
C GLY A 798 9.71 -24.14 -15.94
N ILE A 799 10.01 -23.11 -16.74
CA ILE A 799 9.42 -22.87 -18.06
C ILE A 799 10.52 -22.72 -19.11
N THR A 800 10.37 -23.33 -20.29
CA THR A 800 11.28 -23.18 -21.44
C THR A 800 10.49 -22.81 -22.69
N LEU A 801 10.81 -21.66 -23.29
CA LEU A 801 10.20 -21.17 -24.53
C LEU A 801 11.27 -21.05 -25.63
N PHE A 802 11.27 -22.00 -26.57
CA PHE A 802 12.26 -22.08 -27.66
C PHE A 802 11.64 -21.64 -29.00
N GLY A 803 11.93 -20.41 -29.43
CA GLY A 803 11.33 -19.82 -30.63
C GLY A 803 9.84 -19.50 -30.48
N VAL A 804 9.34 -19.37 -29.25
CA VAL A 804 7.94 -19.14 -28.90
C VAL A 804 7.82 -17.79 -28.18
N THR A 805 6.76 -17.03 -28.48
CA THR A 805 6.36 -15.86 -27.70
C THR A 805 5.00 -16.18 -27.07
N PRO A 806 4.84 -16.08 -25.74
CA PRO A 806 3.58 -16.40 -25.08
C PRO A 806 2.54 -15.30 -25.33
N VAL A 807 1.26 -15.68 -25.29
CA VAL A 807 0.11 -14.76 -25.29
C VAL A 807 -0.02 -14.08 -23.93
N ASN A 808 0.21 -14.84 -22.85
CA ASN A 808 0.44 -14.31 -21.51
C ASN A 808 1.37 -15.24 -20.73
N LEU A 809 2.11 -14.67 -19.78
CA LEU A 809 2.92 -15.36 -18.78
C LEU A 809 2.92 -14.48 -17.52
N SER A 810 1.94 -14.71 -16.64
CA SER A 810 1.74 -13.88 -15.45
C SER A 810 1.20 -14.62 -14.23
N GLU A 811 1.21 -13.95 -13.07
CA GLU A 811 0.59 -14.42 -11.82
C GLU A 811 0.97 -15.87 -11.47
N SER A 812 2.25 -16.22 -11.57
CA SER A 812 2.73 -17.61 -11.45
C SER A 812 3.99 -17.69 -10.59
N SER A 813 4.12 -18.73 -9.78
CA SER A 813 5.26 -18.97 -8.90
C SER A 813 6.11 -20.15 -9.40
N ILE A 814 7.43 -20.03 -9.34
CA ILE A 814 8.38 -21.04 -9.81
C ILE A 814 9.50 -21.23 -8.77
N GLU A 815 9.66 -22.45 -8.26
CA GLU A 815 10.59 -22.78 -7.17
C GLU A 815 11.46 -24.03 -7.47
N ASN A 816 12.68 -24.10 -6.91
CA ASN A 816 13.56 -25.28 -6.90
C ASN A 816 14.04 -25.80 -8.27
N TYR A 817 14.42 -24.88 -9.17
CA TYR A 817 15.00 -25.19 -10.49
C TYR A 817 16.40 -24.60 -10.69
N ASN A 818 17.17 -25.10 -11.65
CA ASN A 818 18.39 -24.41 -12.07
C ASN A 818 18.09 -23.12 -12.86
N TYR A 819 17.03 -23.15 -13.68
CA TYR A 819 16.49 -21.98 -14.37
C TYR A 819 14.98 -21.84 -14.10
N GLY A 820 14.51 -20.66 -13.71
CA GLY A 820 13.07 -20.42 -13.55
C GLY A 820 12.37 -20.38 -14.91
N ILE A 821 12.72 -19.38 -15.73
CA ILE A 821 12.27 -19.22 -17.11
C ILE A 821 13.48 -19.19 -18.05
N TYR A 822 13.44 -20.01 -19.10
CA TYR A 822 14.47 -20.10 -20.13
C TYR A 822 13.89 -19.71 -21.50
N LEU A 823 14.19 -18.50 -21.97
CA LEU A 823 13.78 -17.99 -23.29
C LEU A 823 14.93 -18.18 -24.30
N TRP A 824 14.66 -18.81 -25.43
CA TRP A 824 15.64 -18.91 -26.52
C TRP A 824 15.00 -18.57 -27.87
N GLY A 825 15.19 -17.32 -28.27
CA GLY A 825 14.73 -16.76 -29.54
C GLY A 825 13.22 -16.58 -29.61
N GLY A 826 12.82 -15.67 -30.48
CA GLY A 826 11.42 -15.38 -30.81
C GLY A 826 11.37 -14.24 -31.82
N VAL A 827 10.30 -14.20 -32.62
CA VAL A 827 10.04 -13.06 -33.52
C VAL A 827 9.17 -11.99 -32.85
N GLY A 828 8.51 -12.34 -31.73
CA GLY A 828 7.69 -11.44 -30.94
C GLY A 828 8.44 -10.80 -29.77
N PHE A 829 7.69 -10.05 -28.98
CA PHE A 829 8.15 -9.38 -27.77
C PHE A 829 7.49 -10.08 -26.57
N ASN A 830 8.29 -10.69 -25.69
CA ASN A 830 7.79 -11.49 -24.58
C ASN A 830 7.41 -10.58 -23.41
N VAL A 831 6.15 -10.55 -23.00
CA VAL A 831 5.72 -9.84 -21.78
C VAL A 831 5.63 -10.85 -20.64
N ILE A 832 6.28 -10.52 -19.53
CA ILE A 832 6.36 -11.33 -18.32
C ILE A 832 6.05 -10.39 -17.15
N LYS A 833 5.05 -10.73 -16.33
CA LYS A 833 4.62 -9.85 -15.23
C LYS A 833 4.15 -10.62 -14.00
N ASN A 834 4.21 -10.01 -12.82
CA ASN A 834 3.58 -10.54 -11.60
C ASN A 834 4.04 -11.98 -11.29
N LEU A 835 5.34 -12.27 -11.40
CA LEU A 835 5.90 -13.60 -11.12
C LEU A 835 6.65 -13.64 -9.80
N GLU A 836 6.66 -14.81 -9.17
CA GLU A 836 7.56 -15.13 -8.07
C GLU A 836 8.57 -16.21 -8.50
N LEU A 837 9.85 -15.97 -8.25
CA LEU A 837 10.97 -16.81 -8.69
C LEU A 837 11.90 -17.07 -7.51
N LYS A 838 11.79 -18.26 -6.90
CA LYS A 838 12.39 -18.58 -5.60
C LYS A 838 13.32 -19.79 -5.67
N ASP A 839 14.41 -19.79 -4.90
CA ASP A 839 15.36 -20.90 -4.79
C ASP A 839 15.91 -21.39 -6.16
N ILE A 840 16.22 -20.44 -7.07
CA ILE A 840 16.64 -20.73 -8.45
C ILE A 840 18.16 -20.68 -8.61
N ASN A 841 18.80 -21.85 -8.63
CA ASN A 841 20.27 -22.01 -8.47
C ASN A 841 21.16 -21.22 -9.47
N PHE A 842 20.74 -21.01 -10.72
CA PHE A 842 21.54 -20.24 -11.70
C PHE A 842 20.89 -18.94 -12.18
N ALA A 843 19.64 -18.96 -12.65
CA ALA A 843 18.98 -17.74 -13.12
C ALA A 843 17.44 -17.81 -13.06
N GLY A 844 16.80 -16.82 -12.42
CA GLY A 844 15.35 -16.66 -12.38
C GLY A 844 14.75 -16.53 -13.78
N ILE A 845 15.21 -15.55 -14.56
CA ILE A 845 14.93 -15.46 -16.00
C ILE A 845 16.26 -15.50 -16.78
N TYR A 846 16.36 -16.39 -17.74
CA TYR A 846 17.51 -16.56 -18.63
C TYR A 846 17.07 -16.42 -20.09
N SER A 847 17.51 -15.36 -20.76
CA SER A 847 17.01 -14.94 -22.08
C SER A 847 18.15 -14.90 -23.11
N ILE A 848 18.03 -15.65 -24.21
CA ILE A 848 18.97 -15.57 -25.35
C ILE A 848 18.23 -15.19 -26.65
N TYR A 849 18.75 -14.21 -27.39
CA TYR A 849 18.23 -13.78 -28.71
C TYR A 849 16.74 -13.35 -28.72
N SER A 850 16.19 -13.00 -27.57
CA SER A 850 14.78 -12.62 -27.39
C SER A 850 14.64 -11.18 -26.92
N ASN A 851 13.62 -10.47 -27.43
CA ASN A 851 13.21 -9.17 -26.88
C ASN A 851 12.09 -9.40 -25.85
N PHE A 852 12.06 -8.62 -24.76
CA PHE A 852 11.14 -8.86 -23.65
C PHE A 852 10.85 -7.63 -22.78
N ARG A 853 9.81 -7.73 -21.95
CA ARG A 853 9.56 -6.93 -20.76
C ARG A 853 9.40 -7.87 -19.56
N VAL A 854 10.05 -7.53 -18.45
CA VAL A 854 9.78 -8.11 -17.12
C VAL A 854 9.32 -6.99 -16.20
N GLU A 855 8.14 -7.13 -15.60
CA GLU A 855 7.57 -6.14 -14.68
C GLU A 855 6.90 -6.73 -13.43
N HIS A 856 6.91 -6.00 -12.31
CA HIS A 856 6.23 -6.37 -11.05
C HIS A 856 6.53 -7.80 -10.57
N SER A 857 7.75 -8.30 -10.79
CA SER A 857 8.15 -9.68 -10.46
C SER A 857 9.17 -9.71 -9.33
N LYS A 858 9.09 -10.74 -8.47
CA LYS A 858 9.94 -10.92 -7.29
C LYS A 858 10.91 -12.09 -7.49
N PHE A 859 12.17 -11.89 -7.12
CA PHE A 859 13.27 -12.85 -7.25
C PHE A 859 13.90 -13.06 -5.88
N ILE A 860 13.85 -14.27 -5.34
CA ILE A 860 14.28 -14.60 -3.97
C ILE A 860 15.29 -15.75 -3.99
N ASN A 861 16.46 -15.59 -3.37
CA ASN A 861 17.49 -16.65 -3.28
C ASN A 861 17.81 -17.31 -4.65
N THR A 862 18.03 -16.48 -5.67
CA THR A 862 18.40 -16.93 -7.02
C THR A 862 19.84 -16.57 -7.35
N GLY A 863 20.54 -17.42 -8.12
CA GLY A 863 21.93 -17.16 -8.50
C GLY A 863 22.10 -15.87 -9.31
N ILE A 864 21.15 -15.58 -10.19
CA ILE A 864 20.99 -14.31 -10.92
C ILE A 864 19.49 -14.06 -11.08
N GLY A 865 19.01 -12.85 -10.82
CA GLY A 865 17.61 -12.50 -11.06
C GLY A 865 17.25 -12.61 -12.55
N ILE A 866 17.79 -11.72 -13.37
CA ILE A 866 17.58 -11.71 -14.83
C ILE A 866 18.93 -11.73 -15.57
N ASN A 867 19.14 -12.71 -16.44
CA ASN A 867 20.35 -12.87 -17.25
C ASN A 867 20.03 -12.87 -18.75
N VAL A 868 20.70 -11.99 -19.52
CA VAL A 868 20.28 -11.59 -20.87
C VAL A 868 21.44 -11.69 -21.85
N LEU A 869 21.29 -12.46 -22.93
CA LEU A 869 22.37 -12.71 -23.89
C LEU A 869 21.93 -12.44 -25.33
N HIS A 870 22.67 -11.60 -26.05
CA HIS A 870 22.44 -11.28 -27.46
C HIS A 870 21.04 -10.73 -27.79
N SER A 871 20.39 -10.05 -26.85
CA SER A 871 19.09 -9.39 -27.05
C SER A 871 19.25 -8.01 -27.70
N ASN A 872 18.35 -7.66 -28.62
CA ASN A 872 18.40 -6.35 -29.30
C ASN A 872 17.65 -5.24 -28.56
N PHE A 873 16.83 -5.61 -27.58
CA PHE A 873 15.97 -4.70 -26.81
C PHE A 873 15.42 -5.44 -25.57
N GLY A 874 15.29 -4.75 -24.44
CA GLY A 874 14.61 -5.31 -23.27
C GLY A 874 14.26 -4.27 -22.21
N PHE A 875 13.07 -4.39 -21.64
CA PHE A 875 12.62 -3.60 -20.47
C PHE A 875 12.65 -4.48 -19.21
N ILE A 876 13.17 -3.94 -18.11
CA ILE A 876 13.13 -4.56 -16.78
C ILE A 876 12.70 -3.45 -15.81
N ARG A 877 11.48 -3.53 -15.27
CA ARG A 877 10.96 -2.49 -14.39
C ARG A 877 10.17 -2.95 -13.18
N SER A 878 10.18 -2.15 -12.11
CA SER A 878 9.27 -2.36 -10.98
C SER A 878 9.41 -3.76 -10.33
N ASN A 879 10.61 -4.35 -10.36
CA ASN A 879 10.89 -5.70 -9.85
C ASN A 879 11.66 -5.65 -8.52
N ILE A 880 11.49 -6.68 -7.69
CA ILE A 880 12.15 -6.82 -6.39
C ILE A 880 13.15 -7.99 -6.46
N PHE A 881 14.39 -7.75 -6.03
CA PHE A 881 15.49 -8.71 -6.07
C PHE A 881 16.07 -8.88 -4.65
N GLU A 882 15.94 -10.06 -4.04
CA GLU A 882 16.31 -10.35 -2.64
C GLU A 882 17.26 -11.55 -2.56
N ASP A 883 18.38 -11.41 -1.82
CA ASP A 883 19.37 -12.47 -1.58
C ASP A 883 19.96 -13.11 -2.85
N LEU A 884 20.44 -12.28 -3.78
CA LEU A 884 21.01 -12.73 -5.06
C LEU A 884 22.50 -12.39 -5.22
N HIS A 885 23.27 -13.27 -5.89
CA HIS A 885 24.62 -12.92 -6.32
C HIS A 885 24.64 -11.84 -7.42
N THR A 886 23.60 -11.71 -8.23
CA THR A 886 23.46 -10.61 -9.20
C THR A 886 21.98 -10.33 -9.50
N GLY A 887 21.53 -9.07 -9.41
CA GLY A 887 20.18 -8.68 -9.82
C GLY A 887 19.97 -8.87 -11.32
N ILE A 888 20.71 -8.10 -12.12
CA ILE A 888 20.59 -8.09 -13.60
C ILE A 888 21.96 -8.27 -14.26
N SER A 889 22.06 -9.22 -15.19
CA SER A 889 23.26 -9.51 -15.98
C SER A 889 22.94 -9.44 -17.48
N THR A 890 23.74 -8.71 -18.28
CA THR A 890 23.54 -8.61 -19.73
C THR A 890 24.85 -8.77 -20.51
N TRP A 891 24.82 -9.56 -21.60
CA TRP A 891 25.99 -9.97 -22.36
C TRP A 891 25.75 -9.90 -23.87
N ASN A 892 26.51 -9.04 -24.56
CA ASN A 892 26.44 -8.82 -26.02
C ASN A 892 25.04 -8.37 -26.51
N SER A 893 24.27 -7.75 -25.63
CA SER A 893 22.92 -7.22 -25.88
C SER A 893 22.99 -5.74 -26.29
N ARG A 894 21.87 -5.03 -26.35
CA ARG A 894 21.79 -3.57 -26.51
C ARG A 894 20.38 -3.06 -26.24
N ASN A 895 20.19 -1.76 -26.09
CA ASN A 895 18.88 -1.13 -25.87
C ASN A 895 18.16 -1.75 -24.66
N MET A 896 18.90 -1.91 -23.57
CA MET A 896 18.35 -2.36 -22.29
C MET A 896 17.87 -1.14 -21.49
N VAL A 897 16.69 -1.24 -20.89
CA VAL A 897 16.08 -0.19 -20.06
C VAL A 897 15.73 -0.81 -18.71
N ILE A 898 16.34 -0.29 -17.65
CA ILE A 898 16.31 -0.84 -16.29
C ILE A 898 15.88 0.28 -15.32
N PHE A 899 14.65 0.24 -14.81
CA PHE A 899 14.12 1.32 -13.97
C PHE A 899 13.09 0.87 -12.93
N GLU A 900 12.86 1.65 -11.86
CA GLU A 900 11.90 1.31 -10.78
C GLU A 900 12.23 -0.02 -10.03
N ASN A 901 13.42 -0.60 -10.17
CA ASN A 901 13.74 -1.88 -9.52
C ASN A 901 14.40 -1.70 -8.14
N GLN A 902 14.06 -2.59 -7.21
CA GLN A 902 14.62 -2.63 -5.85
C GLN A 902 15.52 -3.85 -5.69
N MET A 903 16.71 -3.68 -5.11
CA MET A 903 17.72 -4.75 -5.01
C MET A 903 18.32 -4.80 -3.61
N TYR A 904 18.03 -5.86 -2.87
CA TYR A 904 18.47 -6.15 -1.51
C TYR A 904 19.46 -7.33 -1.54
N LEU A 905 20.72 -7.04 -1.91
CA LEU A 905 21.72 -8.06 -2.28
C LEU A 905 22.97 -8.05 -1.40
N ASP A 906 23.06 -7.16 -0.41
CA ASP A 906 24.22 -6.96 0.46
C ASP A 906 24.49 -8.14 1.43
N ASN A 907 23.45 -8.90 1.79
CA ASN A 907 23.55 -10.20 2.48
C ASN A 907 24.52 -11.21 1.81
N ILE A 908 24.83 -11.06 0.52
CA ILE A 908 25.65 -11.99 -0.26
C ILE A 908 26.99 -11.37 -0.67
N THR A 909 28.10 -12.00 -0.26
CA THR A 909 29.45 -11.57 -0.65
C THR A 909 29.64 -11.58 -2.18
N ASN A 910 30.31 -10.57 -2.70
CA ASN A 910 30.56 -10.30 -4.11
C ASN A 910 29.27 -10.07 -4.94
N SER A 911 28.19 -9.59 -4.33
CA SER A 911 26.92 -9.31 -5.02
C SER A 911 26.97 -8.07 -5.92
N ARG A 912 26.09 -8.04 -6.93
CA ARG A 912 26.02 -6.96 -7.92
C ARG A 912 24.58 -6.58 -8.28
N GLY A 913 24.30 -5.29 -8.43
CA GLY A 913 23.02 -4.80 -8.93
C GLY A 913 22.89 -5.09 -10.43
N VAL A 914 23.67 -4.37 -11.24
CA VAL A 914 23.63 -4.49 -12.71
C VAL A 914 25.01 -4.74 -13.31
N ASP A 915 25.14 -5.80 -14.13
CA ASP A 915 26.37 -6.21 -14.84
C ASP A 915 26.15 -6.12 -16.38
N LEU A 916 26.75 -5.14 -17.07
CA LEU A 916 26.57 -4.85 -18.50
C LEU A 916 27.83 -5.12 -19.34
N ARG A 917 27.88 -6.23 -20.10
CA ARG A 917 29.07 -6.64 -20.87
C ARG A 917 28.84 -6.63 -22.37
N ASN A 918 29.52 -5.74 -23.10
CA ASN A 918 29.28 -5.48 -24.52
C ASN A 918 27.82 -5.10 -24.80
N THR A 919 27.19 -4.34 -23.90
CA THR A 919 25.76 -3.94 -23.95
C THR A 919 25.65 -2.42 -24.12
N PRO A 920 25.87 -1.88 -25.33
CA PRO A 920 25.79 -0.44 -25.58
C PRO A 920 24.35 0.07 -25.61
N GLN A 921 24.18 1.40 -25.62
CA GLN A 921 22.89 2.08 -25.78
C GLN A 921 21.89 1.59 -24.74
N SER A 922 22.15 1.81 -23.45
CA SER A 922 21.33 1.24 -22.37
C SER A 922 21.19 2.20 -21.18
N TRP A 923 20.02 2.17 -20.55
CA TRP A 923 19.57 3.15 -19.57
C TRP A 923 19.28 2.46 -18.23
N ILE A 924 19.85 2.99 -17.14
CA ILE A 924 19.63 2.55 -15.76
C ILE A 924 19.17 3.79 -14.97
N PHE A 925 17.91 3.86 -14.58
CA PHE A 925 17.38 5.04 -13.88
C PHE A 925 16.25 4.77 -12.91
N ASN A 926 16.06 5.64 -11.90
CA ASN A 926 14.98 5.54 -10.91
C ASN A 926 14.93 4.16 -10.23
N ASN A 927 16.07 3.51 -9.98
CA ASN A 927 16.16 2.27 -9.21
C ASN A 927 16.57 2.62 -7.77
N ASP A 928 15.70 2.31 -6.81
CA ASP A 928 15.87 2.66 -5.40
C ASP A 928 15.24 1.59 -4.47
N PRO A 929 16.00 0.97 -3.55
CA PRO A 929 17.45 1.05 -3.40
C PRO A 929 18.18 0.00 -4.26
N ILE A 930 19.44 0.26 -4.63
CA ILE A 930 20.38 -0.77 -5.10
C ILE A 930 21.42 -1.03 -3.99
N GLN A 931 21.15 -2.03 -3.15
CA GLN A 931 21.98 -2.45 -2.01
C GLN A 931 22.86 -3.65 -2.41
N THR A 932 24.18 -3.52 -2.31
CA THR A 932 25.15 -4.50 -2.85
C THR A 932 26.48 -4.57 -2.08
N GLU A 933 27.26 -5.64 -2.24
CA GLU A 933 28.61 -5.77 -1.66
C GLU A 933 29.74 -5.39 -2.65
N GLU A 934 29.67 -5.84 -3.91
CA GLU A 934 30.75 -5.59 -4.90
C GLU A 934 30.49 -4.39 -5.81
N PHE A 935 29.32 -4.33 -6.47
CA PHE A 935 29.03 -3.33 -7.48
C PHE A 935 27.55 -2.95 -7.56
N GLY A 936 27.22 -1.67 -7.44
CA GLY A 936 25.90 -1.15 -7.82
C GLY A 936 25.65 -1.32 -9.32
N VAL A 937 26.51 -0.70 -10.14
CA VAL A 937 26.61 -0.94 -11.59
C VAL A 937 28.05 -1.27 -11.99
N TYR A 938 28.23 -2.36 -12.72
CA TYR A 938 29.46 -2.68 -13.45
C TYR A 938 29.17 -2.72 -14.96
N ALA A 939 29.96 -2.01 -15.76
CA ALA A 939 29.85 -2.03 -17.22
C ALA A 939 31.21 -2.24 -17.91
N PHE A 940 31.26 -3.16 -18.87
CA PHE A 940 32.45 -3.48 -19.66
C PHE A 940 32.19 -3.39 -21.16
N ASN A 941 32.95 -2.54 -21.85
CA ASN A 941 32.89 -2.33 -23.30
C ASN A 941 31.46 -1.98 -23.79
N SER A 942 30.75 -1.19 -22.98
CA SER A 942 29.35 -0.81 -23.15
C SER A 942 29.26 0.72 -23.31
N PRO A 943 29.58 1.27 -24.51
CA PRO A 943 29.44 2.70 -24.81
C PRO A 943 27.97 3.14 -24.94
N ASP A 944 27.71 4.45 -24.95
CA ASP A 944 26.34 5.00 -25.05
C ASP A 944 25.42 4.54 -23.89
N ILE A 945 25.92 4.41 -22.67
CA ILE A 945 25.09 4.07 -21.50
C ILE A 945 24.78 5.30 -20.66
N GLU A 946 23.57 5.37 -20.11
CA GLU A 946 23.12 6.43 -19.21
C GLU A 946 22.72 5.82 -17.86
N ILE A 947 23.29 6.34 -16.77
CA ILE A 947 23.00 5.94 -15.39
C ILE A 947 22.54 7.18 -14.64
N LYS A 948 21.24 7.27 -14.34
CA LYS A 948 20.57 8.50 -13.90
C LYS A 948 19.66 8.31 -12.69
N THR A 949 19.71 9.16 -11.67
CA THR A 949 18.68 9.16 -10.62
C THR A 949 18.48 7.79 -9.96
N ASN A 950 19.57 7.15 -9.50
CA ASN A 950 19.51 5.89 -8.75
C ASN A 950 20.16 6.08 -7.37
N ASN A 951 19.67 5.32 -6.39
CA ASN A 951 20.23 5.25 -5.04
C ASN A 951 21.08 3.98 -4.89
N PHE A 952 22.37 4.13 -4.57
CA PHE A 952 23.31 3.03 -4.40
C PHE A 952 23.85 2.96 -2.97
N ILE A 953 23.61 1.84 -2.29
CA ILE A 953 24.17 1.53 -0.97
C ILE A 953 25.18 0.39 -1.15
N VAL A 954 26.48 0.64 -0.94
CA VAL A 954 27.54 -0.32 -1.30
C VAL A 954 28.50 -0.67 -0.16
N GLY A 955 28.41 -1.93 0.26
CA GLY A 955 29.31 -2.62 1.18
C GLY A 955 28.63 -2.99 2.51
N ASP A 956 28.54 -4.27 2.81
CA ASP A 956 27.83 -4.77 3.99
C ASP A 956 28.52 -4.39 5.33
N PRO A 957 27.79 -3.88 6.35
CA PRO A 957 28.30 -3.59 7.69
C PRO A 957 28.53 -4.84 8.58
N GLY A 958 27.88 -5.97 8.33
CA GLY A 958 27.92 -7.18 9.16
C GLY A 958 29.17 -8.05 9.01
N ILE A 959 29.53 -8.45 7.80
CA ILE A 959 30.60 -9.42 7.52
C ILE A 959 31.96 -8.80 7.86
N GLN A 960 32.61 -9.35 8.89
CA GLN A 960 33.95 -8.93 9.32
C GLN A 960 35.07 -9.45 8.41
N GLY A 961 35.02 -9.00 7.15
CA GLY A 961 36.12 -8.94 6.20
C GLY A 961 36.26 -10.14 5.26
N GLN A 962 36.40 -9.84 3.97
CA GLN A 962 37.68 -9.97 3.22
C GLN A 962 37.71 -9.08 1.96
N THR A 963 36.55 -8.71 1.42
CA THR A 963 36.36 -8.01 0.15
C THR A 963 36.48 -6.49 0.26
N GLN A 964 37.69 -5.96 0.03
CA GLN A 964 37.88 -4.51 -0.21
C GLN A 964 37.55 -4.14 -1.67
N SER A 965 36.39 -4.59 -2.17
CA SER A 965 36.03 -4.58 -3.60
C SER A 965 35.08 -3.44 -3.96
N GLY A 966 34.08 -3.19 -3.10
CA GLY A 966 32.88 -2.39 -3.36
C GLY A 966 33.08 -1.11 -4.17
N MET A 967 32.26 -0.92 -5.21
CA MET A 967 32.16 0.35 -5.94
C MET A 967 30.70 0.67 -6.30
N GLY A 968 30.30 1.94 -6.24
CA GLY A 968 28.98 2.37 -6.71
C GLY A 968 28.80 2.08 -8.19
N ILE A 969 29.60 2.73 -9.02
CA ILE A 969 29.54 2.64 -10.49
C ILE A 969 30.95 2.41 -11.04
N TYR A 970 31.16 1.32 -11.79
CA TYR A 970 32.45 0.99 -12.40
C TYR A 970 32.31 0.74 -13.92
N LEU A 971 32.79 1.69 -14.73
CA LEU A 971 32.69 1.66 -16.19
C LEU A 971 34.07 1.46 -16.82
N THR A 972 34.27 0.36 -17.54
CA THR A 972 35.55 0.02 -18.20
C THR A 972 35.38 -0.15 -19.71
N ALA A 973 36.12 0.66 -20.48
CA ALA A 973 36.00 0.83 -21.94
C ALA A 973 34.61 1.29 -22.42
N CYS A 974 33.91 2.08 -21.60
CA CYS A 974 32.60 2.67 -21.91
C CYS A 974 32.80 4.14 -22.32
N SER A 975 32.43 4.49 -23.55
CA SER A 975 32.64 5.86 -24.08
C SER A 975 31.34 6.48 -24.54
N ARG A 976 31.24 7.83 -24.48
CA ARG A 976 30.01 8.59 -24.76
C ARG A 976 28.86 8.18 -23.84
N SER A 977 29.18 8.06 -22.55
CA SER A 977 28.27 7.60 -21.50
C SER A 977 27.98 8.73 -20.50
N ILE A 978 26.85 8.68 -19.82
CA ILE A 978 26.42 9.69 -18.83
C ILE A 978 26.21 9.01 -17.47
N VAL A 979 26.72 9.61 -16.41
CA VAL A 979 26.47 9.26 -15.01
C VAL A 979 26.02 10.51 -14.29
N GLU A 980 24.72 10.62 -14.00
CA GLU A 980 24.09 11.88 -13.59
C GLU A 980 23.07 11.72 -12.45
N LEU A 981 22.99 12.65 -11.50
CA LEU A 981 21.95 12.67 -10.45
C LEU A 981 21.85 11.39 -9.59
N ASN A 982 22.92 10.59 -9.46
CA ASN A 982 22.89 9.39 -8.61
C ASN A 982 23.34 9.72 -7.17
N GLU A 983 22.68 9.13 -6.19
CA GLU A 983 23.19 9.06 -4.81
C GLU A 983 24.00 7.77 -4.63
N ILE A 984 25.19 7.88 -4.02
CA ILE A 984 26.15 6.79 -3.87
C ILE A 984 26.70 6.80 -2.43
N ASN A 985 26.06 6.03 -1.55
CA ASN A 985 26.46 5.82 -0.16
C ASN A 985 27.40 4.61 -0.03
N MET A 986 28.68 4.89 0.23
CA MET A 986 29.75 3.88 0.24
C MET A 986 30.06 3.41 1.67
N LEU A 987 29.28 2.47 2.17
CA LEU A 987 29.43 1.89 3.51
C LEU A 987 30.74 1.12 3.72
N ARG A 988 31.26 0.38 2.72
CA ARG A 988 32.59 -0.29 2.80
C ARG A 988 33.45 -0.29 1.52
N GLY A 989 33.02 0.40 0.46
CA GLY A 989 33.71 0.35 -0.83
C GLY A 989 35.01 1.15 -0.97
N ARG A 990 35.68 0.96 -2.10
CA ARG A 990 36.92 1.65 -2.49
C ARG A 990 36.73 2.86 -3.39
N ASN A 991 35.68 2.90 -4.21
CA ASN A 991 35.41 4.08 -5.05
C ASN A 991 33.90 4.31 -5.20
N GLY A 992 33.45 5.56 -5.31
CA GLY A 992 32.08 5.88 -5.71
C GLY A 992 31.88 5.57 -7.19
N ILE A 993 32.52 6.36 -8.05
CA ILE A 993 32.53 6.20 -9.51
C ILE A 993 33.96 5.91 -9.99
N GLN A 994 34.16 4.84 -10.78
CA GLN A 994 35.44 4.52 -11.43
C GLN A 994 35.29 4.39 -12.96
N LEU A 995 36.15 5.10 -13.72
CA LEU A 995 36.25 5.06 -15.17
C LEU A 995 37.60 4.49 -15.63
N ASP A 996 37.58 3.40 -16.41
CA ASP A 996 38.76 2.65 -16.82
C ASP A 996 38.91 2.53 -18.34
N ASN A 997 39.92 3.17 -18.94
CA ASN A 997 40.12 3.19 -20.41
C ASN A 997 38.90 3.75 -21.18
N SER A 998 38.12 4.60 -20.50
CA SER A 998 36.85 5.19 -20.98
C SER A 998 37.10 6.61 -21.52
N ALA A 999 36.27 7.09 -22.44
CA ALA A 999 36.46 8.42 -23.03
C ALA A 999 35.16 9.15 -23.35
N THR A 1000 35.17 10.49 -23.24
CA THR A 1000 33.97 11.32 -23.42
C THR A 1000 32.79 10.82 -22.57
N VAL A 1001 33.07 10.48 -21.30
CA VAL A 1001 32.05 10.23 -20.29
C VAL A 1001 31.73 11.54 -19.57
N GLU A 1002 30.45 11.79 -19.30
CA GLU A 1002 29.97 12.88 -18.46
C GLU A 1002 29.63 12.32 -17.08
N ILE A 1003 30.25 12.85 -16.02
CA ILE A 1003 29.90 12.57 -14.62
C ILE A 1003 29.43 13.90 -14.01
N LYS A 1004 28.14 14.04 -13.72
CA LYS A 1004 27.59 15.32 -13.25
C LYS A 1004 26.48 15.22 -12.21
N ASN A 1005 26.40 16.19 -11.29
CA ASN A 1005 25.31 16.28 -10.31
C ASN A 1005 25.12 15.03 -9.41
N ASN A 1006 26.14 14.20 -9.22
CA ASN A 1006 26.05 13.02 -8.34
C ASN A 1006 26.42 13.37 -6.90
N ALA A 1007 25.77 12.75 -5.93
CA ALA A 1007 26.10 12.82 -4.51
C ALA A 1007 26.86 11.54 -4.09
N ILE A 1008 28.05 11.68 -3.50
CA ILE A 1008 28.93 10.53 -3.18
C ILE A 1008 29.47 10.66 -1.75
N SER A 1009 28.99 9.80 -0.86
CA SER A 1009 29.34 9.80 0.57
C SER A 1009 30.10 8.54 0.99
N ASN A 1010 30.85 8.60 2.09
CA ASN A 1010 31.50 7.45 2.71
C ASN A 1010 31.66 7.65 4.22
N ALA A 1011 30.81 6.96 4.99
CA ALA A 1011 30.74 7.03 6.45
C ALA A 1011 31.72 6.07 7.19
N SER A 1012 32.71 5.50 6.49
CA SER A 1012 33.38 4.26 6.94
C SER A 1012 34.82 4.45 7.44
N SER A 1013 34.99 4.39 8.76
CA SER A 1013 36.23 4.80 9.44
C SER A 1013 37.44 3.83 9.38
N ASN A 1014 37.34 2.71 8.66
CA ASN A 1014 38.23 1.55 8.88
C ASN A 1014 38.94 0.98 7.63
N ILE A 1015 38.83 1.61 6.46
CA ILE A 1015 39.16 0.94 5.17
C ILE A 1015 40.28 1.64 4.38
N SER A 1016 40.86 0.89 3.43
CA SER A 1016 41.74 1.33 2.34
C SER A 1016 41.33 2.69 1.76
N PRO A 1017 42.26 3.58 1.35
CA PRO A 1017 41.93 4.92 0.87
C PRO A 1017 40.90 4.89 -0.27
N PHE A 1018 39.74 5.45 0.04
CA PHE A 1018 38.59 5.67 -0.82
C PHE A 1018 38.92 6.62 -2.00
N SER A 1019 38.10 6.64 -3.04
CA SER A 1019 38.14 7.61 -4.14
C SER A 1019 36.71 7.92 -4.58
N ALA A 1020 36.17 9.10 -4.29
CA ALA A 1020 34.78 9.39 -4.67
C ALA A 1020 34.59 9.30 -6.20
N ILE A 1021 35.50 9.89 -6.98
CA ILE A 1021 35.59 9.74 -8.44
C ILE A 1021 37.02 9.31 -8.83
N ARG A 1022 37.16 8.37 -9.77
CA ARG A 1022 38.46 7.80 -10.18
C ARG A 1022 38.59 7.53 -11.68
N LEU A 1023 39.62 8.07 -12.32
CA LEU A 1023 39.90 7.90 -13.75
C LEU A 1023 41.24 7.19 -13.99
N ARG A 1024 41.22 5.99 -14.57
CA ARG A 1024 42.42 5.19 -14.91
C ARG A 1024 42.52 4.90 -16.41
N GLY A 1025 43.45 5.55 -17.12
CA GLY A 1025 43.59 5.38 -18.57
C GLY A 1025 42.51 6.11 -19.39
N SER A 1026 41.74 6.99 -18.75
CA SER A 1026 40.48 7.53 -19.28
C SER A 1026 40.66 8.99 -19.68
N SER A 1027 40.13 9.40 -20.85
CA SER A 1027 40.50 10.69 -21.46
C SER A 1027 39.32 11.50 -22.03
N ASN A 1028 39.45 12.82 -22.02
CA ASN A 1028 38.45 13.76 -22.54
C ASN A 1028 37.06 13.59 -21.90
N ASN A 1029 37.00 13.26 -20.60
CA ASN A 1029 35.78 13.17 -19.81
C ASN A 1029 35.44 14.53 -19.18
N ASN A 1030 34.17 14.75 -18.83
CA ASN A 1030 33.72 15.91 -18.07
C ASN A 1030 33.26 15.47 -16.67
N ILE A 1031 33.71 16.17 -15.63
CA ILE A 1031 33.37 15.91 -14.23
C ILE A 1031 32.86 17.23 -13.65
N GLU A 1032 31.54 17.39 -13.48
CA GLU A 1032 30.89 18.69 -13.30
C GLU A 1032 29.84 18.71 -12.17
N SER A 1033 29.91 19.66 -11.24
CA SER A 1033 28.92 19.84 -10.16
C SER A 1033 28.59 18.57 -9.33
N ASN A 1034 29.56 17.70 -9.07
CA ASN A 1034 29.38 16.55 -8.17
C ASN A 1034 29.69 16.93 -6.72
N SER A 1035 28.88 16.44 -5.78
CA SER A 1035 29.08 16.61 -4.33
C SER A 1035 29.72 15.35 -3.74
N MET A 1036 30.84 15.51 -3.02
CA MET A 1036 31.64 14.41 -2.49
C MET A 1036 32.06 14.68 -1.05
N THR A 1037 31.85 13.70 -0.15
CA THR A 1037 32.15 13.82 1.29
C THR A 1037 32.78 12.53 1.85
N CYS A 1038 33.69 12.65 2.82
CA CYS A 1038 34.26 11.52 3.56
C CYS A 1038 34.57 11.87 5.03
N ASP A 1039 34.11 11.08 5.98
CA ASP A 1039 34.03 11.50 7.40
C ASP A 1039 35.36 11.66 8.16
N GLU A 1040 36.51 11.40 7.54
CA GLU A 1040 37.78 11.20 8.27
C GLU A 1040 39.04 11.89 7.69
N ASN A 1041 38.94 12.77 6.69
CA ASN A 1041 40.13 13.32 6.02
C ASN A 1041 41.05 12.22 5.45
N ARG A 1042 40.42 11.21 4.83
CA ARG A 1042 41.04 10.04 4.18
C ARG A 1042 40.75 10.03 2.68
N GLY A 1043 41.31 9.05 1.95
CA GLY A 1043 40.99 8.83 0.53
C GLY A 1043 41.34 9.98 -0.43
N PHE A 1044 40.54 10.12 -1.48
CA PHE A 1044 40.66 11.14 -2.52
C PHE A 1044 39.26 11.57 -2.95
N GLY A 1045 39.04 12.86 -3.23
CA GLY A 1045 37.83 13.31 -3.94
C GLY A 1045 37.88 12.80 -5.38
N ILE A 1046 38.75 13.39 -6.19
CA ILE A 1046 38.97 13.01 -7.60
C ILE A 1046 40.40 12.47 -7.80
N LEU A 1047 40.52 11.21 -8.24
CA LEU A 1047 41.80 10.51 -8.46
C LEU A 1047 42.05 10.21 -9.95
N ILE A 1048 43.04 10.86 -10.55
CA ILE A 1048 43.37 10.79 -11.98
C ILE A 1048 44.73 10.10 -12.19
N ILE A 1049 44.79 9.08 -13.06
CA ILE A 1049 45.98 8.25 -13.31
C ILE A 1049 46.06 7.78 -14.78
N ASN A 1050 47.11 8.13 -15.51
CA ASN A 1050 47.26 7.86 -16.95
C ASN A 1050 46.10 8.42 -17.82
N SER A 1051 45.49 9.51 -17.38
CA SER A 1051 44.15 9.94 -17.81
C SER A 1051 44.20 11.40 -18.30
N PRO A 1052 44.62 11.67 -19.55
CA PRO A 1052 44.83 13.04 -20.06
C PRO A 1052 43.54 13.70 -20.57
N GLY A 1053 43.51 15.04 -20.61
CA GLY A 1053 42.51 15.80 -21.38
C GLY A 1053 41.15 16.02 -20.72
N ASN A 1054 40.95 15.75 -19.43
CA ASN A 1054 39.62 15.86 -18.80
C ASN A 1054 39.29 17.29 -18.32
N SER A 1055 37.99 17.58 -18.25
CA SER A 1055 37.44 18.78 -17.63
C SER A 1055 36.92 18.45 -16.23
N ILE A 1056 37.17 19.33 -15.27
CA ILE A 1056 36.82 19.22 -13.85
C ILE A 1056 36.26 20.57 -13.41
N SER A 1057 34.93 20.74 -13.45
CA SER A 1057 34.24 21.99 -13.07
C SER A 1057 33.38 21.84 -11.82
N CYS A 1058 33.30 22.85 -10.96
CA CYS A 1058 32.18 23.01 -10.02
C CYS A 1058 31.95 21.88 -9.00
N ASN A 1059 32.91 20.97 -8.82
CA ASN A 1059 32.75 19.86 -7.88
C ASN A 1059 33.07 20.32 -6.44
N VAL A 1060 32.32 19.79 -5.48
CA VAL A 1060 32.57 19.94 -4.04
C VAL A 1060 33.27 18.67 -3.54
N ALA A 1061 34.42 18.81 -2.89
CA ALA A 1061 35.20 17.69 -2.34
C ALA A 1061 35.58 17.98 -0.89
N ASN A 1062 34.73 17.58 0.05
CA ASN A 1062 34.83 17.92 1.47
C ASN A 1062 35.44 16.79 2.32
N SER A 1063 36.26 17.16 3.31
CA SER A 1063 36.85 16.25 4.29
C SER A 1063 37.69 15.11 3.70
N PHE A 1064 38.45 15.36 2.62
CA PHE A 1064 39.34 14.35 2.01
C PHE A 1064 40.81 14.47 2.43
N HIS A 1065 41.58 13.37 2.32
CA HIS A 1065 43.04 13.50 2.44
C HIS A 1065 43.65 14.29 1.27
N MET A 1066 43.08 14.17 0.07
CA MET A 1066 43.37 15.06 -1.05
C MET A 1066 42.11 15.33 -1.86
N GLY A 1067 41.80 16.59 -2.16
CA GLY A 1067 40.63 16.96 -2.97
C GLY A 1067 40.75 16.44 -4.40
N ILE A 1068 41.74 16.96 -5.15
CA ILE A 1068 42.09 16.49 -6.50
C ILE A 1068 43.53 15.98 -6.54
N ARG A 1069 43.71 14.75 -7.03
CA ARG A 1069 45.03 14.13 -7.23
C ARG A 1069 45.27 13.69 -8.66
N ILE A 1070 46.24 14.32 -9.32
CA ILE A 1070 46.63 14.05 -10.71
C ILE A 1070 48.02 13.39 -10.73
N ASN A 1071 48.05 12.08 -10.99
CA ASN A 1071 49.28 11.29 -11.10
C ASN A 1071 49.86 11.35 -12.54
N PRO A 1072 51.08 10.82 -12.80
CA PRO A 1072 51.75 10.90 -14.10
C PRO A 1072 50.94 10.39 -15.31
N ASN A 1073 51.35 10.82 -16.52
CA ASN A 1073 50.71 10.55 -17.81
C ASN A 1073 49.24 11.03 -17.88
N SER A 1074 48.92 12.10 -17.14
CA SER A 1074 47.58 12.69 -17.05
C SER A 1074 47.64 14.18 -17.39
N GLU A 1075 48.29 14.50 -18.50
CA GLU A 1075 48.53 15.86 -18.97
C GLU A 1075 47.24 16.58 -19.40
N SER A 1076 47.29 17.91 -19.55
CA SER A 1076 46.23 18.74 -20.13
C SER A 1076 44.86 18.60 -19.45
N GLN A 1077 44.76 18.83 -18.14
CA GLN A 1077 43.47 18.89 -17.44
C GLN A 1077 42.94 20.32 -17.40
N ILE A 1078 41.62 20.52 -17.39
CA ILE A 1078 40.98 21.80 -17.12
C ILE A 1078 40.37 21.70 -15.71
N ILE A 1079 40.80 22.55 -14.78
CA ILE A 1079 40.41 22.49 -13.36
C ILE A 1079 39.90 23.87 -12.93
N ARG A 1080 38.58 24.03 -12.76
CA ARG A 1080 37.94 25.33 -12.53
C ARG A 1080 36.72 25.28 -11.61
N GLY A 1081 36.52 26.27 -10.76
CA GLY A 1081 35.34 26.40 -9.93
C GLY A 1081 35.11 25.28 -8.92
N ASN A 1082 36.09 24.44 -8.62
CA ASN A 1082 35.91 23.36 -7.64
C ASN A 1082 36.10 23.91 -6.23
N ALA A 1083 35.27 23.49 -5.29
CA ALA A 1083 35.46 23.72 -3.86
C ALA A 1083 36.15 22.51 -3.25
N LEU A 1084 37.36 22.71 -2.72
CA LEU A 1084 38.24 21.63 -2.28
C LEU A 1084 38.62 21.86 -0.82
N ASP A 1085 38.20 20.95 0.06
CA ASP A 1085 38.60 20.93 1.47
C ASP A 1085 39.28 19.59 1.80
N GLY A 1086 40.60 19.65 1.98
CA GLY A 1086 41.35 18.48 2.44
C GLY A 1086 42.81 18.75 2.72
N ASN A 1087 43.49 17.80 3.36
CA ASN A 1087 44.90 17.96 3.79
C ASN A 1087 45.86 18.35 2.64
N PHE A 1088 45.49 18.02 1.40
CA PHE A 1088 46.05 18.57 0.16
C PHE A 1088 44.92 18.78 -0.85
N ASP A 1089 44.33 19.97 -0.91
CA ASP A 1089 43.27 20.34 -1.86
C ASP A 1089 43.62 19.90 -3.30
N LEU A 1090 44.87 20.15 -3.71
CA LEU A 1090 45.38 19.82 -5.03
C LEU A 1090 46.79 19.21 -5.00
N HIS A 1091 46.96 18.04 -5.61
CA HIS A 1091 48.25 17.37 -5.79
C HIS A 1091 48.49 17.00 -7.26
N VAL A 1092 49.45 17.66 -7.91
CA VAL A 1092 49.76 17.52 -9.35
C VAL A 1092 51.13 16.87 -9.59
N ARG A 1093 51.16 15.89 -10.49
CA ARG A 1093 52.37 15.15 -10.92
C ARG A 1093 52.42 14.90 -12.45
N SER A 1094 51.64 15.67 -13.22
CA SER A 1094 51.63 15.73 -14.69
C SER A 1094 51.64 17.20 -15.14
N GLU A 1095 51.99 17.47 -16.39
CA GLU A 1095 51.89 18.82 -16.96
C GLU A 1095 50.42 19.11 -17.34
N ILE A 1096 49.68 19.81 -16.47
CA ILE A 1096 48.22 19.96 -16.63
C ILE A 1096 47.81 21.08 -17.59
N GLY A 1097 48.73 21.94 -18.02
CA GLY A 1097 48.40 23.13 -18.82
C GLY A 1097 48.03 24.34 -17.95
N GLN A 1098 48.01 25.53 -18.56
CA GLN A 1098 47.74 26.79 -17.87
C GLN A 1098 46.25 26.94 -17.54
N GLN A 1099 45.96 27.30 -16.29
CA GLN A 1099 44.63 27.38 -15.69
C GLN A 1099 44.28 28.86 -15.47
N PHE A 1100 43.58 29.48 -16.42
CA PHE A 1100 43.43 30.94 -16.52
C PHE A 1100 42.18 31.43 -15.78
N TYR A 1101 42.36 32.10 -14.63
CA TYR A 1101 41.28 32.71 -13.83
C TYR A 1101 40.19 31.71 -13.43
N HIS A 1102 40.63 30.47 -13.18
CA HIS A 1102 39.74 29.32 -13.02
C HIS A 1102 38.98 29.26 -11.67
N GLY A 1103 39.22 30.18 -10.73
CA GLY A 1103 38.39 30.37 -9.53
C GLY A 1103 38.13 29.11 -8.70
N ASN A 1104 39.13 28.28 -8.38
CA ASN A 1104 38.94 27.15 -7.46
C ASN A 1104 39.13 27.63 -6.01
N LEU A 1105 38.38 27.05 -5.06
CA LEU A 1105 38.60 27.27 -3.63
C LEU A 1105 39.51 26.19 -3.05
N PHE A 1106 40.56 26.61 -2.35
CA PHE A 1106 41.55 25.74 -1.69
C PHE A 1106 41.40 25.88 -0.17
N MET A 1107 40.35 25.29 0.40
CA MET A 1107 39.89 25.52 1.78
C MET A 1107 40.78 24.83 2.82
N GLY A 1108 41.35 23.66 2.51
CA GLY A 1108 42.44 23.04 3.30
C GLY A 1108 43.79 23.76 3.15
N GLY A 1109 43.85 24.77 2.28
CA GLY A 1109 44.95 25.71 2.12
C GLY A 1109 46.27 25.13 1.61
N THR A 1110 46.31 23.96 0.97
CA THR A 1110 47.57 23.28 0.60
C THR A 1110 47.56 22.70 -0.82
N ALA A 1111 48.51 23.16 -1.65
CA ALA A 1111 48.74 22.65 -3.00
C ALA A 1111 50.18 22.12 -3.20
N LEU A 1112 50.32 20.97 -3.84
CA LEU A 1112 51.60 20.25 -4.01
C LEU A 1112 51.88 19.84 -5.48
N GLY A 1113 52.97 20.35 -6.04
CA GLY A 1113 53.53 19.93 -7.32
C GLY A 1113 54.80 19.07 -7.14
N ASP A 1114 54.69 17.75 -7.30
CA ASP A 1114 55.81 16.80 -7.14
C ASP A 1114 56.24 16.14 -8.46
N GLY A 1115 57.55 15.95 -8.64
CA GLY A 1115 58.15 15.30 -9.81
C GLY A 1115 58.21 16.14 -11.09
N LEU A 1116 57.65 17.35 -11.06
CA LEU A 1116 57.62 18.28 -12.20
C LEU A 1116 58.92 19.07 -12.35
N THR A 1117 59.34 19.32 -13.59
CA THR A 1117 60.42 20.28 -13.88
C THR A 1117 59.91 21.73 -13.81
N PRO A 1118 60.78 22.74 -13.63
CA PRO A 1118 60.36 24.15 -13.61
C PRO A 1118 59.60 24.60 -14.87
N GLN A 1119 59.92 24.04 -16.04
CA GLN A 1119 59.15 24.32 -17.26
C GLN A 1119 57.74 23.73 -17.19
N GLN A 1120 57.57 22.52 -16.65
CA GLN A 1120 56.26 21.88 -16.50
C GLN A 1120 55.40 22.59 -15.45
N LEU A 1121 56.01 23.07 -14.35
CA LEU A 1121 55.34 23.96 -13.39
C LEU A 1121 54.92 25.28 -14.04
N SER A 1122 55.81 25.93 -14.81
CA SER A 1122 55.49 27.15 -15.57
C SER A 1122 54.41 26.94 -16.64
N ASN A 1123 54.29 25.73 -17.18
CA ASN A 1123 53.23 25.32 -18.10
C ASN A 1123 51.95 24.86 -17.39
N SER A 1124 51.99 24.67 -16.07
CA SER A 1124 50.89 24.19 -15.21
C SER A 1124 50.43 25.25 -14.21
N ARG A 1125 50.59 26.53 -14.58
CA ARG A 1125 50.29 27.67 -13.72
C ARG A 1125 48.79 27.86 -13.50
N PHE A 1126 48.43 28.17 -12.26
CA PHE A 1126 47.15 28.78 -11.92
C PHE A 1126 47.30 30.29 -11.93
N PHE A 1127 46.45 30.96 -12.69
CA PHE A 1127 46.28 32.41 -12.65
C PHE A 1127 45.11 32.68 -11.70
N VAL A 1128 45.39 33.37 -10.60
CA VAL A 1128 44.49 33.61 -9.47
C VAL A 1128 44.53 35.08 -9.09
N ASN A 1129 43.57 35.52 -8.27
CA ASN A 1129 43.64 36.80 -7.57
C ASN A 1129 43.90 36.50 -6.08
N SER A 1130 44.97 37.07 -5.51
CA SER A 1130 45.36 36.90 -4.10
C SER A 1130 44.58 37.77 -3.11
N GLU A 1131 43.71 38.67 -3.57
CA GLU A 1131 42.75 39.43 -2.74
C GLU A 1131 41.71 38.54 -2.05
N PHE A 1132 41.54 37.29 -2.51
CA PHE A 1132 40.60 36.33 -1.94
C PHE A 1132 41.36 35.16 -1.29
N ASP A 1133 41.31 35.10 0.05
CA ASP A 1133 42.10 34.18 0.91
C ASP A 1133 42.01 32.68 0.52
N TYR A 1134 40.95 32.27 -0.18
CA TYR A 1134 40.71 30.89 -0.59
C TYR A 1134 41.04 30.59 -2.06
N HIS A 1135 41.30 31.61 -2.89
CA HIS A 1135 41.77 31.42 -4.28
C HIS A 1135 43.28 31.12 -4.35
N MET A 1136 44.04 31.46 -3.31
CA MET A 1136 45.46 31.16 -3.22
C MET A 1136 45.74 30.20 -2.03
N PRO A 1137 46.23 28.97 -2.26
CA PRO A 1137 46.47 28.03 -1.17
C PRO A 1137 47.57 28.54 -0.23
N SER A 1138 47.27 28.62 1.07
CA SER A 1138 48.16 29.12 2.14
C SER A 1138 49.56 28.49 2.18
N ASN A 1139 49.70 27.26 1.68
CA ASN A 1139 50.95 26.50 1.60
C ASN A 1139 51.17 25.94 0.19
N PRO A 1140 51.86 26.70 -0.70
CA PRO A 1140 52.26 26.23 -2.02
C PRO A 1140 53.65 25.58 -1.99
N ILE A 1141 53.75 24.31 -2.39
CA ILE A 1141 55.03 23.66 -2.67
C ILE A 1141 55.07 23.23 -4.15
N PRO A 1142 55.97 23.75 -5.02
CA PRO A 1142 57.20 24.51 -4.71
C PRO A 1142 57.41 25.83 -5.50
N GLY A 1143 57.60 26.95 -4.78
CA GLY A 1143 58.54 28.01 -5.18
C GLY A 1143 57.98 29.35 -5.69
N ASN A 1144 58.17 30.41 -4.88
CA ASN A 1144 58.24 31.84 -5.27
C ASN A 1144 57.21 32.35 -6.31
N ASN A 1145 55.90 32.16 -6.08
CA ASN A 1145 54.84 32.70 -6.95
C ASN A 1145 54.97 32.28 -8.45
N GLU A 1146 55.71 31.22 -8.75
CA GLU A 1146 55.91 30.73 -10.13
C GLU A 1146 54.91 29.62 -10.54
N TRP A 1147 54.05 29.16 -9.62
CA TRP A 1147 53.05 28.12 -9.88
C TRP A 1147 51.61 28.61 -9.69
N PHE A 1148 51.34 29.32 -8.58
CA PHE A 1148 50.20 30.21 -8.44
C PHE A 1148 50.71 31.62 -8.72
N LEU A 1149 50.17 32.24 -9.76
CA LEU A 1149 50.56 33.55 -10.26
C LEU A 1149 49.38 34.50 -10.10
N ASP A 1150 49.66 35.63 -9.46
CA ASP A 1150 48.72 36.66 -9.08
C ASP A 1150 48.60 37.69 -10.22
N GLU A 1151 47.39 37.93 -10.74
CA GLU A 1151 47.13 38.95 -11.77
C GLU A 1151 45.93 39.84 -11.42
N ASP A 1152 46.21 41.11 -11.16
CA ASP A 1152 45.21 42.18 -10.96
C ASP A 1152 44.28 42.33 -12.20
N GLU A 1153 43.02 42.74 -11.99
CA GLU A 1153 42.05 43.18 -13.02
C GLU A 1153 41.44 42.12 -13.99
N MET A 1154 41.08 40.89 -13.59
CA MET A 1154 40.36 39.94 -14.48
C MET A 1154 39.16 39.17 -13.90
N GLU A 1155 38.19 38.87 -14.77
CA GLU A 1155 37.00 38.04 -14.49
C GLU A 1155 37.40 36.58 -14.20
N PHE A 1156 37.03 36.08 -13.02
CA PHE A 1156 37.19 34.67 -12.67
C PHE A 1156 35.99 33.84 -13.13
N TYR A 1157 36.24 32.56 -13.43
CA TYR A 1157 35.18 31.59 -13.73
C TYR A 1157 34.36 31.31 -12.47
N GLU A 1158 33.11 31.76 -12.46
CA GLU A 1158 32.10 31.39 -11.48
C GLU A 1158 31.32 30.16 -11.94
N CYS A 1159 30.99 29.28 -10.99
CA CYS A 1159 30.08 28.18 -11.24
C CYS A 1159 28.62 28.65 -11.24
N PRO A 1160 27.72 28.00 -12.01
CA PRO A 1160 26.33 28.45 -12.11
C PRO A 1160 25.56 28.37 -10.77
N ASP A 1161 25.91 27.38 -9.95
CA ASP A 1161 25.47 27.15 -8.56
C ASP A 1161 26.23 28.03 -7.53
N GLY A 1162 27.21 28.82 -7.97
CA GLY A 1162 28.12 29.56 -7.11
C GLY A 1162 28.95 28.70 -6.16
N THR A 1163 29.16 27.41 -6.45
CA THR A 1163 29.97 26.46 -5.62
C THR A 1163 31.32 27.05 -5.19
N ASN A 1164 31.89 27.91 -6.01
CA ASN A 1164 33.20 28.52 -5.81
C ASN A 1164 33.18 30.00 -5.39
N ILE A 1165 32.06 30.50 -4.88
CA ILE A 1165 32.02 31.83 -4.24
C ILE A 1165 32.31 31.62 -2.74
N PRO A 1166 33.39 32.17 -2.17
CA PRO A 1166 33.64 32.07 -0.73
C PRO A 1166 32.53 32.74 0.08
N GLU A 1167 32.14 32.17 1.22
CA GLU A 1167 31.24 32.84 2.20
C GLU A 1167 31.81 34.19 2.68
N GLN A 1168 33.12 34.39 2.58
CA GLN A 1168 33.82 35.61 2.96
C GLN A 1168 34.08 36.56 1.76
N TRP A 1169 33.40 36.37 0.63
CA TRP A 1169 33.49 37.26 -0.54
C TRP A 1169 32.70 38.54 -0.30
N ILE A 1170 33.24 39.44 0.53
CA ILE A 1170 32.68 40.76 0.87
C ILE A 1170 32.93 41.71 -0.33
N PRO A 1171 31.95 41.99 -1.21
CA PRO A 1171 32.14 42.74 -2.47
C PRO A 1171 32.36 44.25 -2.29
N PHE A 1172 32.31 44.73 -1.04
CA PHE A 1172 31.79 46.07 -0.74
C PHE A 1172 32.87 47.14 -0.47
N ASP A 1173 34.15 46.76 -0.42
CA ASP A 1173 35.27 47.70 -0.20
C ASP A 1173 35.63 48.51 -1.47
N HIS A 1174 35.09 48.16 -2.63
CA HIS A 1174 35.41 48.74 -3.95
C HIS A 1174 34.20 49.42 -4.61
N GLY A 1175 34.38 49.93 -5.83
CA GLY A 1175 33.55 51.01 -6.37
C GLY A 1175 32.15 50.59 -6.80
N GLY A 1176 31.27 51.57 -6.96
CA GLY A 1176 29.91 51.39 -7.50
C GLY A 1176 29.82 50.96 -8.98
N PHE A 1177 30.89 50.38 -9.54
CA PHE A 1177 30.89 49.59 -10.78
C PHE A 1177 30.98 48.10 -10.43
N ASP A 1178 31.87 47.73 -9.53
CA ASP A 1178 32.12 46.35 -9.10
C ASP A 1178 30.86 45.73 -8.45
N LEU A 1179 30.11 46.55 -7.70
CA LEU A 1179 28.78 46.20 -7.18
C LEU A 1179 27.73 45.94 -8.28
N CYS A 1180 27.80 46.63 -9.43
CA CYS A 1180 26.90 46.38 -10.55
C CYS A 1180 27.10 44.98 -11.14
N ASP A 1181 28.37 44.58 -11.22
CA ASP A 1181 28.77 43.32 -11.84
C ASP A 1181 28.55 42.16 -10.87
N TYR A 1182 28.83 42.33 -9.57
CA TYR A 1182 28.39 41.40 -8.51
C TYR A 1182 26.88 41.15 -8.55
N TYR A 1183 26.05 42.19 -8.47
CA TYR A 1183 24.61 42.03 -8.54
C TYR A 1183 24.14 41.45 -9.90
N SER A 1184 24.90 41.66 -10.97
CA SER A 1184 24.64 41.02 -12.27
C SER A 1184 24.96 39.53 -12.30
N ARG A 1185 25.94 39.06 -11.51
CA ARG A 1185 26.25 37.65 -11.29
C ARG A 1185 25.22 36.98 -10.38
N LEU A 1186 24.80 37.65 -9.30
CA LEU A 1186 23.70 37.17 -8.44
C LEU A 1186 22.44 36.86 -9.27
N LYS A 1187 22.05 37.74 -10.20
CA LYS A 1187 20.92 37.48 -11.12
C LYS A 1187 21.07 36.22 -12.00
N THR A 1188 22.29 35.70 -12.20
CA THR A 1188 22.50 34.40 -12.89
C THR A 1188 22.43 33.19 -11.96
N ILE A 1189 22.63 33.38 -10.65
CA ILE A 1189 22.42 32.34 -9.62
C ILE A 1189 20.93 32.17 -9.31
N LYS A 1190 20.11 33.24 -9.37
CA LYS A 1190 18.66 33.22 -9.07
C LYS A 1190 17.86 32.01 -9.64
N PRO A 1191 18.02 31.57 -10.91
CA PRO A 1191 17.29 30.42 -11.44
C PRO A 1191 17.91 29.04 -11.13
N LEU A 1192 19.01 28.98 -10.36
CA LEU A 1192 19.80 27.77 -10.10
C LEU A 1192 19.91 27.50 -8.59
N ASP A 1193 20.13 28.55 -7.80
CA ASP A 1193 19.99 28.57 -6.34
C ASP A 1193 19.26 29.86 -5.92
N PRO A 1194 17.91 29.84 -5.84
CA PRO A 1194 17.13 31.01 -5.46
C PRO A 1194 17.39 31.49 -4.02
N ILE A 1195 17.78 30.58 -3.12
CA ILE A 1195 18.00 30.86 -1.70
C ILE A 1195 19.30 31.64 -1.53
N LYS A 1196 20.39 31.14 -2.12
CA LYS A 1196 21.70 31.80 -2.12
C LYS A 1196 21.65 33.16 -2.83
N PHE A 1197 20.91 33.27 -3.93
CA PHE A 1197 20.62 34.57 -4.54
C PHE A 1197 20.01 35.56 -3.53
N TYR A 1198 18.97 35.14 -2.79
CA TYR A 1198 18.28 36.03 -1.87
C TYR A 1198 19.18 36.47 -0.70
N LEU A 1199 19.87 35.53 -0.05
CA LEU A 1199 20.81 35.82 1.04
C LEU A 1199 21.91 36.79 0.59
N SER A 1200 22.52 36.54 -0.57
CA SER A 1200 23.55 37.43 -1.14
C SER A 1200 23.06 38.83 -1.52
N VAL A 1201 21.74 39.03 -1.74
CA VAL A 1201 21.15 40.37 -1.93
C VAL A 1201 20.72 41.01 -0.61
N PHE A 1202 20.33 40.22 0.40
CA PHE A 1202 20.17 40.73 1.77
C PHE A 1202 21.48 41.30 2.30
N ASP A 1203 22.58 40.54 2.22
CA ASP A 1203 23.89 40.96 2.72
C ASP A 1203 24.38 42.26 2.06
N LEU A 1204 24.08 42.42 0.76
CA LEU A 1204 24.34 43.63 -0.03
C LEU A 1204 23.57 44.86 0.48
N LEU A 1205 22.30 44.70 0.87
CA LEU A 1205 21.51 45.77 1.48
C LEU A 1205 21.96 46.04 2.92
N TYR A 1206 22.21 44.98 3.70
CA TYR A 1206 22.68 45.07 5.08
C TYR A 1206 23.99 45.86 5.20
N PHE A 1207 24.96 45.54 4.35
CA PHE A 1207 26.20 46.29 4.29
C PHE A 1207 25.97 47.74 3.86
N SER A 1208 25.01 48.00 2.96
CA SER A 1208 24.75 49.35 2.44
C SER A 1208 24.24 50.35 3.48
N GLU A 1209 23.38 49.91 4.41
CA GLU A 1209 22.86 50.78 5.49
C GLU A 1209 23.77 50.80 6.73
N SER A 1210 24.61 49.77 6.93
CA SER A 1210 25.56 49.74 8.04
C SER A 1210 26.77 50.68 7.85
N LEU A 1211 27.13 51.05 6.61
CA LEU A 1211 28.21 51.99 6.31
C LEU A 1211 27.75 53.39 5.87
N GLN A 1212 28.03 54.38 6.72
CA GLN A 1212 27.58 55.78 6.61
C GLN A 1212 27.99 56.56 5.34
N ASP A 1213 28.89 56.05 4.51
CA ASP A 1213 29.33 56.65 3.24
C ASP A 1213 29.07 55.73 2.01
N PHE A 1214 28.44 54.57 2.19
CA PHE A 1214 28.11 53.63 1.11
C PHE A 1214 26.77 54.01 0.45
N ILE A 1215 26.65 53.81 -0.87
CA ILE A 1215 25.42 54.05 -1.63
C ILE A 1215 25.31 53.01 -2.74
N LEU A 1216 24.21 52.25 -2.79
CA LEU A 1216 23.95 51.30 -3.87
C LEU A 1216 23.91 52.02 -5.23
N PRO A 1217 24.66 51.55 -6.25
CA PRO A 1217 24.69 52.20 -7.55
C PRO A 1217 23.37 52.01 -8.34
N ASN A 1218 23.08 52.96 -9.22
CA ASN A 1218 21.86 53.00 -10.05
C ASN A 1218 21.62 51.73 -10.89
N CYS A 1219 22.65 50.95 -11.18
CA CYS A 1219 22.55 49.66 -11.88
C CYS A 1219 21.85 48.55 -11.06
N ILE A 1220 21.76 48.72 -9.74
CA ILE A 1220 21.05 47.84 -8.80
C ILE A 1220 19.70 48.50 -8.48
N LEU A 1221 19.72 49.76 -8.00
CA LEU A 1221 18.51 50.51 -7.62
C LEU A 1221 17.48 50.69 -8.74
N LEU A 1222 17.86 50.53 -10.01
CA LEU A 1222 16.97 50.63 -11.18
C LEU A 1222 16.79 49.29 -11.92
N ASP A 1223 17.28 48.18 -11.37
CA ASP A 1223 17.11 46.85 -11.95
C ASP A 1223 15.75 46.25 -11.55
N SER A 1224 15.04 45.68 -12.52
CA SER A 1224 13.69 45.13 -12.28
C SER A 1224 13.66 43.94 -11.33
N ASN A 1225 14.74 43.16 -11.24
CA ASN A 1225 14.83 42.03 -10.31
C ASN A 1225 15.18 42.47 -8.89
N PHE A 1226 15.66 43.71 -8.70
CA PHE A 1226 15.92 44.32 -7.40
C PHE A 1226 14.68 45.06 -6.91
N GLN A 1227 14.06 45.86 -7.79
CA GLN A 1227 12.81 46.57 -7.49
C GLN A 1227 11.59 45.65 -7.26
N SER A 1228 11.70 44.35 -7.58
CA SER A 1228 10.69 43.33 -7.23
C SER A 1228 10.91 42.68 -5.85
N LEU A 1229 11.99 43.01 -5.13
CA LEU A 1229 12.30 42.44 -3.80
C LEU A 1229 11.62 43.27 -2.70
N CYS A 1230 10.31 43.08 -2.54
CA CYS A 1230 9.55 43.72 -1.45
C CYS A 1230 10.07 43.28 -0.07
N GLY A 1231 10.04 44.20 0.90
CA GLY A 1231 10.38 43.94 2.32
C GLY A 1231 11.88 43.88 2.65
N LEU A 1232 12.77 43.69 1.67
CA LEU A 1232 14.19 43.40 1.92
C LEU A 1232 14.96 44.54 2.59
N GLU A 1233 14.62 45.79 2.26
CA GLU A 1233 15.14 47.02 2.89
C GLU A 1233 14.63 47.16 4.34
N GLU A 1234 13.36 46.82 4.59
CA GLU A 1234 12.71 46.89 5.91
C GLU A 1234 13.27 45.83 6.89
N MET A 1235 13.69 44.66 6.40
CA MET A 1235 14.42 43.65 7.19
C MET A 1235 15.77 44.17 7.68
N VAL A 1236 16.51 44.83 6.80
CA VAL A 1236 17.86 45.34 7.09
C VAL A 1236 17.80 46.39 8.19
N ASP A 1237 16.85 47.32 8.11
CA ASP A 1237 16.58 48.30 9.17
C ASP A 1237 16.34 47.61 10.53
N ILE A 1238 15.52 46.55 10.56
CA ILE A 1238 15.20 45.78 11.78
C ILE A 1238 16.46 45.12 12.36
N VAL A 1239 17.28 44.48 11.52
CA VAL A 1239 18.53 43.80 11.96
C VAL A 1239 19.54 44.81 12.50
N ILE A 1240 19.77 45.93 11.81
CA ILE A 1240 20.69 46.98 12.25
C ILE A 1240 20.20 47.64 13.56
N ASP A 1241 18.89 47.85 13.75
CA ASP A 1241 18.39 48.35 15.04
C ASP A 1241 18.51 47.31 16.18
N LEU A 1242 18.31 46.02 15.93
CA LEU A 1242 18.52 44.96 16.93
C LEU A 1242 19.99 44.84 17.37
N GLU A 1243 20.96 45.00 16.45
CA GLU A 1243 22.37 45.13 16.81
C GLU A 1243 22.64 46.32 17.74
N LYS A 1244 22.09 47.51 17.45
CA LYS A 1244 22.25 48.72 18.29
C LYS A 1244 21.75 48.52 19.72
N TYR A 1245 20.79 47.61 19.94
CA TYR A 1245 20.29 47.23 21.27
C TYR A 1245 20.98 46.00 21.89
N GLY A 1246 21.93 45.37 21.17
CA GLY A 1246 22.65 44.19 21.65
C GLY A 1246 21.79 42.92 21.67
N GLN A 1247 20.86 42.78 20.72
CA GLN A 1247 19.93 41.65 20.59
C GLN A 1247 20.28 40.76 19.39
N HIS A 1248 21.57 40.49 19.19
CA HIS A 1248 22.14 39.81 18.02
C HIS A 1248 21.46 38.49 17.67
N GLU A 1249 21.10 37.68 18.68
CA GLU A 1249 20.49 36.36 18.52
C GLU A 1249 19.13 36.43 17.79
N LEU A 1250 18.34 37.50 18.02
CA LEU A 1250 17.03 37.69 17.40
C LEU A 1250 17.10 38.11 15.92
N ALA A 1251 18.24 38.61 15.44
CA ALA A 1251 18.40 38.99 14.03
C ALA A 1251 18.34 37.76 13.12
N THR A 1252 18.94 36.65 13.54
CA THR A 1252 18.97 35.36 12.84
C THR A 1252 17.57 34.77 12.62
N ASP A 1253 16.74 34.74 13.68
CA ASP A 1253 15.38 34.20 13.61
C ASP A 1253 14.49 35.02 12.67
N ILE A 1254 14.67 36.35 12.68
CA ILE A 1254 13.93 37.27 11.81
C ILE A 1254 14.37 37.09 10.36
N LEU A 1255 15.67 36.96 10.10
CA LEU A 1255 16.21 36.67 8.76
C LEU A 1255 15.60 35.41 8.14
N LEU A 1256 15.54 34.32 8.90
CA LEU A 1256 14.88 33.09 8.50
C LEU A 1256 13.38 33.33 8.24
N SER A 1257 12.66 34.03 9.12
CA SER A 1257 11.23 34.29 8.95
C SER A 1257 10.87 35.07 7.69
N TYR A 1258 11.78 35.94 7.21
CA TYR A 1258 11.58 36.71 5.98
C TYR A 1258 12.10 35.99 4.73
N GLN A 1259 13.08 35.09 4.85
CA GLN A 1259 13.42 34.14 3.77
C GLN A 1259 12.18 33.33 3.35
N TYR A 1260 11.33 32.93 4.32
CA TYR A 1260 10.00 32.38 4.03
C TYR A 1260 9.08 33.39 3.34
N GLN A 1261 8.94 34.63 3.83
CA GLN A 1261 8.09 35.66 3.17
C GLN A 1261 8.55 36.07 1.76
N TRP A 1262 9.83 35.89 1.42
CA TRP A 1262 10.31 36.12 0.05
C TRP A 1262 9.93 34.99 -0.91
N LEU A 1263 9.94 33.75 -0.43
CA LEU A 1263 9.36 32.61 -1.15
C LEU A 1263 7.86 32.83 -1.39
N GLU A 1264 7.13 33.41 -0.43
CA GLU A 1264 5.71 33.79 -0.57
C GLU A 1264 5.43 34.93 -1.58
N THR A 1265 6.43 35.72 -1.99
CA THR A 1265 6.22 36.97 -2.76
C THR A 1265 6.77 36.97 -4.19
N THR A 1266 7.47 35.91 -4.63
CA THR A 1266 8.30 35.95 -5.86
C THR A 1266 7.72 35.28 -7.11
N ASP A 1267 6.41 35.45 -7.38
CA ASP A 1267 5.97 36.07 -8.64
C ASP A 1267 4.63 36.80 -8.40
N SER A 1268 4.49 37.99 -8.98
CA SER A 1268 3.37 38.90 -8.78
C SER A 1268 2.91 39.61 -10.06
N ILE A 1269 3.38 39.20 -11.25
CA ILE A 1269 3.19 39.95 -12.50
C ILE A 1269 1.70 40.11 -12.92
N GLN A 1270 0.77 39.29 -12.40
CA GLN A 1270 -0.68 39.51 -12.59
C GLN A 1270 -1.41 40.20 -11.43
N ARG A 1271 -0.75 40.51 -10.30
CA ARG A 1271 -1.34 41.36 -9.23
C ARG A 1271 -1.61 42.79 -9.72
N THR A 1272 -1.02 43.17 -10.86
CA THR A 1272 -1.31 44.40 -11.62
C THR A 1272 -2.15 44.14 -12.89
N GLN A 1273 -3.00 43.11 -12.89
CA GLN A 1273 -4.44 43.36 -13.07
C GLN A 1273 -5.03 43.78 -11.71
N LEU A 1274 -4.64 44.97 -11.23
CA LEU A 1274 -5.45 46.17 -11.40
C LEU A 1274 -6.57 46.26 -10.36
N ASP A 1275 -6.23 46.86 -9.22
CA ASP A 1275 -7.19 47.33 -8.21
C ASP A 1275 -8.35 48.17 -8.78
N SER A 1276 -8.17 48.83 -9.94
CA SER A 1276 -9.28 49.42 -10.75
C SER A 1276 -8.83 50.10 -12.07
N LEU A 1277 -8.56 49.31 -13.12
CA LEU A 1277 -8.70 49.73 -14.54
C LEU A 1277 -9.34 48.62 -15.38
#